data_AF-Q8BXR5-F1
#
_entry.id   AF-Q8BXR5-F1
#
_cell.length_a   1.000
_cell.length_b   1.000
_cell.length_c   1.000
_cell.angle_alpha   90.00
_cell.angle_beta   90.00
_cell.angle_gamma   90.00
#
_symmetry.space_group_name_H-M   'P 1'
#
loop_
_entity.id
_entity.type
_entity.pdbx_description
1 polymer ?
#
loop_
_entity_poly.entity_id
_entity_poly.type
_entity_poly.pdbx_seq_one_letter_code
_entity_poly.pdbx_strand_id
1 'polypeptide(L)'
;MLKRKQSSRVEAQPVTDFGPDESLSDNADILWINKPWVHSLLRICAIISVISVCMNTPMTFEHYPPLQYVTFTLDTLLMFLYTAEMIAKMHIRGIVKGDSSYVKDRWCVFDGFMVFCLWVSLVLQVFEIADIVDQMSPWGMLRIPRPLIMIRAFRIYFRFELPRTRITNILKRSGEQIWSVSIFLLFFLLLYGILGVQMFGTFTYHCVVNDTKPGNVTWNSLAIPDTHCSPELEEGYQCPPGFKCMDLEDLGLSRQELGYSGFNEIGTSIFTVYEASSQEGWVFLMYRAIDSFPRWRSYFYFITLIFFLAWLVKNVFIAVIIETFAEIRVQFQQMWGTRSSTTSTATTQMFHEDAAGGWQLVAVDVNKPQGRAPACLQKMMRSSVFHMFILSMVTVDVIVAASNYYKGENFRRQYDEFYLAEVAFTVLFDLEALLKIWCLGFTGYISSSLHKFELLLVIGTTLHVYPDLYHSQFTYFQVLRVVRLIKISPALEDFVYKIFGPGKKLGSLVVFTASLLIVMSAISLQMFCFVEELDRFTTFPRAFMSMFQILTQEGWVDVMDQTLNAVGHMWAPLVAIYFILYHLFATLILLSLFVAVILDNLELDEDLKKLKQLKQSEANADTKEKLPLRLRIFEKFPNRPQMVKISKLPSDFTVPKIRESFMKQFIDRQQQDTCCLFRILPSTSSSSCDNPKKPTAEDNKYIDQKLRKSVFSIRARNLLEKETAVTKILRACTRQRMLSGSFEGQPAKERSILSVQHHIRQERRSLRHGSNSQRISRGKSLETLTQDHSNTVRYRNAQREDSEIKMIQEKKEQAEMKRKVQEEELRENHPYFDKPLFIVGREHRFRNFCRVVVRARFNASKTDPVTGAVKNTKYHQLYDLLGLVTYLDWVMITVTICSCISMMFESPFRRVMHAPTLQIAEYVFVIFMSIELNLKIMADGLFFTPTAVIRDFGGVMDIFIYLVSLIFLCWMPQNVPAESGAQLLMVLRCLRPLRIFKLVPQMRKVVRELFSGFKEIFLVSILLLTLMLVFASFGVQLFAGKLAKCNDPNIIRREDCNGIFRINVSVSKNLNLKLRPGEKKPGFWVPRVWANPRNFNFDNVGNAMLALFEVLSLKGWVEVRDVIIHRVGPIHGIYIHVFVFLGCMIGLTLFVGVVIANFNENKGTALLTVDQRRWEDLKSRLKIAQPLHLPPRPDNDGFRAKMYDITQHPFFKRTIALLVLAQSVLLSVKWDVDDPVTVPLATMSVVFTFIFVLEVTMKIIAMSPAGFWQSRRNRYDLLVTSLGVVWVVLHFALLNAYTYMMGACVIVFRFFSICGKHVTLKMLLLTVVVSMYKSFFIIVGMFLLLLCYAFAGVVLFGTVKYGENINRHANFSSAGKAITVLFRIVTGEDWNKIMHDCMVQPPFCTPDEFTYWATDCGNYAGALMYFCSFYVIIAYIMLNLLVAIIVENFSLFYSTEEDQLLSYNDLRHFQIIWNMVDDKREGVIPTFRVKFLLRLLRGRLEVDLDKDKLLFKHMCYEMERLHNGGDVTFHDVLSMLSYRSVDIRKSLQLEELLAREQLEYTIEEEVAKQTIRMWLKKCLKRIRAKQQQSCSIIHSLRESQEQERSRFLNPPSIETTQPSEDSNANSQDHSMQPETSSQQQLLSPTLSDRGGSRQDAADTGKPQRKIGQWRLPSAPKPISHSVSSVNLRFGGRTTMKTVVCKMNPMPDTASCGSEVKKWWTRQLTVESDESGDDLLDI
;
A
#
# COMPACT_ATOMS: atom_id res chain seq x y z
N MET A 1 -10.58 -14.69 -14.83
CA MET A 1 -11.97 -15.21 -14.88
C MET A 1 -12.73 -14.95 -16.20
N LEU A 2 -12.13 -15.04 -17.42
CA LEU A 2 -12.83 -14.65 -18.67
C LEU A 2 -12.86 -15.73 -19.76
N LYS A 3 -13.71 -16.77 -19.58
CA LYS A 3 -14.36 -17.58 -20.65
C LYS A 3 -15.18 -18.74 -20.05
N ARG A 4 -16.51 -18.59 -19.94
CA ARG A 4 -17.57 -19.64 -20.06
C ARG A 4 -18.94 -19.09 -19.58
N LYS A 5 -19.66 -18.41 -20.47
CA LYS A 5 -21.13 -18.34 -20.45
C LYS A 5 -21.63 -19.15 -21.65
N GLN A 6 -21.97 -20.43 -21.45
CA GLN A 6 -22.59 -21.28 -22.47
C GLN A 6 -23.52 -22.29 -21.79
N SER A 7 -24.77 -21.87 -21.52
CA SER A 7 -25.88 -22.77 -21.16
C SER A 7 -27.22 -22.13 -21.53
N SER A 8 -27.29 -21.59 -22.75
CA SER A 8 -28.50 -21.14 -23.45
C SER A 8 -28.10 -20.88 -24.91
N ARG A 9 -28.40 -21.83 -25.81
CA ARG A 9 -27.86 -21.83 -27.18
C ARG A 9 -28.75 -21.02 -28.13
N VAL A 10 -28.66 -19.70 -28.03
CA VAL A 10 -29.11 -18.73 -29.05
C VAL A 10 -27.94 -17.79 -29.33
N GLU A 11 -27.84 -17.25 -30.55
CA GLU A 11 -26.63 -16.65 -31.08
C GLU A 11 -26.22 -15.35 -30.36
N ALA A 12 -25.04 -15.38 -29.75
CA ALA A 12 -24.40 -14.18 -29.19
C ALA A 12 -23.74 -13.36 -30.31
N GLN A 13 -24.57 -12.76 -31.17
CA GLN A 13 -24.26 -11.45 -31.74
C GLN A 13 -23.91 -10.47 -30.58
N PRO A 14 -23.17 -9.37 -30.82
CA PRO A 14 -22.94 -8.38 -29.76
C PRO A 14 -24.29 -7.90 -29.23
N VAL A 15 -24.60 -8.25 -27.98
CA VAL A 15 -25.92 -8.00 -27.37
C VAL A 15 -26.07 -6.50 -27.10
N THR A 16 -26.59 -5.85 -28.13
CA THR A 16 -27.45 -4.66 -28.18
C THR A 16 -27.42 -3.71 -26.97
N ASP A 17 -27.21 -2.42 -27.28
CA ASP A 17 -26.96 -1.33 -26.32
C ASP A 17 -28.09 -1.02 -25.32
N PHE A 18 -29.19 -1.79 -25.26
CA PHE A 18 -30.35 -1.45 -24.42
C PHE A 18 -30.08 -1.59 -22.92
N GLY A 19 -30.28 -0.48 -22.20
CA GLY A 19 -30.73 -0.58 -20.81
C GLY A 19 -32.20 -1.03 -20.75
N PRO A 20 -32.71 -1.45 -19.58
CA PRO A 20 -34.11 -1.86 -19.44
C PRO A 20 -35.13 -0.72 -19.69
N ASP A 21 -34.64 0.52 -19.83
CA ASP A 21 -35.44 1.73 -19.97
C ASP A 21 -35.56 2.23 -21.44
N GLU A 22 -34.93 1.56 -22.42
CA GLU A 22 -34.93 1.99 -23.84
C GLU A 22 -35.69 1.05 -24.80
N SER A 23 -36.35 0.00 -24.32
CA SER A 23 -37.22 -0.88 -25.14
C SER A 23 -38.61 -0.25 -25.37
N LEU A 24 -38.66 1.03 -25.74
CA LEU A 24 -39.85 1.87 -25.60
C LEU A 24 -40.17 2.78 -26.82
N SER A 25 -39.83 2.34 -28.04
CA SER A 25 -40.47 2.86 -29.27
C SER A 25 -40.19 1.99 -30.52
N ASP A 26 -40.91 0.87 -30.69
CA ASP A 26 -41.00 0.22 -32.01
C ASP A 26 -41.88 1.02 -33.01
N ASN A 27 -42.58 2.05 -32.51
CA ASN A 27 -43.52 2.89 -33.26
C ASN A 27 -42.95 4.31 -33.57
N ALA A 28 -41.66 4.43 -33.89
CA ALA A 28 -41.03 5.71 -34.23
C ALA A 28 -40.27 5.62 -35.56
N ASP A 29 -40.65 6.44 -36.54
CA ASP A 29 -40.26 6.30 -37.96
C ASP A 29 -38.75 6.42 -38.24
N ILE A 30 -37.98 7.00 -37.31
CA ILE A 30 -36.55 7.32 -37.49
C ILE A 30 -35.68 6.12 -37.09
N LEU A 31 -35.96 4.94 -37.66
CA LEU A 31 -35.35 3.66 -37.28
C LEU A 31 -33.84 3.55 -37.61
N TRP A 32 -33.26 4.49 -38.36
CA TRP A 32 -31.85 4.45 -38.77
C TRP A 32 -30.86 4.67 -37.62
N ILE A 33 -31.19 5.53 -36.64
CA ILE A 33 -30.27 5.95 -35.58
C ILE A 33 -29.95 4.83 -34.58
N ASN A 34 -30.87 3.88 -34.40
CA ASN A 34 -30.74 2.73 -33.49
C ASN A 34 -29.93 1.56 -34.09
N LYS A 35 -29.39 1.71 -35.31
CA LYS A 35 -28.61 0.65 -35.98
C LYS A 35 -27.18 0.59 -35.39
N PRO A 36 -26.65 -0.59 -35.03
CA PRO A 36 -25.37 -0.71 -34.33
C PRO A 36 -24.16 -0.19 -35.13
N TRP A 37 -24.24 -0.22 -36.46
CA TRP A 37 -23.20 0.37 -37.31
C TRP A 37 -23.15 1.91 -37.22
N VAL A 38 -24.29 2.57 -36.97
CA VAL A 38 -24.34 4.03 -36.75
C VAL A 38 -23.66 4.39 -35.43
N HIS A 39 -23.91 3.64 -34.36
CA HIS A 39 -23.16 3.79 -33.11
C HIS A 39 -21.66 3.49 -33.26
N SER A 40 -21.24 2.70 -34.25
CA SER A 40 -19.84 2.53 -34.61
C SER A 40 -19.29 3.74 -35.38
N LEU A 41 -20.01 4.19 -36.41
CA LEU A 41 -19.66 5.36 -37.22
C LEU A 41 -19.51 6.62 -36.36
N LEU A 42 -20.49 6.93 -35.50
CA LEU A 42 -20.47 8.13 -34.64
C LEU A 42 -19.25 8.17 -33.69
N ARG A 43 -18.70 7.01 -33.31
CA ARG A 43 -17.45 6.90 -32.51
C ARG A 43 -16.19 7.06 -33.36
N ILE A 44 -16.17 6.52 -34.57
CA ILE A 44 -15.08 6.73 -35.53
C ILE A 44 -15.01 8.22 -35.92
N CYS A 45 -16.16 8.83 -36.24
CA CYS A 45 -16.31 10.26 -36.47
C CYS A 45 -15.81 11.12 -35.29
N ALA A 46 -15.93 10.65 -34.04
CA ALA A 46 -15.44 11.40 -32.90
C ALA A 46 -13.89 11.42 -32.88
N ILE A 47 -13.25 10.31 -33.24
CA ILE A 47 -11.80 10.22 -33.41
C ILE A 47 -11.34 11.09 -34.59
N ILE A 48 -12.05 11.06 -35.74
CA ILE A 48 -11.77 11.92 -36.89
C ILE A 48 -11.92 13.41 -36.52
N SER A 49 -12.92 13.77 -35.71
CA SER A 49 -13.13 15.15 -35.25
C SER A 49 -12.01 15.66 -34.35
N VAL A 50 -11.40 14.78 -33.53
CA VAL A 50 -10.16 15.08 -32.78
C VAL A 50 -8.98 15.25 -33.74
N ILE A 51 -8.78 14.32 -34.69
CA ILE A 51 -7.69 14.40 -35.67
C ILE A 51 -7.77 15.71 -36.48
N SER A 52 -8.97 16.13 -36.90
CA SER A 52 -9.20 17.39 -37.62
C SER A 52 -8.74 18.62 -36.81
N VAL A 53 -9.15 18.74 -35.54
CA VAL A 53 -8.71 19.86 -34.68
C VAL A 53 -7.24 19.75 -34.25
N CYS A 54 -6.62 18.57 -34.30
CA CYS A 54 -5.17 18.43 -34.12
C CYS A 54 -4.37 18.91 -35.35
N MET A 55 -4.96 18.91 -36.55
CA MET A 55 -4.32 19.42 -37.76
C MET A 55 -4.59 20.92 -37.99
N ASN A 56 -5.71 21.45 -37.49
CA ASN A 56 -6.08 22.86 -37.65
C ASN A 56 -5.21 23.79 -36.77
N THR A 57 -4.09 24.26 -37.32
CA THR A 57 -3.13 25.22 -36.70
C THR A 57 -2.37 25.99 -37.78
N PRO A 58 -1.90 27.24 -37.52
CA PRO A 58 -1.25 28.07 -38.53
C PRO A 58 -0.02 27.41 -39.16
N MET A 59 0.95 27.05 -38.33
CA MET A 59 2.19 26.38 -38.78
C MET A 59 1.94 25.03 -39.46
N THR A 60 0.79 24.36 -39.25
CA THR A 60 0.49 23.12 -40.01
C THR A 60 -0.06 23.42 -41.40
N PHE A 61 -0.80 24.53 -41.57
CA PHE A 61 -1.28 24.95 -42.89
C PHE A 61 -0.16 25.63 -43.69
N GLU A 62 0.79 26.33 -43.05
CA GLU A 62 2.00 26.83 -43.72
C GLU A 62 2.83 25.68 -44.31
N HIS A 63 3.14 24.65 -43.52
CA HIS A 63 3.88 23.48 -44.01
C HIS A 63 3.08 22.63 -45.02
N TYR A 64 1.75 22.60 -44.90
CA TYR A 64 0.87 21.75 -45.73
C TYR A 64 -0.47 22.45 -46.08
N PRO A 65 -0.48 23.41 -47.03
CA PRO A 65 -1.69 24.18 -47.38
C PRO A 65 -2.94 23.35 -47.71
N PRO A 66 -2.86 22.15 -48.36
CA PRO A 66 -4.03 21.33 -48.59
C PRO A 66 -4.79 20.89 -47.33
N LEU A 67 -4.14 20.86 -46.15
CA LEU A 67 -4.78 20.47 -44.89
C LEU A 67 -5.82 21.49 -44.40
N GLN A 68 -5.74 22.76 -44.84
CA GLN A 68 -6.75 23.78 -44.54
C GLN A 68 -8.11 23.39 -45.13
N TYR A 69 -8.14 23.01 -46.41
CA TYR A 69 -9.37 22.59 -47.08
C TYR A 69 -9.83 21.18 -46.64
N VAL A 70 -8.89 20.26 -46.35
CA VAL A 70 -9.23 18.92 -45.84
C VAL A 70 -9.87 18.98 -44.44
N THR A 71 -9.33 19.75 -43.50
CA THR A 71 -9.93 19.92 -42.16
C THR A 71 -11.32 20.55 -42.24
N PHE A 72 -11.48 21.61 -43.05
CA PHE A 72 -12.79 22.23 -43.31
C PHE A 72 -13.81 21.23 -43.88
N THR A 73 -13.39 20.37 -44.81
CA THR A 73 -14.25 19.35 -45.44
C THR A 73 -14.66 18.27 -44.45
N LEU A 74 -13.72 17.77 -43.64
CA LEU A 74 -13.99 16.81 -42.57
C LEU A 74 -14.97 17.39 -41.54
N ASP A 75 -14.73 18.62 -41.09
CA ASP A 75 -15.55 19.28 -40.07
C ASP A 75 -16.97 19.58 -40.58
N THR A 76 -17.11 19.91 -41.86
CA THR A 76 -18.41 20.04 -42.53
C THR A 76 -19.20 18.73 -42.52
N LEU A 77 -18.58 17.61 -42.92
CA LEU A 77 -19.22 16.28 -42.91
C LEU A 77 -19.59 15.83 -41.49
N LEU A 78 -18.72 16.09 -40.50
CA LEU A 78 -18.94 15.78 -39.10
C LEU A 78 -20.07 16.62 -38.48
N MET A 79 -20.12 17.92 -38.79
CA MET A 79 -21.17 18.83 -38.36
C MET A 79 -22.53 18.36 -38.87
N PHE A 80 -22.67 18.02 -40.16
CA PHE A 80 -23.93 17.54 -40.71
C PHE A 80 -24.37 16.22 -40.05
N LEU A 81 -23.46 15.26 -39.88
CA LEU A 81 -23.78 13.96 -39.27
C LEU A 81 -24.27 14.11 -37.82
N TYR A 82 -23.58 14.91 -37.00
CA TYR A 82 -23.96 15.10 -35.60
C TYR A 82 -25.18 16.03 -35.43
N THR A 83 -25.39 16.99 -36.33
CA THR A 83 -26.61 17.80 -36.35
C THR A 83 -27.83 16.93 -36.70
N ALA A 84 -27.72 16.04 -37.69
CA ALA A 84 -28.77 15.08 -38.03
C ALA A 84 -29.07 14.11 -36.87
N GLU A 85 -28.05 13.61 -36.18
CA GLU A 85 -28.20 12.78 -34.98
C GLU A 85 -28.90 13.53 -33.84
N MET A 86 -28.53 14.80 -33.61
CA MET A 86 -29.14 15.65 -32.59
C MET A 86 -30.64 15.86 -32.86
N ILE A 87 -30.99 16.25 -34.10
CA ILE A 87 -32.38 16.49 -34.51
C ILE A 87 -33.20 15.20 -34.39
N ALA A 88 -32.68 14.06 -34.86
CA ALA A 88 -33.34 12.77 -34.73
C ALA A 88 -33.63 12.40 -33.25
N LYS A 89 -32.66 12.59 -32.35
CA LYS A 89 -32.85 12.36 -30.90
C LYS A 89 -33.85 13.32 -30.27
N MET A 90 -33.82 14.59 -30.64
CA MET A 90 -34.79 15.59 -30.16
C MET A 90 -36.22 15.27 -30.61
N HIS A 91 -36.39 14.77 -31.83
CA HIS A 91 -37.70 14.35 -32.35
C HIS A 91 -38.23 13.10 -31.65
N ILE A 92 -37.40 12.05 -31.46
CA ILE A 92 -37.81 10.79 -30.82
C ILE A 92 -38.14 10.97 -29.33
N ARG A 93 -37.30 11.69 -28.57
CA ARG A 93 -37.43 11.81 -27.10
C ARG A 93 -38.24 13.03 -26.63
N GLY A 94 -38.50 13.98 -27.53
CA GLY A 94 -38.99 15.32 -27.16
C GLY A 94 -37.89 16.19 -26.51
N ILE A 95 -37.97 17.51 -26.68
CA ILE A 95 -36.93 18.43 -26.19
C ILE A 95 -37.03 18.60 -24.66
N VAL A 96 -38.21 18.97 -24.15
CA VAL A 96 -38.46 19.33 -22.73
C VAL A 96 -39.59 18.51 -22.08
N LYS A 97 -40.62 18.12 -22.84
CA LYS A 97 -41.69 17.23 -22.37
C LYS A 97 -41.31 15.76 -22.57
N GLY A 98 -41.59 14.93 -21.57
CA GLY A 98 -41.26 13.50 -21.53
C GLY A 98 -40.33 13.15 -20.35
N ASP A 99 -40.38 11.91 -19.86
CA ASP A 99 -39.51 11.48 -18.76
C ASP A 99 -38.06 11.26 -19.20
N SER A 100 -37.87 10.84 -20.45
CA SER A 100 -36.59 10.65 -21.13
C SER A 100 -36.20 11.80 -22.07
N SER A 101 -36.84 12.98 -21.93
CA SER A 101 -36.64 14.16 -22.81
C SER A 101 -35.18 14.56 -22.98
N TYR A 102 -34.80 15.05 -24.16
CA TYR A 102 -33.41 15.33 -24.56
C TYR A 102 -32.61 16.12 -23.51
N VAL A 103 -33.19 17.18 -22.92
CA VAL A 103 -32.50 18.03 -21.93
C VAL A 103 -32.29 17.35 -20.56
N LYS A 104 -33.05 16.29 -20.23
CA LYS A 104 -32.87 15.52 -18.98
C LYS A 104 -31.68 14.54 -19.07
N ASP A 105 -31.37 14.01 -20.25
CA ASP A 105 -30.20 13.16 -20.44
C ASP A 105 -28.94 14.04 -20.53
N ARG A 106 -28.15 14.05 -19.44
CA ARG A 106 -26.89 14.81 -19.36
C ARG A 106 -25.92 14.52 -20.51
N TRP A 107 -25.98 13.33 -21.11
CA TRP A 107 -25.17 13.02 -22.28
C TRP A 107 -25.70 13.65 -23.56
N CYS A 108 -27.01 13.82 -23.73
CA CYS A 108 -27.59 14.57 -24.84
C CYS A 108 -27.23 16.06 -24.73
N VAL A 109 -27.21 16.63 -23.52
CA VAL A 109 -26.72 18.00 -23.29
C VAL A 109 -25.25 18.16 -23.69
N PHE A 110 -24.39 17.21 -23.32
CA PHE A 110 -22.99 17.18 -23.78
C PHE A 110 -22.89 17.02 -25.31
N ASP A 111 -23.62 16.07 -25.90
CA ASP A 111 -23.63 15.81 -27.34
C ASP A 111 -24.02 17.08 -28.13
N GLY A 112 -25.04 17.83 -27.69
CA GLY A 112 -25.47 19.10 -28.28
C GLY A 112 -24.45 20.24 -28.11
N PHE A 113 -23.77 20.33 -26.97
CA PHE A 113 -22.67 21.29 -26.78
C PHE A 113 -21.50 21.03 -27.73
N MET A 114 -21.16 19.75 -27.99
CA MET A 114 -20.13 19.40 -28.98
C MET A 114 -20.54 19.77 -30.41
N VAL A 115 -21.83 19.65 -30.77
CA VAL A 115 -22.37 20.12 -32.06
C VAL A 115 -22.24 21.64 -32.19
N PHE A 116 -22.56 22.40 -31.13
CA PHE A 116 -22.37 23.85 -31.12
C PHE A 116 -20.89 24.24 -31.30
N CYS A 117 -19.96 23.56 -30.63
CA CYS A 117 -18.53 23.81 -30.79
C CYS A 117 -18.00 23.48 -32.21
N LEU A 118 -18.59 22.49 -32.89
CA LEU A 118 -18.30 22.21 -34.29
C LEU A 118 -18.82 23.32 -35.22
N TRP A 119 -20.04 23.82 -35.01
CA TRP A 119 -20.58 24.95 -35.76
C TRP A 119 -19.71 26.21 -35.61
N VAL A 120 -19.32 26.58 -34.38
CA VAL A 120 -18.44 27.73 -34.11
C VAL A 120 -17.07 27.54 -34.78
N SER A 121 -16.48 26.34 -34.66
CA SER A 121 -15.18 26.03 -35.29
C SER A 121 -15.22 26.08 -36.81
N LEU A 122 -16.34 25.69 -37.44
CA LEU A 122 -16.53 25.70 -38.88
C LEU A 122 -16.72 27.14 -39.38
N VAL A 123 -17.57 27.92 -38.72
CA VAL A 123 -17.79 29.35 -39.04
C VAL A 123 -16.50 30.16 -38.90
N LEU A 124 -15.71 29.93 -37.84
CA LEU A 124 -14.38 30.54 -37.69
C LEU A 124 -13.46 30.15 -38.87
N GLN A 125 -13.43 28.87 -39.26
CA GLN A 125 -12.61 28.42 -40.38
C GLN A 125 -13.06 28.99 -41.74
N VAL A 126 -14.34 29.33 -41.92
CA VAL A 126 -14.80 30.10 -43.10
C VAL A 126 -14.21 31.52 -43.09
N PHE A 127 -14.16 32.19 -41.94
CA PHE A 127 -13.56 33.54 -41.85
C PHE A 127 -12.04 33.54 -42.01
N GLU A 128 -11.35 32.47 -41.60
CA GLU A 128 -9.92 32.26 -41.87
C GLU A 128 -9.66 31.95 -43.36
N ILE A 129 -10.48 31.11 -44.00
CA ILE A 129 -10.37 30.80 -45.45
C ILE A 129 -10.74 32.00 -46.34
N ALA A 130 -11.45 32.99 -45.78
CA ALA A 130 -11.80 34.24 -46.45
C ALA A 130 -10.85 35.41 -46.15
N ASP A 131 -9.74 35.16 -45.44
CA ASP A 131 -8.76 36.17 -44.99
C ASP A 131 -9.35 37.33 -44.14
N ILE A 132 -10.55 37.14 -43.56
CA ILE A 132 -11.24 38.11 -42.70
C ILE A 132 -10.71 38.07 -41.27
N VAL A 133 -10.26 36.89 -40.83
CA VAL A 133 -9.64 36.66 -39.52
C VAL A 133 -8.25 36.10 -39.76
N ASP A 134 -7.23 36.83 -39.31
CA ASP A 134 -5.84 36.35 -39.29
C ASP A 134 -5.75 35.01 -38.54
N GLN A 135 -5.08 34.03 -39.14
CA GLN A 135 -4.93 32.70 -38.57
C GLN A 135 -4.02 32.70 -37.33
N MET A 136 -3.11 33.68 -37.18
CA MET A 136 -2.27 33.87 -36.00
C MET A 136 -3.01 34.64 -34.86
N SER A 137 -4.33 34.84 -34.99
CA SER A 137 -5.13 35.49 -33.95
C SER A 137 -5.56 34.54 -32.81
N PRO A 138 -5.83 35.06 -31.60
CA PRO A 138 -6.36 34.27 -30.49
C PRO A 138 -7.74 33.64 -30.73
N TRP A 139 -8.44 33.93 -31.84
CA TRP A 139 -9.74 33.36 -32.16
C TRP A 139 -9.71 31.82 -32.26
N GLY A 140 -8.54 31.24 -32.57
CA GLY A 140 -8.31 29.78 -32.52
C GLY A 140 -8.67 29.14 -31.18
N MET A 141 -8.62 29.88 -30.06
CA MET A 141 -9.07 29.41 -28.74
C MET A 141 -10.52 28.90 -28.71
N LEU A 142 -11.40 29.35 -29.63
CA LEU A 142 -12.78 28.83 -29.73
C LEU A 142 -12.82 27.32 -30.05
N ARG A 143 -11.70 26.73 -30.50
CA ARG A 143 -11.55 25.30 -30.77
C ARG A 143 -11.20 24.48 -29.51
N ILE A 144 -10.78 25.10 -28.41
CA ILE A 144 -10.38 24.43 -27.15
C ILE A 144 -11.36 23.36 -26.64
N PRO A 145 -12.71 23.51 -26.74
CA PRO A 145 -13.62 22.48 -26.28
C PRO A 145 -13.66 21.23 -27.19
N ARG A 146 -13.29 21.32 -28.46
CA ARG A 146 -13.49 20.25 -29.45
C ARG A 146 -12.83 18.91 -29.10
N PRO A 147 -11.57 18.85 -28.62
CA PRO A 147 -10.93 17.59 -28.23
C PRO A 147 -11.73 16.74 -27.23
N LEU A 148 -12.60 17.36 -26.42
CA LEU A 148 -13.49 16.66 -25.48
C LEU A 148 -14.45 15.68 -26.18
N ILE A 149 -14.69 15.82 -27.49
CA ILE A 149 -15.47 14.85 -28.28
C ILE A 149 -14.87 13.43 -28.21
N MET A 150 -13.59 13.27 -27.87
CA MET A 150 -12.96 11.96 -27.64
C MET A 150 -13.67 11.14 -26.54
N ILE A 151 -14.27 11.79 -25.54
CA ILE A 151 -15.07 11.15 -24.47
C ILE A 151 -16.22 10.33 -25.09
N ARG A 152 -16.77 10.79 -26.22
CA ARG A 152 -17.85 10.14 -26.97
C ARG A 152 -17.43 8.79 -27.57
N ALA A 153 -16.16 8.66 -27.99
CA ALA A 153 -15.60 7.40 -28.48
C ALA A 153 -15.52 6.34 -27.37
N PHE A 154 -15.15 6.76 -26.14
CA PHE A 154 -14.96 5.87 -25.00
C PHE A 154 -16.21 5.63 -24.12
N ARG A 155 -17.29 6.41 -24.31
CA ARG A 155 -18.55 6.37 -23.54
C ARG A 155 -19.11 4.96 -23.27
N ILE A 156 -18.94 4.01 -24.20
CA ILE A 156 -19.42 2.62 -24.05
C ILE A 156 -18.64 1.87 -22.95
N TYR A 157 -17.33 2.11 -22.80
CA TYR A 157 -16.50 1.44 -21.79
C TYR A 157 -16.81 1.89 -20.35
N PHE A 158 -17.57 2.98 -20.16
CA PHE A 158 -18.09 3.39 -18.85
C PHE A 158 -19.31 2.58 -18.38
N ARG A 159 -19.75 1.55 -19.14
CA ARG A 159 -20.71 0.55 -18.66
C ARG A 159 -20.00 -0.54 -17.84
N PHE A 160 -19.73 -0.23 -16.58
CA PHE A 160 -19.19 -1.19 -15.60
C PHE A 160 -20.25 -2.22 -15.15
N GLU A 161 -19.79 -3.36 -14.63
CA GLU A 161 -20.67 -4.40 -14.03
C GLU A 161 -21.25 -3.99 -12.65
N LEU A 162 -20.71 -2.93 -12.03
CA LEU A 162 -21.21 -2.35 -10.78
C LEU A 162 -22.41 -1.42 -11.03
N PRO A 163 -23.47 -1.46 -10.22
CA PRO A 163 -24.51 -0.43 -10.21
C PRO A 163 -23.93 0.96 -10.00
N ARG A 164 -24.44 1.98 -10.71
CA ARG A 164 -23.96 3.37 -10.64
C ARG A 164 -23.89 3.94 -9.22
N THR A 165 -24.75 3.49 -8.31
CA THR A 165 -24.74 3.86 -6.89
C THR A 165 -23.49 3.39 -6.16
N ARG A 166 -22.97 2.18 -6.43
CA ARG A 166 -21.68 1.72 -5.87
C ARG A 166 -20.52 2.51 -6.44
N ILE A 167 -20.55 2.82 -7.74
CA ILE A 167 -19.51 3.63 -8.41
C ILE A 167 -19.46 5.05 -7.82
N THR A 168 -20.61 5.70 -7.64
CA THR A 168 -20.68 7.04 -7.02
C THR A 168 -20.24 7.03 -5.57
N ASN A 169 -20.50 5.96 -4.81
CA ASN A 169 -19.98 5.82 -3.44
C ASN A 169 -18.45 5.64 -3.42
N ILE A 170 -17.87 4.84 -4.32
CA ILE A 170 -16.41 4.69 -4.49
C ILE A 170 -15.76 6.03 -4.86
N LEU A 171 -16.32 6.75 -5.84
CA LEU A 171 -15.82 8.05 -6.29
C LEU A 171 -15.96 9.13 -5.21
N LYS A 172 -17.02 9.11 -4.41
CA LYS A 172 -17.16 9.99 -3.25
C LYS A 172 -16.09 9.69 -2.18
N ARG A 173 -15.91 8.42 -1.80
CA ARG A 173 -14.91 7.99 -0.80
C ARG A 173 -13.49 8.38 -1.22
N SER A 174 -13.11 8.05 -2.45
CA SER A 174 -11.79 8.40 -3.00
C SER A 174 -11.62 9.91 -3.18
N GLY A 175 -12.66 10.64 -3.60
CA GLY A 175 -12.66 12.11 -3.64
C GLY A 175 -12.42 12.76 -2.27
N GLU A 176 -13.09 12.30 -1.21
CA GLU A 176 -12.89 12.79 0.17
C GLU A 176 -11.48 12.45 0.71
N GLN A 177 -10.92 11.30 0.31
CA GLN A 177 -9.53 10.93 0.60
C GLN A 177 -8.52 11.83 -0.14
N ILE A 178 -8.64 11.96 -1.47
CA ILE A 178 -7.78 12.80 -2.31
C ILE A 178 -7.83 14.26 -1.84
N TRP A 179 -9.01 14.79 -1.54
CA TRP A 179 -9.18 16.14 -0.98
C TRP A 179 -8.42 16.30 0.34
N SER A 180 -8.57 15.34 1.26
CA SER A 180 -7.90 15.39 2.57
C SER A 180 -6.37 15.35 2.45
N VAL A 181 -5.83 14.59 1.49
CA VAL A 181 -4.39 14.54 1.21
C VAL A 181 -3.91 15.77 0.44
N SER A 182 -4.73 16.36 -0.42
CA SER A 182 -4.44 17.64 -1.11
C SER A 182 -4.35 18.81 -0.12
N ILE A 183 -5.22 18.86 0.90
CA ILE A 183 -5.14 19.83 1.99
C ILE A 183 -3.91 19.59 2.89
N PHE A 184 -3.45 18.34 3.01
CA PHE A 184 -2.21 17.98 3.73
C PHE A 184 -0.95 18.37 2.93
N LEU A 185 -0.95 18.17 1.62
CA LEU A 185 0.07 18.69 0.70
C LEU A 185 0.14 20.22 0.78
N LEU A 186 -0.99 20.92 0.65
CA LEU A 186 -1.07 22.38 0.74
C LEU A 186 -0.56 22.92 2.08
N PHE A 187 -0.83 22.23 3.20
CA PHE A 187 -0.25 22.56 4.50
C PHE A 187 1.29 22.49 4.49
N PHE A 188 1.88 21.46 3.89
CA PHE A 188 3.34 21.34 3.80
C PHE A 188 3.96 22.32 2.79
N LEU A 189 3.29 22.61 1.66
CA LEU A 189 3.73 23.64 0.71
C LEU A 189 3.74 25.02 1.39
N LEU A 190 2.70 25.37 2.17
CA LEU A 190 2.65 26.62 2.94
C LEU A 190 3.70 26.64 4.08
N LEU A 191 3.94 25.51 4.76
CA LEU A 191 4.97 25.39 5.79
C LEU A 191 6.37 25.68 5.23
N TYR A 192 6.76 24.98 4.16
CA TYR A 192 8.06 25.17 3.52
C TYR A 192 8.15 26.51 2.79
N GLY A 193 7.04 27.04 2.26
CA GLY A 193 6.99 28.37 1.66
C GLY A 193 7.33 29.45 2.68
N ILE A 194 6.64 29.46 3.83
CA ILE A 194 6.93 30.36 4.95
C ILE A 194 8.41 30.21 5.40
N LEU A 195 8.90 28.98 5.57
CA LEU A 195 10.29 28.75 5.96
C LEU A 195 11.28 29.28 4.92
N GLY A 196 10.99 29.14 3.62
CA GLY A 196 11.88 29.57 2.54
C GLY A 196 12.03 31.10 2.50
N VAL A 197 10.90 31.82 2.57
CA VAL A 197 10.87 33.30 2.65
C VAL A 197 11.69 33.80 3.85
N GLN A 198 11.53 33.19 5.03
CA GLN A 198 12.22 33.64 6.25
C GLN A 198 13.69 33.18 6.35
N MET A 199 14.10 32.11 5.64
CA MET A 199 15.48 31.58 5.71
C MET A 199 16.42 32.15 4.64
N PHE A 200 15.89 32.57 3.49
CA PHE A 200 16.65 33.06 2.34
C PHE A 200 16.23 34.49 1.96
N GLY A 201 15.25 34.65 1.07
CA GLY A 201 14.85 35.92 0.46
C GLY A 201 15.09 35.93 -1.06
N THR A 202 15.59 37.04 -1.59
CA THR A 202 15.99 37.18 -3.00
C THR A 202 17.30 36.44 -3.31
N PHE A 203 17.50 36.08 -4.58
CA PHE A 203 18.76 35.53 -5.11
C PHE A 203 19.33 36.46 -6.19
N THR A 204 19.47 37.73 -5.85
CA THR A 204 19.79 38.84 -6.77
C THR A 204 21.27 39.21 -6.80
N TYR A 205 22.08 38.75 -5.84
CA TYR A 205 23.51 39.02 -5.74
C TYR A 205 24.34 38.04 -6.60
N HIS A 206 25.13 38.58 -7.54
CA HIS A 206 26.05 37.82 -8.40
C HIS A 206 27.46 38.43 -8.45
N CYS A 207 28.46 37.61 -8.79
CA CYS A 207 29.80 38.09 -9.08
C CYS A 207 29.86 38.73 -10.48
N VAL A 208 29.93 40.07 -10.53
CA VAL A 208 30.15 40.85 -11.75
C VAL A 208 31.59 41.38 -11.80
N VAL A 209 32.09 41.70 -13.00
CA VAL A 209 33.42 42.34 -13.13
C VAL A 209 33.44 43.72 -12.45
N ASN A 210 34.58 44.11 -11.88
CA ASN A 210 34.70 45.33 -11.05
C ASN A 210 34.24 46.63 -11.74
N ASP A 211 34.36 46.73 -13.07
CA ASP A 211 34.03 47.93 -13.84
C ASP A 211 32.53 48.05 -14.21
N THR A 212 31.68 47.10 -13.80
CA THR A 212 30.24 47.09 -14.10
C THR A 212 29.52 48.28 -13.44
N LYS A 213 28.77 49.04 -14.27
CA LYS A 213 27.96 50.19 -13.83
C LYS A 213 26.46 49.86 -13.83
N PRO A 214 25.65 50.47 -12.93
CA PRO A 214 24.19 50.39 -12.99
C PRO A 214 23.60 50.70 -14.36
N GLY A 215 22.57 49.96 -14.76
CA GLY A 215 21.95 50.01 -16.09
C GLY A 215 22.77 49.37 -17.22
N ASN A 216 24.04 48.99 -16.98
CA ASN A 216 24.96 48.51 -18.02
C ASN A 216 25.53 47.10 -17.76
N VAL A 217 24.81 46.26 -17.00
CA VAL A 217 25.04 44.82 -16.97
C VAL A 217 24.77 44.21 -18.34
N THR A 218 25.67 43.35 -18.79
CA THR A 218 25.51 42.55 -20.00
C THR A 218 26.00 41.12 -19.79
N TRP A 219 25.81 40.24 -20.78
CA TRP A 219 26.31 38.85 -20.70
C TRP A 219 27.83 38.74 -20.46
N ASN A 220 28.59 39.74 -20.89
CA ASN A 220 30.05 39.79 -20.70
C ASN A 220 30.46 40.38 -19.33
N SER A 221 29.50 40.81 -18.48
CA SER A 221 29.77 41.29 -17.11
C SER A 221 29.80 40.18 -16.06
N LEU A 222 29.19 39.03 -16.34
CA LEU A 222 28.99 37.92 -15.40
C LEU A 222 30.19 36.96 -15.35
N ALA A 223 30.34 36.24 -14.23
CA ALA A 223 31.22 35.08 -14.13
C ALA A 223 30.82 33.94 -15.08
N ILE A 224 31.74 33.00 -15.34
CA ILE A 224 31.53 31.85 -16.23
C ILE A 224 31.93 30.55 -15.49
N PRO A 225 30.98 29.67 -15.11
CA PRO A 225 29.55 29.89 -15.12
C PRO A 225 29.13 31.00 -14.15
N ASP A 226 27.95 31.55 -14.41
CA ASP A 226 27.26 32.52 -13.57
C ASP A 226 27.17 32.00 -12.12
N THR A 227 27.46 32.88 -11.17
CA THR A 227 27.71 32.51 -9.78
C THR A 227 27.17 33.59 -8.84
N HIS A 228 26.24 33.18 -7.98
CA HIS A 228 25.74 33.99 -6.87
C HIS A 228 26.82 34.18 -5.80
N CYS A 229 26.63 35.18 -4.95
CA CYS A 229 27.54 35.53 -3.87
C CYS A 229 26.79 36.10 -2.67
N SER A 230 27.49 36.28 -1.55
CA SER A 230 27.00 37.05 -0.41
C SER A 230 27.74 38.39 -0.34
N PRO A 231 27.08 39.50 0.02
CA PRO A 231 27.76 40.75 0.37
C PRO A 231 28.48 40.65 1.73
N GLU A 232 28.06 39.72 2.59
CA GLU A 232 28.65 39.44 3.90
C GLU A 232 29.94 38.63 3.77
N LEU A 233 31.02 39.03 4.45
CA LEU A 233 32.35 38.43 4.28
C LEU A 233 32.50 37.00 4.84
N GLU A 234 31.71 36.62 5.85
CA GLU A 234 31.81 35.30 6.50
C GLU A 234 30.89 34.24 5.88
N GLU A 235 29.92 34.64 5.05
CA GLU A 235 28.82 33.77 4.61
C GLU A 235 28.84 33.48 3.09
N GLY A 236 28.10 32.44 2.69
CA GLY A 236 27.87 32.09 1.29
C GLY A 236 29.14 31.81 0.46
N TYR A 237 29.25 32.48 -0.69
CA TYR A 237 30.39 32.47 -1.61
C TYR A 237 30.94 33.89 -1.81
N GLN A 238 32.27 34.00 -1.73
CA GLN A 238 33.02 35.24 -1.90
C GLN A 238 33.61 35.30 -3.31
N CYS A 239 33.39 36.41 -4.02
CA CYS A 239 33.90 36.59 -5.37
C CYS A 239 35.45 36.66 -5.40
N PRO A 240 36.11 36.07 -6.39
CA PRO A 240 37.57 36.14 -6.52
C PRO A 240 38.02 37.56 -6.95
N PRO A 241 39.28 37.96 -6.67
CA PRO A 241 39.82 39.25 -7.09
C PRO A 241 39.61 39.54 -8.59
N GLY A 242 39.09 40.73 -8.90
CA GLY A 242 38.65 41.13 -10.24
C GLY A 242 37.13 41.12 -10.42
N PHE A 243 36.41 40.41 -9.54
CA PHE A 243 34.95 40.43 -9.45
C PHE A 243 34.47 41.06 -8.14
N LYS A 244 33.33 41.73 -8.19
CA LYS A 244 32.61 42.30 -7.06
C LYS A 244 31.24 41.63 -6.93
N CYS A 245 30.80 41.37 -5.70
CA CYS A 245 29.43 40.97 -5.44
C CYS A 245 28.50 42.18 -5.57
N MET A 246 27.50 42.12 -6.45
CA MET A 246 26.50 43.19 -6.63
C MET A 246 25.12 42.61 -6.90
N ASP A 247 24.09 43.35 -6.48
CA ASP A 247 22.69 43.03 -6.74
C ASP A 247 22.32 43.41 -8.20
N LEU A 248 21.71 42.48 -8.94
CA LEU A 248 21.33 42.68 -10.34
C LEU A 248 20.01 43.45 -10.52
N GLU A 249 19.15 43.49 -9.51
CA GLU A 249 17.90 44.26 -9.52
C GLU A 249 18.23 45.77 -9.37
N ASP A 250 19.16 46.11 -8.46
CA ASP A 250 19.76 47.47 -8.35
C ASP A 250 20.49 47.91 -9.63
N LEU A 251 21.06 46.94 -10.38
CA LEU A 251 21.70 47.20 -11.67
C LEU A 251 20.69 47.32 -12.84
N GLY A 252 19.39 47.16 -12.57
CA GLY A 252 18.30 47.44 -13.51
C GLY A 252 17.80 46.25 -14.33
N LEU A 253 18.09 45.01 -13.94
CA LEU A 253 17.49 43.83 -14.59
C LEU A 253 16.05 43.61 -14.09
N SER A 254 15.16 43.19 -14.99
CA SER A 254 13.81 42.83 -14.61
C SER A 254 13.75 41.43 -13.98
N ARG A 255 12.76 41.21 -13.10
CA ARG A 255 12.51 39.90 -12.47
C ARG A 255 12.22 38.77 -13.49
N GLN A 256 11.77 39.10 -14.70
CA GLN A 256 11.62 38.12 -15.79
C GLN A 256 12.98 37.66 -16.35
N GLU A 257 13.96 38.57 -16.42
CA GLU A 257 15.32 38.27 -16.85
C GLU A 257 16.12 37.51 -15.77
N LEU A 258 15.76 37.67 -14.49
CA LEU A 258 16.31 36.90 -13.36
C LEU A 258 15.67 35.50 -13.20
N GLY A 259 14.46 35.30 -13.71
CA GLY A 259 13.73 34.03 -13.67
C GLY A 259 12.73 33.93 -12.50
N TYR A 260 11.81 32.95 -12.60
CA TYR A 260 10.66 32.85 -11.70
C TYR A 260 10.94 32.17 -10.35
N SER A 261 12.03 31.39 -10.21
CA SER A 261 12.29 30.57 -9.01
C SER A 261 13.07 31.32 -7.92
N GLY A 262 12.46 31.49 -6.73
CA GLY A 262 13.04 32.25 -5.62
C GLY A 262 12.17 32.30 -4.35
N PHE A 263 12.65 32.99 -3.31
CA PHE A 263 12.00 33.08 -1.98
C PHE A 263 11.59 34.51 -1.61
N ASN A 264 11.42 35.39 -2.60
CA ASN A 264 11.10 36.82 -2.44
C ASN A 264 9.79 37.04 -1.65
N GLU A 265 8.77 36.23 -1.94
CA GLU A 265 7.41 36.36 -1.41
C GLU A 265 6.72 35.00 -1.33
N ILE A 266 5.66 34.87 -0.53
CA ILE A 266 4.99 33.58 -0.29
C ILE A 266 4.43 32.91 -1.56
N GLY A 267 3.97 33.67 -2.56
CA GLY A 267 3.41 33.13 -3.79
C GLY A 267 4.47 32.39 -4.61
N THR A 268 5.57 33.09 -4.93
CA THR A 268 6.74 32.51 -5.60
C THR A 268 7.38 31.41 -4.77
N SER A 269 7.48 31.59 -3.46
CA SER A 269 8.07 30.56 -2.59
C SER A 269 7.23 29.27 -2.56
N ILE A 270 5.90 29.34 -2.52
CA ILE A 270 5.04 28.15 -2.63
C ILE A 270 5.21 27.47 -4.00
N PHE A 271 5.36 28.24 -5.08
CA PHE A 271 5.64 27.71 -6.41
C PHE A 271 7.00 26.99 -6.45
N THR A 272 8.08 27.63 -5.99
CA THR A 272 9.44 27.05 -5.93
C THR A 272 9.56 25.86 -4.96
N VAL A 273 8.74 25.81 -3.91
CA VAL A 273 8.62 24.63 -3.04
C VAL A 273 7.86 23.50 -3.72
N TYR A 274 6.84 23.81 -4.53
CA TYR A 274 6.12 22.83 -5.32
C TYR A 274 7.00 22.24 -6.44
N GLU A 275 7.78 23.08 -7.12
CA GLU A 275 8.88 22.70 -8.02
C GLU A 275 9.85 21.72 -7.35
N ALA A 276 10.47 22.13 -6.23
CA ALA A 276 11.39 21.26 -5.50
C ALA A 276 10.73 19.94 -5.00
N SER A 277 9.42 19.96 -4.71
CA SER A 277 8.69 18.75 -4.33
C SER A 277 8.53 17.72 -5.47
N SER A 278 8.70 18.14 -6.73
CA SER A 278 8.71 17.24 -7.88
C SER A 278 10.04 16.50 -8.07
N GLN A 279 11.07 16.83 -7.28
CA GLN A 279 12.47 16.37 -7.45
C GLN A 279 13.13 16.90 -8.72
N GLU A 280 12.74 18.11 -9.16
CA GLU A 280 13.33 18.80 -10.31
C GLU A 280 13.90 20.16 -9.88
N GLY A 281 15.00 20.59 -10.52
CA GLY A 281 15.67 21.89 -10.30
C GLY A 281 16.28 22.14 -8.91
N TRP A 282 15.97 21.29 -7.93
CA TRP A 282 16.10 21.61 -6.51
C TRP A 282 17.55 21.67 -6.02
N VAL A 283 18.49 20.91 -6.58
CA VAL A 283 19.90 21.02 -6.19
C VAL A 283 20.56 22.26 -6.80
N PHE A 284 20.21 22.66 -8.02
CA PHE A 284 20.66 23.95 -8.56
C PHE A 284 20.15 25.13 -7.70
N LEU A 285 18.89 25.09 -7.27
CA LEU A 285 18.33 26.03 -6.29
C LEU A 285 19.05 25.97 -4.93
N MET A 286 19.37 24.78 -4.42
CA MET A 286 20.16 24.61 -3.20
C MET A 286 21.58 25.19 -3.37
N TYR A 287 22.20 25.11 -4.55
CA TYR A 287 23.51 25.70 -4.82
C TYR A 287 23.43 27.24 -4.81
N ARG A 288 22.43 27.85 -5.45
CA ARG A 288 22.18 29.30 -5.35
C ARG A 288 22.03 29.75 -3.89
N ALA A 289 21.29 28.98 -3.09
CA ALA A 289 21.12 29.22 -1.66
C ALA A 289 22.40 28.98 -0.81
N ILE A 290 23.27 28.04 -1.19
CA ILE A 290 24.57 27.76 -0.54
C ILE A 290 25.61 28.87 -0.79
N ASP A 291 25.43 29.63 -1.86
CA ASP A 291 26.32 30.73 -2.26
C ASP A 291 25.83 32.11 -1.81
N SER A 292 24.52 32.28 -1.67
CA SER A 292 23.92 33.52 -1.16
C SER A 292 23.89 33.57 0.38
N PHE A 293 23.70 32.41 1.04
CA PHE A 293 23.35 32.32 2.47
C PHE A 293 24.11 31.18 3.21
N PRO A 294 24.13 31.21 4.57
CA PRO A 294 24.73 30.17 5.40
C PRO A 294 24.37 28.74 5.01
N ARG A 295 25.40 27.95 4.69
CA ARG A 295 25.29 26.59 4.11
C ARG A 295 24.37 25.66 4.89
N TRP A 296 24.33 25.78 6.22
CA TRP A 296 23.51 24.93 7.08
C TRP A 296 22.01 25.18 6.88
N ARG A 297 21.58 26.42 6.56
CA ARG A 297 20.18 26.75 6.25
C ARG A 297 19.72 25.95 5.04
N SER A 298 20.50 26.02 3.96
CA SER A 298 20.25 25.36 2.69
C SER A 298 20.21 23.83 2.85
N TYR A 299 21.24 23.23 3.46
CA TYR A 299 21.25 21.78 3.67
C TYR A 299 20.08 21.30 4.56
N PHE A 300 19.76 21.99 5.66
CA PHE A 300 18.63 21.61 6.50
C PHE A 300 17.29 21.71 5.75
N TYR A 301 17.05 22.85 5.10
CA TYR A 301 15.82 23.14 4.38
C TYR A 301 15.56 22.13 3.26
N PHE A 302 16.50 21.97 2.32
CA PHE A 302 16.27 21.14 1.13
C PHE A 302 16.25 19.63 1.45
N ILE A 303 17.08 19.13 2.36
CA ILE A 303 17.06 17.71 2.75
C ILE A 303 15.74 17.36 3.44
N THR A 304 15.22 18.24 4.32
CA THR A 304 13.92 18.00 4.97
C THR A 304 12.74 18.18 4.02
N LEU A 305 12.80 19.15 3.08
CA LEU A 305 11.81 19.33 2.02
C LEU A 305 11.66 18.05 1.19
N ILE A 306 12.75 17.53 0.62
CA ILE A 306 12.74 16.30 -0.18
C ILE A 306 12.24 15.11 0.64
N PHE A 307 12.72 14.94 1.87
CA PHE A 307 12.30 13.84 2.73
C PHE A 307 10.79 13.87 3.05
N PHE A 308 10.25 15.02 3.47
CA PHE A 308 8.84 15.13 3.85
C PHE A 308 7.89 15.24 2.65
N LEU A 309 8.12 16.16 1.71
CA LEU A 309 7.21 16.37 0.58
C LEU A 309 7.37 15.29 -0.50
N ALA A 310 8.59 15.12 -1.03
CA ALA A 310 8.81 14.29 -2.21
C ALA A 310 8.79 12.78 -1.91
N TRP A 311 9.25 12.33 -0.74
CA TRP A 311 9.17 10.91 -0.36
C TRP A 311 7.94 10.58 0.48
N LEU A 312 7.66 11.27 1.58
CA LEU A 312 6.56 10.86 2.47
C LEU A 312 5.17 11.33 1.98
N VAL A 313 4.96 12.62 1.66
CA VAL A 313 3.64 13.15 1.25
C VAL A 313 3.22 12.63 -0.13
N LYS A 314 4.11 12.60 -1.13
CA LYS A 314 3.85 12.03 -2.47
C LYS A 314 3.32 10.58 -2.38
N ASN A 315 3.91 9.76 -1.52
CA ASN A 315 3.51 8.37 -1.33
C ASN A 315 2.13 8.19 -0.67
N VAL A 316 1.59 9.20 0.02
CA VAL A 316 0.23 9.14 0.57
C VAL A 316 -0.82 9.11 -0.55
N PHE A 317 -0.57 9.76 -1.69
CA PHE A 317 -1.47 9.67 -2.85
C PHE A 317 -1.51 8.24 -3.42
N ILE A 318 -0.36 7.57 -3.51
CA ILE A 318 -0.27 6.14 -3.92
C ILE A 318 -1.12 5.28 -2.97
N ALA A 319 -1.03 5.51 -1.65
CA ALA A 319 -1.84 4.81 -0.65
C ALA A 319 -3.35 5.04 -0.81
N VAL A 320 -3.80 6.26 -1.11
CA VAL A 320 -5.22 6.56 -1.40
C VAL A 320 -5.73 5.79 -2.62
N ILE A 321 -4.93 5.70 -3.69
CA ILE A 321 -5.34 4.96 -4.90
C ILE A 321 -5.36 3.45 -4.63
N ILE A 322 -4.40 2.90 -3.87
CA ILE A 322 -4.42 1.49 -3.46
C ILE A 322 -5.66 1.17 -2.61
N GLU A 323 -6.02 2.01 -1.63
CA GLU A 323 -7.26 1.83 -0.86
C GLU A 323 -8.54 1.99 -1.71
N THR A 324 -8.48 2.78 -2.78
CA THR A 324 -9.58 2.88 -3.75
C THR A 324 -9.75 1.56 -4.53
N PHE A 325 -8.65 0.89 -4.91
CA PHE A 325 -8.70 -0.45 -5.51
C PHE A 325 -9.15 -1.53 -4.51
N ALA A 326 -8.74 -1.43 -3.25
CA ALA A 326 -9.22 -2.30 -2.18
C ALA A 326 -10.74 -2.15 -1.95
N GLU A 327 -11.27 -0.92 -1.99
CA GLU A 327 -12.71 -0.67 -1.93
C GLU A 327 -13.44 -1.23 -3.17
N ILE A 328 -12.87 -1.10 -4.38
CA ILE A 328 -13.44 -1.73 -5.58
C ILE A 328 -13.57 -3.25 -5.39
N ARG A 329 -12.55 -3.92 -4.86
CA ARG A 329 -12.60 -5.36 -4.53
C ARG A 329 -13.72 -5.69 -3.52
N VAL A 330 -13.84 -4.92 -2.43
CA VAL A 330 -14.91 -5.09 -1.43
C VAL A 330 -16.30 -4.93 -2.06
N GLN A 331 -16.50 -3.90 -2.89
CA GLN A 331 -17.78 -3.63 -3.55
C GLN A 331 -18.15 -4.72 -4.56
N PHE A 332 -17.20 -5.28 -5.31
CA PHE A 332 -17.43 -6.48 -6.14
C PHE A 332 -17.76 -7.72 -5.30
N GLN A 333 -16.97 -8.01 -4.26
CA GLN A 333 -17.19 -9.13 -3.33
C GLN A 333 -18.59 -9.12 -2.71
N GLN A 334 -19.10 -7.94 -2.34
CA GLN A 334 -20.45 -7.77 -1.79
C GLN A 334 -21.58 -8.12 -2.77
N MET A 335 -21.36 -8.07 -4.08
CA MET A 335 -22.38 -8.45 -5.07
C MET A 335 -22.43 -9.96 -5.33
N TRP A 336 -21.27 -10.61 -5.43
CA TRP A 336 -21.17 -12.00 -5.88
C TRP A 336 -21.09 -13.04 -4.75
N GLY A 337 -20.75 -12.62 -3.52
CA GLY A 337 -20.40 -13.45 -2.37
C GLY A 337 -21.47 -14.38 -1.78
N THR A 338 -22.50 -14.77 -2.55
CA THR A 338 -23.47 -15.83 -2.17
C THR A 338 -23.77 -16.84 -3.29
N ARG A 339 -23.09 -16.77 -4.46
CA ARG A 339 -23.52 -17.50 -5.67
C ARG A 339 -22.41 -18.12 -6.55
N SER A 340 -21.42 -18.82 -5.98
CA SER A 340 -20.67 -19.85 -6.74
C SER A 340 -19.79 -20.76 -5.87
N SER A 341 -20.28 -21.96 -5.57
CA SER A 341 -19.41 -23.11 -5.24
C SER A 341 -19.01 -23.82 -6.55
N THR A 342 -18.21 -23.17 -7.40
CA THR A 342 -17.76 -23.75 -8.68
C THR A 342 -16.57 -24.68 -8.47
N THR A 343 -16.91 -25.92 -8.16
CA THR A 343 -16.07 -27.11 -8.33
C THR A 343 -15.46 -27.21 -9.73
N SER A 344 -14.33 -27.91 -9.79
CA SER A 344 -13.73 -28.61 -10.95
C SER A 344 -13.66 -27.90 -12.31
N THR A 345 -12.44 -27.82 -12.85
CA THR A 345 -12.14 -27.50 -14.25
C THR A 345 -12.67 -28.59 -15.20
N ALA A 346 -13.97 -28.55 -15.51
CA ALA A 346 -14.62 -29.51 -16.40
C ALA A 346 -14.09 -29.41 -17.84
N THR A 347 -13.60 -30.54 -18.36
CA THR A 347 -13.32 -30.73 -19.80
C THR A 347 -14.63 -30.67 -20.61
N THR A 348 -14.54 -30.27 -21.88
CA THR A 348 -15.70 -30.22 -22.78
C THR A 348 -16.05 -31.61 -23.28
N GLN A 349 -16.90 -32.31 -22.54
CA GLN A 349 -17.61 -33.48 -23.03
C GLN A 349 -18.84 -33.05 -23.83
N MET A 350 -19.09 -33.68 -24.96
CA MET A 350 -20.26 -33.45 -25.80
C MET A 350 -21.00 -34.77 -26.01
N PHE A 351 -22.32 -34.72 -25.95
CA PHE A 351 -23.16 -35.87 -26.28
C PHE A 351 -23.09 -36.12 -27.79
N HIS A 352 -22.65 -37.32 -28.17
CA HIS A 352 -22.81 -37.84 -29.52
C HIS A 352 -23.86 -38.96 -29.47
N GLU A 353 -24.71 -38.99 -30.49
CA GLU A 353 -25.67 -40.06 -30.73
C GLU A 353 -25.02 -41.03 -31.74
N ASP A 354 -24.91 -42.31 -31.39
CA ASP A 354 -24.39 -43.34 -32.29
C ASP A 354 -25.48 -43.83 -33.25
N ALA A 355 -25.09 -44.39 -34.39
CA ALA A 355 -26.01 -44.97 -35.39
C ALA A 355 -26.85 -46.17 -34.86
N ALA A 356 -26.66 -46.58 -33.60
CA ALA A 356 -27.44 -47.58 -32.88
C ALA A 356 -28.35 -46.99 -31.77
N GLY A 357 -28.52 -45.66 -31.69
CA GLY A 357 -29.37 -44.99 -30.70
C GLY A 357 -28.78 -44.93 -29.28
N GLY A 358 -27.47 -45.17 -29.14
CA GLY A 358 -26.74 -45.03 -27.89
C GLY A 358 -26.22 -43.61 -27.68
N TRP A 359 -26.26 -43.13 -26.43
CA TRP A 359 -25.68 -41.85 -26.03
C TRP A 359 -24.33 -42.08 -25.34
N GLN A 360 -23.23 -41.57 -25.91
CA GLN A 360 -21.94 -41.51 -25.25
C GLN A 360 -21.50 -40.06 -24.98
N LEU A 361 -20.85 -39.85 -23.83
CA LEU A 361 -20.11 -38.61 -23.55
C LEU A 361 -18.69 -38.77 -24.10
N VAL A 362 -18.40 -38.10 -25.22
CA VAL A 362 -17.06 -38.09 -25.81
C VAL A 362 -16.33 -36.82 -25.36
N ALA A 363 -15.10 -36.95 -24.89
CA ALA A 363 -14.23 -35.81 -24.62
C ALA A 363 -13.82 -35.17 -25.95
N VAL A 364 -14.26 -33.93 -26.18
CA VAL A 364 -13.94 -33.19 -27.42
C VAL A 364 -12.54 -32.60 -27.28
N ASP A 365 -11.55 -33.37 -27.72
CA ASP A 365 -10.14 -32.98 -27.74
C ASP A 365 -9.90 -31.95 -28.87
N VAL A 366 -9.95 -30.67 -28.50
CA VAL A 366 -9.84 -29.51 -29.41
C VAL A 366 -8.49 -29.46 -30.15
N ASN A 367 -7.50 -30.25 -29.71
CA ASN A 367 -6.14 -30.31 -30.28
C ASN A 367 -5.95 -31.43 -31.33
N LYS A 368 -7.03 -32.09 -31.78
CA LYS A 368 -6.98 -33.12 -32.82
C LYS A 368 -6.71 -32.48 -34.20
N PRO A 369 -5.55 -32.73 -34.84
CA PRO A 369 -5.14 -31.97 -36.03
C PRO A 369 -5.95 -32.37 -37.25
N GLN A 370 -6.59 -31.38 -37.90
CA GLN A 370 -7.20 -31.52 -39.24
C GLN A 370 -6.23 -31.08 -40.36
N GLY A 371 -4.93 -30.95 -40.07
CA GLY A 371 -3.90 -30.63 -41.05
C GLY A 371 -3.66 -31.79 -42.03
N ARG A 372 -3.46 -31.45 -43.32
CA ARG A 372 -3.13 -32.43 -44.38
C ARG A 372 -1.68 -32.94 -44.31
N ALA A 373 -0.86 -32.45 -43.38
CA ALA A 373 0.54 -32.85 -43.27
C ALA A 373 0.71 -34.31 -42.78
N PRO A 374 1.73 -35.04 -43.29
CA PRO A 374 2.01 -36.41 -42.84
C PRO A 374 2.36 -36.49 -41.35
N ALA A 375 1.99 -37.59 -40.69
CA ALA A 375 2.15 -37.78 -39.25
C ALA A 375 3.61 -37.63 -38.75
N CYS A 376 4.61 -37.88 -39.60
CA CYS A 376 6.01 -37.64 -39.28
C CYS A 376 6.30 -36.16 -38.98
N LEU A 377 5.84 -35.22 -39.83
CA LEU A 377 6.01 -33.79 -39.60
C LEU A 377 5.22 -33.30 -38.39
N GLN A 378 4.00 -33.83 -38.18
CA GLN A 378 3.22 -33.51 -36.97
C GLN A 378 3.93 -33.95 -35.68
N LYS A 379 4.59 -35.11 -35.69
CA LYS A 379 5.42 -35.61 -34.58
C LYS A 379 6.70 -34.80 -34.39
N MET A 380 7.36 -34.40 -35.48
CA MET A 380 8.55 -33.54 -35.45
C MET A 380 8.23 -32.16 -34.86
N MET A 381 7.17 -31.50 -35.33
CA MET A 381 6.73 -30.18 -34.85
C MET A 381 6.38 -30.20 -33.34
N ARG A 382 5.82 -31.31 -32.84
CA ARG A 382 5.50 -31.50 -31.41
C ARG A 382 6.73 -31.91 -30.56
N SER A 383 7.92 -32.07 -31.15
CA SER A 383 9.15 -32.41 -30.42
C SER A 383 9.68 -31.23 -29.61
N SER A 384 10.20 -31.50 -28.41
CA SER A 384 10.96 -30.53 -27.62
C SER A 384 12.25 -30.11 -28.32
N VAL A 385 12.87 -31.00 -29.10
CA VAL A 385 14.10 -30.70 -29.87
C VAL A 385 13.83 -29.62 -30.91
N PHE A 386 12.68 -29.67 -31.61
CA PHE A 386 12.28 -28.64 -32.57
C PHE A 386 12.08 -27.28 -31.89
N HIS A 387 11.44 -27.26 -30.71
CA HIS A 387 11.26 -26.02 -29.94
C HIS A 387 12.59 -25.44 -29.45
N MET A 388 13.51 -26.27 -28.93
CA MET A 388 14.84 -25.82 -28.51
C MET A 388 15.68 -25.30 -29.69
N PHE A 389 15.62 -25.97 -30.85
CA PHE A 389 16.28 -25.53 -32.07
C PHE A 389 15.78 -24.14 -32.49
N ILE A 390 14.48 -23.94 -32.63
CA ILE A 390 13.89 -22.64 -33.02
C ILE A 390 14.26 -21.54 -32.02
N LEU A 391 14.20 -21.79 -30.71
CA LEU A 391 14.61 -20.79 -29.70
C LEU A 391 16.11 -20.48 -29.75
N SER A 392 16.97 -21.47 -30.07
CA SER A 392 18.40 -21.22 -30.27
C SER A 392 18.66 -20.37 -31.53
N MET A 393 17.93 -20.61 -32.62
CA MET A 393 18.04 -19.81 -33.85
C MET A 393 17.58 -18.37 -33.63
N VAL A 394 16.47 -18.16 -32.91
CA VAL A 394 16.04 -16.81 -32.46
C VAL A 394 17.11 -16.13 -31.60
N THR A 395 17.85 -16.89 -30.77
CA THR A 395 18.92 -16.34 -29.93
C THR A 395 20.13 -15.90 -30.77
N VAL A 396 20.51 -16.66 -31.80
CA VAL A 396 21.60 -16.29 -32.72
C VAL A 396 21.20 -15.07 -33.56
N ASP A 397 19.99 -15.08 -34.13
CA ASP A 397 19.41 -13.99 -34.93
C ASP A 397 19.50 -12.62 -34.23
N VAL A 398 18.99 -12.51 -32.99
CA VAL A 398 19.01 -11.23 -32.25
C VAL A 398 20.42 -10.80 -31.83
N ILE A 399 21.36 -11.75 -31.63
CA ILE A 399 22.78 -11.44 -31.34
C ILE A 399 23.47 -10.91 -32.61
N VAL A 400 23.28 -11.56 -33.75
CA VAL A 400 23.84 -11.16 -35.04
C VAL A 400 23.37 -9.74 -35.39
N ALA A 401 22.07 -9.48 -35.33
CA ALA A 401 21.50 -8.16 -35.63
C ALA A 401 21.96 -7.06 -34.65
N ALA A 402 22.05 -7.36 -33.35
CA ALA A 402 22.57 -6.42 -32.35
C ALA A 402 24.08 -6.13 -32.51
N SER A 403 24.81 -6.94 -33.29
CA SER A 403 26.24 -6.80 -33.53
C SER A 403 26.62 -5.96 -34.78
N ASN A 404 25.66 -5.34 -35.48
CA ASN A 404 25.94 -4.40 -36.59
C ASN A 404 26.40 -3.01 -36.08
N TYR A 405 27.53 -2.98 -35.36
CA TYR A 405 28.14 -1.76 -34.81
C TYR A 405 28.70 -0.84 -35.90
N TYR A 406 28.95 0.43 -35.57
CA TYR A 406 29.54 1.39 -36.52
C TYR A 406 31.04 1.13 -36.73
N LYS A 407 31.42 0.75 -37.96
CA LYS A 407 32.79 0.46 -38.38
C LYS A 407 33.50 1.66 -39.05
N GLY A 408 32.84 2.81 -39.17
CA GLY A 408 33.29 3.95 -40.00
C GLY A 408 32.52 4.07 -41.32
N GLU A 409 32.68 5.19 -42.03
CA GLU A 409 31.86 5.54 -43.22
C GLU A 409 32.13 4.70 -44.47
N ASN A 410 33.33 4.12 -44.59
CA ASN A 410 33.74 3.32 -45.75
C ASN A 410 32.94 2.00 -45.89
N PHE A 411 32.21 1.59 -44.85
CA PHE A 411 31.41 0.37 -44.81
C PHE A 411 29.95 0.65 -45.17
N ARG A 412 29.55 0.29 -46.39
CA ARG A 412 28.13 0.36 -46.83
C ARG A 412 27.29 -0.68 -46.07
N ARG A 413 26.21 -0.22 -45.40
CA ARG A 413 25.22 -1.04 -44.68
C ARG A 413 24.05 -1.55 -45.54
N GLN A 414 24.12 -1.37 -46.86
CA GLN A 414 23.14 -1.91 -47.80
C GLN A 414 23.76 -3.15 -48.43
N TYR A 415 23.07 -4.30 -48.28
CA TYR A 415 23.55 -5.62 -48.70
C TYR A 415 24.86 -6.08 -48.01
N ASP A 416 24.96 -5.86 -46.69
CA ASP A 416 26.05 -6.40 -45.87
C ASP A 416 25.80 -7.87 -45.45
N GLU A 417 26.76 -8.46 -44.75
CA GLU A 417 26.67 -9.83 -44.22
C GLU A 417 25.49 -10.00 -43.23
N PHE A 418 25.10 -8.91 -42.54
CA PHE A 418 23.98 -8.91 -41.61
C PHE A 418 22.63 -8.95 -42.33
N TYR A 419 22.49 -8.27 -43.47
CA TYR A 419 21.32 -8.39 -44.36
C TYR A 419 21.15 -9.83 -44.85
N LEU A 420 22.24 -10.49 -45.29
CA LEU A 420 22.17 -11.89 -45.74
C LEU A 420 21.79 -12.85 -44.61
N ALA A 421 22.30 -12.63 -43.39
CA ALA A 421 21.90 -13.39 -42.21
C ALA A 421 20.41 -13.18 -41.85
N GLU A 422 19.92 -11.93 -41.87
CA GLU A 422 18.52 -11.59 -41.61
C GLU A 422 17.56 -12.21 -42.63
N VAL A 423 17.94 -12.25 -43.92
CA VAL A 423 17.21 -12.99 -44.95
C VAL A 423 17.15 -14.49 -44.63
N ALA A 424 18.28 -15.10 -44.23
CA ALA A 424 18.32 -16.52 -43.87
C ALA A 424 17.46 -16.86 -42.64
N PHE A 425 17.50 -16.04 -41.59
CA PHE A 425 16.65 -16.23 -40.41
C PHE A 425 15.16 -15.98 -40.71
N THR A 426 14.83 -14.98 -41.53
CA THR A 426 13.45 -14.73 -41.97
C THR A 426 12.89 -15.95 -42.72
N VAL A 427 13.60 -16.46 -43.73
CA VAL A 427 13.18 -17.66 -44.47
C VAL A 427 13.03 -18.88 -43.55
N LEU A 428 13.89 -19.03 -42.53
CA LEU A 428 13.78 -20.11 -41.55
C LEU A 428 12.48 -20.02 -40.71
N PHE A 429 12.10 -18.83 -40.25
CA PHE A 429 10.88 -18.63 -39.46
C PHE A 429 9.60 -18.65 -40.31
N ASP A 430 9.67 -18.21 -41.57
CA ASP A 430 8.57 -18.30 -42.53
C ASP A 430 8.25 -19.79 -42.82
N LEU A 431 9.30 -20.62 -43.03
CA LEU A 431 9.17 -22.08 -43.14
C LEU A 431 8.63 -22.73 -41.85
N GLU A 432 9.05 -22.25 -40.67
CA GLU A 432 8.54 -22.71 -39.38
C GLU A 432 7.02 -22.48 -39.25
N ALA A 433 6.55 -21.28 -39.60
CA ALA A 433 5.13 -20.92 -39.55
C ALA A 433 4.30 -21.68 -40.59
N LEU A 434 4.80 -21.83 -41.83
CA LEU A 434 4.16 -22.64 -42.86
C LEU A 434 4.00 -24.11 -42.43
N LEU A 435 5.03 -24.70 -41.82
CA LEU A 435 5.00 -26.06 -41.29
C LEU A 435 3.96 -26.20 -40.16
N LYS A 436 3.90 -25.24 -39.23
CA LYS A 436 2.87 -25.17 -38.18
C LYS A 436 1.45 -25.07 -38.74
N ILE A 437 1.23 -24.21 -39.75
CA ILE A 437 -0.06 -24.04 -40.43
C ILE A 437 -0.47 -25.33 -41.14
N TRP A 438 0.45 -26.02 -41.82
CA TRP A 438 0.16 -27.28 -42.52
C TRP A 438 -0.15 -28.44 -41.57
N CYS A 439 0.52 -28.50 -40.41
CA CYS A 439 0.30 -29.54 -39.40
C CYS A 439 -0.97 -29.33 -38.55
N LEU A 440 -1.28 -28.10 -38.17
CA LEU A 440 -2.43 -27.78 -37.31
C LEU A 440 -3.71 -27.42 -38.08
N GLY A 441 -3.59 -27.08 -39.36
CA GLY A 441 -4.61 -26.36 -40.11
C GLY A 441 -4.64 -24.88 -39.74
N PHE A 442 -4.98 -24.00 -40.67
CA PHE A 442 -4.98 -22.54 -40.44
C PHE A 442 -5.88 -22.12 -39.26
N THR A 443 -7.06 -22.71 -39.15
CA THR A 443 -8.02 -22.48 -38.05
C THR A 443 -7.48 -22.95 -36.68
N GLY A 444 -6.81 -24.11 -36.65
CA GLY A 444 -6.16 -24.63 -35.45
C GLY A 444 -4.96 -23.77 -35.04
N TYR A 445 -4.11 -23.40 -36.00
CA TYR A 445 -2.96 -22.52 -35.80
C TYR A 445 -3.39 -21.16 -35.22
N ILE A 446 -4.29 -20.44 -35.89
CA ILE A 446 -4.73 -19.08 -35.50
C ILE A 446 -5.59 -19.04 -34.23
N SER A 447 -5.98 -20.19 -33.67
CA SER A 447 -6.68 -20.25 -32.38
C SER A 447 -5.78 -19.87 -31.19
N SER A 448 -4.47 -20.13 -31.30
CA SER A 448 -3.47 -19.83 -30.29
C SER A 448 -3.05 -18.36 -30.34
N SER A 449 -3.07 -17.69 -29.19
CA SER A 449 -2.67 -16.27 -29.11
C SER A 449 -1.18 -16.07 -29.40
N LEU A 450 -0.34 -17.06 -29.10
CA LEU A 450 1.08 -17.05 -29.46
C LEU A 450 1.28 -17.17 -30.98
N HIS A 451 0.56 -18.08 -31.64
CA HIS A 451 0.71 -18.28 -33.08
C HIS A 451 0.24 -17.05 -33.89
N LYS A 452 -0.72 -16.27 -33.37
CA LYS A 452 -1.06 -14.96 -33.94
C LYS A 452 0.11 -13.98 -33.89
N PHE A 453 0.89 -13.98 -32.81
CA PHE A 453 2.09 -13.16 -32.68
C PHE A 453 3.22 -13.67 -33.57
N GLU A 454 3.46 -14.99 -33.62
CA GLU A 454 4.45 -15.58 -34.53
C GLU A 454 4.14 -15.28 -36.00
N LEU A 455 2.87 -15.33 -36.42
CA LEU A 455 2.44 -14.96 -37.77
C LEU A 455 2.63 -13.46 -38.06
N LEU A 456 2.37 -12.60 -37.07
CA LEU A 456 2.60 -11.15 -37.19
C LEU A 456 4.09 -10.82 -37.31
N LEU A 457 4.96 -11.51 -36.56
CA LEU A 457 6.41 -11.36 -36.69
C LEU A 457 6.89 -11.82 -38.07
N VAL A 458 6.45 -13.00 -38.53
CA VAL A 458 6.73 -13.51 -39.88
C VAL A 458 6.41 -12.46 -40.93
N ILE A 459 5.14 -12.05 -41.06
CA ILE A 459 4.70 -11.05 -42.05
C ILE A 459 5.49 -9.74 -41.94
N GLY A 460 5.71 -9.26 -40.71
CA GLY A 460 6.48 -8.04 -40.46
C GLY A 460 7.95 -8.14 -40.86
N THR A 461 8.57 -9.32 -40.72
CA THR A 461 9.97 -9.54 -41.12
C THR A 461 10.15 -9.92 -42.58
N THR A 462 9.21 -10.63 -43.21
CA THR A 462 9.19 -10.80 -44.68
C THR A 462 9.07 -9.44 -45.39
N LEU A 463 8.42 -8.45 -44.76
CA LEU A 463 8.44 -7.05 -45.22
C LEU A 463 9.75 -6.33 -44.88
N HIS A 464 10.35 -6.55 -43.71
CA HIS A 464 11.63 -5.93 -43.32
C HIS A 464 12.81 -6.32 -44.24
N VAL A 465 12.85 -7.55 -44.75
CA VAL A 465 13.90 -8.00 -45.68
C VAL A 465 13.76 -7.46 -47.10
N TYR A 466 12.70 -6.71 -47.41
CA TYR A 466 12.63 -5.97 -48.66
C TYR A 466 13.64 -4.81 -48.61
N PRO A 467 14.54 -4.63 -49.61
CA PRO A 467 15.67 -3.69 -49.50
C PRO A 467 15.30 -2.25 -49.11
N ASP A 468 14.20 -1.71 -49.62
CA ASP A 468 13.75 -0.34 -49.33
C ASP A 468 13.14 -0.19 -47.92
N LEU A 469 12.82 -1.31 -47.25
CA LEU A 469 12.27 -1.39 -45.90
C LEU A 469 13.29 -1.91 -44.87
N TYR A 470 14.48 -2.33 -45.31
CA TYR A 470 15.57 -2.75 -44.44
C TYR A 470 16.15 -1.54 -43.69
N HIS A 471 16.44 -1.70 -42.39
CA HIS A 471 16.79 -0.58 -41.49
C HIS A 471 15.76 0.57 -41.54
N SER A 472 14.48 0.24 -41.36
CA SER A 472 13.35 1.18 -41.29
C SER A 472 12.51 0.93 -40.02
N GLN A 473 11.29 1.49 -39.95
CA GLN A 473 10.38 1.15 -38.85
C GLN A 473 9.98 -0.35 -38.85
N PHE A 474 10.12 -1.07 -39.98
CA PHE A 474 9.88 -2.52 -40.02
C PHE A 474 10.88 -3.33 -39.19
N THR A 475 12.04 -2.76 -38.84
CA THR A 475 13.01 -3.38 -37.93
C THR A 475 12.43 -3.67 -36.54
N TYR A 476 11.31 -3.04 -36.13
CA TYR A 476 10.61 -3.43 -34.89
C TYR A 476 10.16 -4.89 -34.89
N PHE A 477 9.69 -5.44 -36.02
CA PHE A 477 9.27 -6.85 -36.10
C PHE A 477 10.45 -7.81 -35.96
N GLN A 478 11.63 -7.39 -36.43
CA GLN A 478 12.89 -8.11 -36.33
C GLN A 478 13.32 -8.24 -34.86
N VAL A 479 13.48 -7.11 -34.15
CA VAL A 479 13.89 -7.14 -32.73
C VAL A 479 12.85 -7.76 -31.79
N LEU A 480 11.55 -7.71 -32.15
CA LEU A 480 10.48 -8.36 -31.37
C LEU A 480 10.55 -9.90 -31.40
N ARG A 481 11.38 -10.52 -32.24
CA ARG A 481 11.64 -11.98 -32.18
C ARG A 481 12.17 -12.42 -30.81
N VAL A 482 12.90 -11.56 -30.08
CA VAL A 482 13.41 -11.89 -28.73
C VAL A 482 12.28 -12.21 -27.74
N VAL A 483 11.07 -11.70 -27.94
CA VAL A 483 9.90 -12.00 -27.10
C VAL A 483 9.56 -13.49 -27.11
N ARG A 484 9.92 -14.23 -28.18
CA ARG A 484 9.77 -15.69 -28.25
C ARG A 484 10.61 -16.41 -27.18
N LEU A 485 11.74 -15.82 -26.75
CA LEU A 485 12.63 -16.39 -25.73
C LEU A 485 12.02 -16.44 -24.33
N ILE A 486 10.95 -15.67 -24.03
CA ILE A 486 10.24 -15.74 -22.74
C ILE A 486 9.82 -17.18 -22.41
N LYS A 487 9.47 -17.97 -23.44
CA LYS A 487 9.07 -19.38 -23.34
C LYS A 487 10.17 -20.34 -22.88
N ILE A 488 11.44 -19.90 -22.79
CA ILE A 488 12.53 -20.73 -22.27
C ILE A 488 12.44 -20.88 -20.73
N SER A 489 11.76 -19.95 -20.07
CA SER A 489 11.55 -19.95 -18.62
C SER A 489 10.04 -19.94 -18.31
N PRO A 490 9.42 -21.08 -18.00
CA PRO A 490 8.00 -21.10 -17.61
C PRO A 490 7.74 -20.26 -16.35
N ALA A 491 8.73 -20.09 -15.47
CA ALA A 491 8.64 -19.20 -14.33
C ALA A 491 8.59 -17.71 -14.71
N LEU A 492 9.16 -17.32 -15.87
CA LEU A 492 9.03 -15.97 -16.43
C LEU A 492 7.69 -15.82 -17.17
N GLU A 493 7.26 -16.82 -17.94
CA GLU A 493 5.95 -16.83 -18.61
C GLU A 493 4.78 -16.74 -17.59
N ASP A 494 4.79 -17.56 -16.53
CA ASP A 494 3.83 -17.48 -15.42
C ASP A 494 3.87 -16.12 -14.72
N PHE A 495 5.05 -15.54 -14.51
CA PHE A 495 5.22 -14.24 -13.89
C PHE A 495 4.67 -13.10 -14.78
N VAL A 496 4.90 -13.15 -16.09
CA VAL A 496 4.32 -12.25 -17.08
C VAL A 496 2.79 -12.33 -17.06
N TYR A 497 2.21 -13.54 -17.12
CA TYR A 497 0.74 -13.69 -17.00
C TYR A 497 0.19 -13.20 -15.65
N LYS A 498 0.94 -13.35 -14.55
CA LYS A 498 0.55 -12.82 -13.23
C LYS A 498 0.57 -11.28 -13.23
N ILE A 499 1.68 -10.66 -13.60
CA ILE A 499 1.91 -9.22 -13.37
C ILE A 499 1.16 -8.31 -14.36
N PHE A 500 1.02 -8.72 -15.62
CA PHE A 500 0.13 -8.06 -16.58
C PHE A 500 -1.35 -8.44 -16.36
N GLY A 501 -1.59 -9.59 -15.73
CA GLY A 501 -2.90 -10.02 -15.24
C GLY A 501 -3.95 -10.14 -16.35
N PRO A 502 -5.24 -9.92 -16.05
CA PRO A 502 -6.26 -9.80 -17.08
C PRO A 502 -6.07 -8.47 -17.82
N GLY A 503 -5.46 -8.51 -19.00
CA GLY A 503 -5.09 -7.33 -19.82
C GLY A 503 -6.19 -6.29 -20.11
N LYS A 504 -7.46 -6.58 -19.78
CA LYS A 504 -8.50 -5.55 -19.65
C LYS A 504 -8.16 -4.45 -18.63
N LYS A 505 -7.57 -4.79 -17.46
CA LYS A 505 -7.23 -3.82 -16.41
C LYS A 505 -6.17 -2.83 -16.91
N LEU A 506 -4.95 -3.31 -17.15
CA LEU A 506 -3.83 -2.48 -17.60
C LEU A 506 -4.09 -1.87 -18.99
N GLY A 507 -4.67 -2.63 -19.93
CA GLY A 507 -5.03 -2.10 -21.25
C GLY A 507 -6.03 -0.94 -21.19
N SER A 508 -7.01 -0.98 -20.28
CA SER A 508 -7.92 0.15 -20.06
C SER A 508 -7.19 1.37 -19.48
N LEU A 509 -6.20 1.19 -18.62
CA LEU A 509 -5.39 2.29 -18.09
C LEU A 509 -4.45 2.89 -19.15
N VAL A 510 -3.84 2.05 -20.00
CA VAL A 510 -3.00 2.49 -21.13
C VAL A 510 -3.83 3.30 -22.15
N VAL A 511 -5.03 2.81 -22.51
CA VAL A 511 -5.95 3.53 -23.40
C VAL A 511 -6.47 4.83 -22.78
N PHE A 512 -6.76 4.83 -21.47
CA PHE A 512 -7.10 6.07 -20.75
C PHE A 512 -5.94 7.07 -20.76
N THR A 513 -4.71 6.62 -20.49
CA THR A 513 -3.51 7.47 -20.51
C THR A 513 -3.25 8.07 -21.89
N ALA A 514 -3.34 7.27 -22.95
CA ALA A 514 -3.15 7.74 -24.32
C ALA A 514 -4.25 8.74 -24.74
N SER A 515 -5.51 8.48 -24.41
CA SER A 515 -6.61 9.41 -24.72
C SER A 515 -6.53 10.72 -23.93
N LEU A 516 -6.16 10.67 -22.65
CA LEU A 516 -5.88 11.86 -21.84
C LEU A 516 -4.74 12.69 -22.45
N LEU A 517 -3.62 12.05 -22.81
CA LEU A 517 -2.49 12.73 -23.45
C LEU A 517 -2.92 13.41 -24.75
N ILE A 518 -3.66 12.73 -25.62
CA ILE A 518 -4.15 13.30 -26.89
C ILE A 518 -5.07 14.50 -26.64
N VAL A 519 -6.04 14.39 -25.73
CA VAL A 519 -6.97 15.49 -25.39
C VAL A 519 -6.23 16.68 -24.80
N MET A 520 -5.35 16.49 -23.82
CA MET A 520 -4.62 17.58 -23.17
C MET A 520 -3.57 18.21 -24.11
N SER A 521 -3.00 17.44 -25.03
CA SER A 521 -2.12 17.97 -26.09
C SER A 521 -2.88 18.83 -27.08
N ALA A 522 -4.08 18.40 -27.50
CA ALA A 522 -4.92 19.17 -28.42
C ALA A 522 -5.54 20.42 -27.77
N ILE A 523 -5.82 20.38 -26.46
CA ILE A 523 -6.21 21.57 -25.68
C ILE A 523 -5.04 22.57 -25.62
N SER A 524 -3.85 22.12 -25.21
CA SER A 524 -2.65 22.99 -25.14
C SER A 524 -2.27 23.55 -26.51
N LEU A 525 -2.43 22.77 -27.57
CA LEU A 525 -2.25 23.20 -28.95
C LEU A 525 -3.16 24.40 -29.27
N GLN A 526 -4.48 24.27 -29.08
CA GLN A 526 -5.45 25.34 -29.38
C GLN A 526 -5.41 26.51 -28.36
N MET A 527 -4.69 26.36 -27.24
CA MET A 527 -4.39 27.44 -26.29
C MET A 527 -3.16 28.28 -26.66
N PHE A 528 -2.22 27.73 -27.44
CA PHE A 528 -0.88 28.32 -27.60
C PHE A 528 -0.35 28.35 -29.04
N CYS A 529 -1.03 27.78 -30.03
CA CYS A 529 -0.57 27.71 -31.43
C CYS A 529 -0.49 29.06 -32.17
N PHE A 530 -1.09 30.11 -31.61
CA PHE A 530 -1.08 31.49 -32.12
C PHE A 530 -0.02 32.38 -31.42
N VAL A 531 0.74 31.83 -30.46
CA VAL A 531 1.66 32.61 -29.63
C VAL A 531 3.03 32.71 -30.33
N GLU A 532 3.46 33.94 -30.60
CA GLU A 532 4.78 34.23 -31.19
C GLU A 532 5.93 33.79 -30.26
N GLU A 533 7.11 33.56 -30.83
CA GLU A 533 8.33 33.04 -30.15
C GLU A 533 8.17 31.64 -29.48
N LEU A 534 6.98 31.00 -29.47
CA LEU A 534 6.70 29.76 -28.72
C LEU A 534 6.72 28.47 -29.56
N ASP A 535 7.93 27.99 -29.88
CA ASP A 535 8.14 26.78 -30.71
C ASP A 535 7.48 25.48 -30.18
N ARG A 536 7.13 25.39 -28.89
CA ARG A 536 6.65 24.16 -28.24
C ARG A 536 5.24 23.71 -28.62
N PHE A 537 4.37 24.65 -29.00
CA PHE A 537 2.94 24.38 -29.23
C PHE A 537 2.44 24.81 -30.64
N THR A 538 3.35 24.97 -31.59
CA THR A 538 3.03 25.31 -32.99
C THR A 538 2.28 24.21 -33.75
N THR A 539 2.52 22.94 -33.40
CA THR A 539 2.05 21.76 -34.15
C THR A 539 1.74 20.61 -33.18
N PHE A 540 0.76 19.77 -33.53
CA PHE A 540 0.32 18.69 -32.63
C PHE A 540 1.45 17.75 -32.14
N PRO A 541 2.43 17.34 -32.96
CA PRO A 541 3.56 16.53 -32.48
C PRO A 541 4.37 17.24 -31.40
N ARG A 542 4.67 18.55 -31.54
CA ARG A 542 5.42 19.30 -30.52
C ARG A 542 4.61 19.52 -29.24
N ALA A 543 3.31 19.80 -29.37
CA ALA A 543 2.39 19.87 -28.23
C ALA A 543 2.31 18.52 -27.48
N PHE A 544 2.25 17.40 -28.20
CA PHE A 544 2.26 16.06 -27.62
C PHE A 544 3.56 15.74 -26.89
N MET A 545 4.71 16.06 -27.48
CA MET A 545 6.02 15.91 -26.81
C MET A 545 6.11 16.77 -25.55
N SER A 546 5.57 18.00 -25.57
CA SER A 546 5.57 18.90 -24.41
C SER A 546 4.68 18.40 -23.27
N MET A 547 3.47 17.90 -23.57
CA MET A 547 2.59 17.33 -22.53
C MET A 547 3.11 15.98 -22.00
N PHE A 548 3.71 15.15 -22.86
CA PHE A 548 4.39 13.93 -22.42
C PHE A 548 5.62 14.24 -21.56
N GLN A 549 6.37 15.29 -21.89
CA GLN A 549 7.48 15.76 -21.07
C GLN A 549 7.02 16.15 -19.66
N ILE A 550 5.93 16.92 -19.52
CA ILE A 550 5.34 17.25 -18.22
C ILE A 550 4.86 16.00 -17.46
N LEU A 551 4.30 14.99 -18.15
CA LEU A 551 3.95 13.69 -17.54
C LEU A 551 5.18 12.95 -16.98
N THR A 552 6.36 13.09 -17.60
CA THR A 552 7.61 12.45 -17.14
C THR A 552 8.31 13.17 -15.97
N GLN A 553 7.87 14.37 -15.60
CA GLN A 553 8.51 15.26 -14.61
C GLN A 553 9.91 15.80 -14.98
N GLU A 554 10.41 15.58 -16.20
CA GLU A 554 11.73 16.04 -16.66
C GLU A 554 11.62 17.33 -17.47
N GLY A 555 12.31 18.41 -17.07
CA GLY A 555 12.26 19.72 -17.71
C GLY A 555 10.86 20.30 -17.82
N TRP A 556 9.93 19.90 -16.92
CA TRP A 556 8.54 20.38 -16.97
C TRP A 556 8.43 21.87 -16.64
N VAL A 557 9.36 22.37 -15.81
CA VAL A 557 9.53 23.78 -15.48
C VAL A 557 9.92 24.56 -16.73
N ASP A 558 10.89 24.08 -17.52
CA ASP A 558 11.31 24.73 -18.78
C ASP A 558 10.17 24.85 -19.81
N VAL A 559 9.26 23.87 -19.86
CA VAL A 559 8.05 23.92 -20.70
C VAL A 559 7.11 25.03 -20.22
N MET A 560 6.93 25.13 -18.90
CA MET A 560 6.07 26.14 -18.29
C MET A 560 6.66 27.54 -18.45
N ASP A 561 7.89 27.77 -17.99
CA ASP A 561 8.56 29.09 -17.97
C ASP A 561 8.72 29.70 -19.37
N GLN A 562 9.04 28.89 -20.39
CA GLN A 562 9.07 29.37 -21.78
C GLN A 562 7.68 29.79 -22.27
N THR A 563 6.62 29.11 -21.83
CA THR A 563 5.23 29.51 -22.13
C THR A 563 4.82 30.76 -21.33
N LEU A 564 5.21 30.89 -20.06
CA LEU A 564 4.95 32.09 -19.26
C LEU A 564 5.63 33.34 -19.85
N ASN A 565 6.85 33.17 -20.35
CA ASN A 565 7.60 34.23 -21.01
C ASN A 565 6.94 34.69 -22.32
N ALA A 566 6.40 33.76 -23.12
CA ALA A 566 5.83 34.06 -24.43
C ALA A 566 4.39 34.64 -24.37
N VAL A 567 3.53 34.15 -23.47
CA VAL A 567 2.13 34.65 -23.37
C VAL A 567 2.03 35.96 -22.56
N GLY A 568 3.09 36.35 -21.84
CA GLY A 568 3.21 37.63 -21.15
C GLY A 568 2.45 37.74 -19.82
N HIS A 569 2.78 38.77 -19.05
CA HIS A 569 2.45 38.88 -17.62
C HIS A 569 0.95 38.79 -17.28
N MET A 570 0.05 39.26 -18.15
CA MET A 570 -1.40 39.27 -17.89
C MET A 570 -1.99 37.86 -17.80
N TRP A 571 -1.53 36.95 -18.66
CA TRP A 571 -2.07 35.59 -18.79
C TRP A 571 -1.22 34.54 -18.07
N ALA A 572 0.07 34.84 -17.84
CA ALA A 572 1.01 34.01 -17.09
C ALA A 572 0.42 33.33 -15.83
N PRO A 573 -0.29 34.00 -14.90
CA PRO A 573 -0.84 33.32 -13.71
C PRO A 573 -1.88 32.24 -14.05
N LEU A 574 -2.72 32.44 -15.09
CA LEU A 574 -3.71 31.43 -15.51
C LEU A 574 -3.03 30.25 -16.24
N VAL A 575 -2.00 30.54 -17.03
CA VAL A 575 -1.16 29.54 -17.72
C VAL A 575 -0.38 28.68 -16.71
N ALA A 576 0.20 29.29 -15.68
CA ALA A 576 0.87 28.58 -14.59
C ALA A 576 -0.12 27.64 -13.86
N ILE A 577 -1.31 28.12 -13.51
CA ILE A 577 -2.36 27.30 -12.88
C ILE A 577 -2.75 26.11 -13.78
N TYR A 578 -2.88 26.31 -15.09
CA TYR A 578 -3.17 25.22 -16.04
C TYR A 578 -2.09 24.12 -16.00
N PHE A 579 -0.81 24.49 -16.13
CA PHE A 579 0.28 23.51 -16.11
C PHE A 579 0.44 22.83 -14.74
N ILE A 580 0.30 23.57 -13.64
CA ILE A 580 0.34 23.02 -12.26
C ILE A 580 -0.80 22.01 -12.06
N LEU A 581 -2.03 22.31 -12.49
CA LEU A 581 -3.16 21.38 -12.39
C LEU A 581 -2.96 20.12 -13.24
N TYR A 582 -2.40 20.25 -14.46
CA TYR A 582 -2.07 19.09 -15.29
C TYR A 582 -0.97 18.23 -14.65
N HIS A 583 0.12 18.84 -14.17
CA HIS A 583 1.22 18.14 -13.51
C HIS A 583 0.79 17.47 -12.21
N LEU A 584 -0.05 18.11 -11.36
CA LEU A 584 -0.69 17.48 -10.20
C LEU A 584 -1.48 16.23 -10.59
N PHE A 585 -2.34 16.32 -11.60
CA PHE A 585 -3.19 15.21 -12.01
C PHE A 585 -2.37 14.05 -12.62
N ALA A 586 -1.43 14.36 -13.51
CA ALA A 586 -0.53 13.39 -14.12
C ALA A 586 0.29 12.63 -13.05
N THR A 587 0.94 13.35 -12.14
CA THR A 587 1.96 12.76 -11.27
C THR A 587 1.40 12.14 -10.00
N LEU A 588 0.32 12.70 -9.44
CA LEU A 588 -0.27 12.20 -8.19
C LEU A 588 -1.42 11.21 -8.42
N ILE A 589 -2.13 11.29 -9.56
CA ILE A 589 -3.22 10.37 -9.89
C ILE A 589 -2.80 9.36 -10.97
N LEU A 590 -2.31 9.80 -12.13
CA LEU A 590 -2.07 8.88 -13.26
C LEU A 590 -0.94 7.87 -12.99
N LEU A 591 0.21 8.33 -12.46
CA LEU A 591 1.30 7.41 -12.06
C LEU A 591 0.87 6.47 -10.92
N SER A 592 0.13 6.99 -9.93
CA SER A 592 -0.42 6.19 -8.83
C SER A 592 -1.41 5.11 -9.31
N LEU A 593 -2.15 5.35 -10.39
CA LEU A 593 -3.02 4.36 -11.02
C LEU A 593 -2.22 3.20 -11.64
N PHE A 594 -1.06 3.46 -12.25
CA PHE A 594 -0.19 2.38 -12.76
C PHE A 594 0.31 1.48 -11.62
N VAL A 595 0.86 2.09 -10.55
CA VAL A 595 1.32 1.36 -9.36
C VAL A 595 0.18 0.53 -8.74
N ALA A 596 -1.01 1.11 -8.59
CA ALA A 596 -2.17 0.41 -8.03
C ALA A 596 -2.68 -0.74 -8.93
N VAL A 597 -2.71 -0.58 -10.25
CA VAL A 597 -3.12 -1.66 -11.18
C VAL A 597 -2.11 -2.82 -11.20
N ILE A 598 -0.81 -2.54 -11.14
CA ILE A 598 0.21 -3.60 -11.07
C ILE A 598 0.16 -4.33 -9.71
N LEU A 599 -0.03 -3.61 -8.60
CA LEU A 599 -0.24 -4.22 -7.29
C LEU A 599 -1.53 -5.06 -7.25
N ASP A 600 -2.62 -4.58 -7.85
CA ASP A 600 -3.91 -5.28 -7.98
C ASP A 600 -3.88 -6.50 -8.93
N ASN A 601 -2.85 -6.62 -9.78
CA ASN A 601 -2.54 -7.84 -10.53
C ASN A 601 -1.66 -8.82 -9.72
N LEU A 602 -0.78 -8.30 -8.86
CA LEU A 602 0.09 -9.12 -8.00
C LEU A 602 -0.63 -9.70 -6.77
N GLU A 603 -1.61 -8.98 -6.22
CA GLU A 603 -2.54 -9.47 -5.18
C GLU A 603 -3.53 -10.50 -5.73
N LEU A 604 -3.61 -11.66 -5.06
CA LEU A 604 -4.52 -12.75 -5.43
C LEU A 604 -6.00 -12.32 -5.35
N ASP A 605 -6.84 -12.88 -6.22
CA ASP A 605 -8.31 -12.72 -6.14
C ASP A 605 -8.84 -13.15 -4.76
N GLU A 606 -9.79 -12.41 -4.19
CA GLU A 606 -10.27 -12.61 -2.81
C GLU A 606 -10.85 -14.02 -2.55
N ASP A 607 -11.47 -14.64 -3.56
CA ASP A 607 -11.98 -16.01 -3.44
C ASP A 607 -10.86 -17.06 -3.46
N LEU A 608 -9.75 -16.77 -4.15
CA LEU A 608 -8.56 -17.61 -4.12
C LEU A 608 -7.80 -17.45 -2.78
N LYS A 609 -7.81 -16.26 -2.17
CA LYS A 609 -7.31 -16.06 -0.80
C LYS A 609 -8.08 -16.93 0.20
N LYS A 610 -9.42 -16.86 0.20
CA LYS A 610 -10.27 -17.70 1.06
C LYS A 610 -10.05 -19.20 0.83
N LEU A 611 -9.96 -19.63 -0.43
CA LEU A 611 -9.70 -21.04 -0.77
C LEU A 611 -8.32 -21.50 -0.32
N LYS A 612 -7.29 -20.63 -0.35
CA LYS A 612 -5.98 -20.91 0.24
C LYS A 612 -6.04 -21.00 1.77
N GLN A 613 -6.72 -20.09 2.46
CA GLN A 613 -6.88 -20.13 3.92
C GLN A 613 -7.52 -21.45 4.38
N LEU A 614 -8.60 -21.89 3.71
CA LEU A 614 -9.24 -23.18 3.98
C LEU A 614 -8.29 -24.36 3.74
N LYS A 615 -7.63 -24.42 2.58
CA LYS A 615 -6.66 -25.48 2.26
C LYS A 615 -5.44 -25.51 3.17
N GLN A 616 -5.01 -24.37 3.70
CA GLN A 616 -3.92 -24.30 4.67
C GLN A 616 -4.38 -24.83 6.04
N SER A 617 -5.63 -24.61 6.42
CA SER A 617 -6.23 -25.25 7.60
C SER A 617 -6.32 -26.78 7.45
N GLU A 618 -6.68 -27.28 6.27
CA GLU A 618 -6.67 -28.71 5.94
C GLU A 618 -5.23 -29.28 6.03
N ALA A 619 -4.28 -28.68 5.32
CA ALA A 619 -2.88 -29.15 5.30
C ALA A 619 -2.17 -29.04 6.67
N ASN A 620 -2.54 -28.07 7.51
CA ASN A 620 -2.00 -27.92 8.87
C ASN A 620 -2.53 -28.99 9.85
N ALA A 621 -3.61 -29.70 9.51
CA ALA A 621 -4.04 -30.89 10.24
C ALA A 621 -3.21 -32.13 9.86
N ASP A 622 -2.91 -32.29 8.56
CA ASP A 622 -2.19 -33.45 8.01
C ASP A 622 -0.67 -33.44 8.26
N THR A 623 -0.04 -32.26 8.34
CA THR A 623 1.44 -32.14 8.29
C THR A 623 2.15 -32.30 9.62
N LYS A 624 1.46 -32.21 10.76
CA LYS A 624 2.06 -32.16 12.12
C LYS A 624 2.65 -33.49 12.63
N GLU A 625 2.59 -34.57 11.85
CA GLU A 625 3.00 -35.92 12.28
C GLU A 625 4.40 -36.37 11.78
N LYS A 626 5.24 -35.49 11.20
CA LYS A 626 6.53 -35.89 10.55
C LYS A 626 7.73 -34.98 10.84
N LEU A 627 8.82 -35.55 11.37
CA LEU A 627 10.08 -34.85 11.70
C LEU A 627 10.78 -34.18 10.47
N PRO A 628 11.49 -33.05 10.67
CA PRO A 628 12.21 -32.36 9.61
C PRO A 628 13.40 -33.14 9.05
N LEU A 629 13.72 -32.91 7.78
CA LEU A 629 14.67 -33.72 6.98
C LEU A 629 16.10 -33.73 7.56
N ARG A 630 16.50 -32.67 8.29
CA ARG A 630 17.80 -32.58 8.98
C ARG A 630 17.97 -33.61 10.10
N LEU A 631 16.91 -33.91 10.86
CA LEU A 631 16.92 -34.93 11.92
C LEU A 631 16.76 -36.34 11.34
N ARG A 632 15.97 -36.45 10.26
CA ARG A 632 15.76 -37.68 9.46
C ARG A 632 17.02 -38.25 8.78
N ILE A 633 18.15 -37.53 8.83
CA ILE A 633 19.48 -38.02 8.42
C ILE A 633 20.14 -38.80 9.56
N PHE A 634 19.93 -38.41 10.82
CA PHE A 634 20.49 -39.07 11.99
C PHE A 634 19.76 -40.38 12.33
N GLU A 635 18.43 -40.45 12.08
CA GLU A 635 17.65 -41.71 12.13
C GLU A 635 18.23 -42.83 11.23
N LYS A 636 19.04 -42.50 10.21
CA LYS A 636 19.67 -43.49 9.33
C LYS A 636 21.00 -44.03 9.84
N PHE A 637 21.58 -43.48 10.90
CA PHE A 637 22.78 -44.03 11.54
C PHE A 637 22.35 -45.03 12.63
N PRO A 638 22.66 -46.34 12.48
CA PRO A 638 22.06 -47.37 13.32
C PRO A 638 22.69 -47.42 14.71
N ASN A 639 21.98 -46.91 15.72
CA ASN A 639 22.26 -47.21 17.12
C ASN A 639 22.15 -48.73 17.36
N ARG A 640 23.23 -49.37 17.81
CA ARG A 640 23.24 -50.77 18.27
C ARG A 640 24.20 -50.93 19.45
N PRO A 641 23.72 -51.56 20.53
CA PRO A 641 24.23 -52.89 20.84
C PRO A 641 23.16 -54.00 20.69
N GLN A 642 23.56 -55.08 20.02
CA GLN A 642 22.95 -56.43 20.01
C GLN A 642 21.50 -56.58 19.44
N MET A 643 21.08 -57.84 19.24
CA MET A 643 19.91 -58.23 18.43
C MET A 643 19.08 -59.33 19.11
N VAL A 644 17.78 -59.36 18.80
CA VAL A 644 17.03 -60.61 18.57
C VAL A 644 16.26 -60.49 17.22
N LYS A 645 15.91 -61.64 16.63
CA LYS A 645 15.47 -61.94 15.25
C LYS A 645 14.00 -62.44 15.25
N ILE A 646 13.20 -62.51 14.18
CA ILE A 646 13.16 -61.94 12.80
C ILE A 646 11.76 -62.24 12.17
N SER A 647 11.47 -61.64 10.99
CA SER A 647 10.53 -62.11 9.93
C SER A 647 9.16 -61.41 9.82
N LYS A 648 8.60 -61.11 8.63
CA LYS A 648 9.08 -61.24 7.22
C LYS A 648 8.90 -59.93 6.42
N LEU A 649 9.80 -59.67 5.47
CA LEU A 649 9.56 -58.89 4.24
C LEU A 649 9.48 -59.87 3.04
N PRO A 650 8.90 -59.47 1.89
CA PRO A 650 9.63 -58.76 0.80
C PRO A 650 9.17 -57.28 0.69
N SER A 651 9.95 -56.29 0.26
CA SER A 651 10.78 -56.11 -0.96
C SER A 651 9.91 -55.84 -2.22
N ASP A 652 10.28 -54.97 -3.19
CA ASP A 652 11.63 -54.54 -3.54
C ASP A 652 11.78 -53.18 -4.29
N PHE A 653 13.03 -52.71 -4.37
CA PHE A 653 13.68 -51.72 -5.29
C PHE A 653 13.30 -50.21 -5.45
N THR A 654 14.37 -49.40 -5.37
CA THR A 654 14.71 -48.11 -6.04
C THR A 654 14.03 -46.75 -5.73
N VAL A 655 14.87 -45.83 -5.23
CA VAL A 655 14.79 -44.33 -5.30
C VAL A 655 14.95 -43.81 -6.75
N PRO A 656 14.65 -42.54 -7.13
CA PRO A 656 14.61 -41.28 -6.34
C PRO A 656 13.43 -40.28 -6.67
N LYS A 657 13.62 -38.96 -6.44
CA LYS A 657 12.86 -37.80 -6.99
C LYS A 657 11.49 -37.36 -6.39
N ILE A 658 11.35 -37.25 -5.07
CA ILE A 658 10.09 -36.71 -4.48
C ILE A 658 9.88 -35.18 -4.70
N ARG A 659 10.93 -34.39 -4.98
CA ARG A 659 10.81 -32.92 -5.19
C ARG A 659 10.07 -32.51 -6.48
N GLU A 660 9.85 -33.44 -7.41
CA GLU A 660 9.04 -33.22 -8.62
C GLU A 660 7.54 -33.59 -8.40
N SER A 661 7.24 -34.41 -7.39
CA SER A 661 5.93 -35.08 -7.23
C SER A 661 4.76 -34.13 -6.96
N PHE A 662 4.93 -33.12 -6.10
CA PHE A 662 3.85 -32.19 -5.74
C PHE A 662 3.36 -31.33 -6.91
N MET A 663 4.22 -31.02 -7.88
CA MET A 663 3.78 -30.35 -9.12
C MET A 663 3.11 -31.36 -10.05
N LYS A 664 3.73 -32.55 -10.19
CA LYS A 664 3.26 -33.58 -11.12
C LYS A 664 1.88 -34.12 -10.78
N GLN A 665 1.54 -34.27 -9.51
CA GLN A 665 0.24 -34.81 -9.06
C GLN A 665 -0.95 -33.88 -9.36
N PHE A 666 -0.70 -32.62 -9.72
CA PHE A 666 -1.72 -31.69 -10.26
C PHE A 666 -1.68 -31.55 -11.79
N ILE A 667 -0.57 -31.94 -12.44
CA ILE A 667 -0.39 -31.88 -13.91
C ILE A 667 -0.89 -33.18 -14.57
N ASP A 668 -0.46 -34.34 -14.07
CA ASP A 668 -0.86 -35.65 -14.61
C ASP A 668 -2.38 -35.92 -14.45
N ARG A 669 -3.08 -35.18 -13.57
CA ARG A 669 -4.53 -35.34 -13.30
C ARG A 669 -5.45 -34.75 -14.39
N GLN A 670 -4.91 -34.25 -15.51
CA GLN A 670 -5.69 -34.03 -16.75
C GLN A 670 -5.51 -35.15 -17.79
N GLN A 671 -4.73 -36.20 -17.49
CA GLN A 671 -4.21 -37.12 -18.51
C GLN A 671 -4.58 -38.60 -18.28
N GLN A 672 -5.67 -38.86 -17.54
CA GLN A 672 -6.12 -40.22 -17.21
C GLN A 672 -7.62 -40.49 -17.42
N ASP A 673 -8.33 -39.62 -18.14
CA ASP A 673 -9.73 -39.82 -18.59
C ASP A 673 -9.82 -40.60 -19.93
N THR A 674 -8.92 -41.55 -20.18
CA THR A 674 -8.98 -42.49 -21.32
C THR A 674 -8.42 -43.87 -20.95
N CYS A 675 -8.93 -44.91 -21.62
CA CYS A 675 -8.51 -46.32 -21.51
C CYS A 675 -8.77 -47.03 -20.16
N CYS A 676 -10.05 -47.27 -19.86
CA CYS A 676 -10.51 -48.41 -19.06
C CYS A 676 -11.60 -49.20 -19.81
N LEU A 677 -11.24 -49.74 -20.98
CA LEU A 677 -12.04 -50.69 -21.78
C LEU A 677 -11.08 -51.69 -22.43
N PHE A 678 -11.54 -52.95 -22.60
CA PHE A 678 -10.75 -54.14 -22.98
C PHE A 678 -9.71 -54.58 -21.92
N ARG A 679 -9.47 -55.88 -21.62
CA ARG A 679 -10.21 -57.14 -21.89
C ARG A 679 -9.67 -58.28 -20.99
N ILE A 680 -10.57 -59.18 -20.55
CA ILE A 680 -10.34 -60.64 -20.31
C ILE A 680 -9.57 -61.13 -19.04
N LEU A 681 -10.09 -62.28 -18.56
CA LEU A 681 -9.72 -63.27 -17.53
C LEU A 681 -8.32 -63.96 -17.71
N PRO A 682 -7.87 -65.00 -16.93
CA PRO A 682 -8.51 -65.75 -15.81
C PRO A 682 -7.63 -66.10 -14.54
N SER A 683 -8.30 -66.72 -13.55
CA SER A 683 -7.89 -67.91 -12.73
C SER A 683 -6.78 -67.93 -11.64
N THR A 684 -7.18 -68.54 -10.49
CA THR A 684 -6.42 -69.44 -9.54
C THR A 684 -5.27 -68.89 -8.67
N SER A 685 -5.08 -69.32 -7.39
CA SER A 685 -5.88 -70.19 -6.48
C SER A 685 -5.40 -70.17 -5.00
N SER A 686 -6.26 -70.63 -4.06
CA SER A 686 -5.98 -71.17 -2.69
C SER A 686 -5.38 -70.26 -1.59
N SER A 687 -5.76 -70.35 -0.30
CA SER A 687 -6.87 -71.07 0.37
C SER A 687 -7.00 -70.75 1.89
N SER A 688 -8.23 -70.85 2.45
CA SER A 688 -8.58 -71.27 3.84
C SER A 688 -8.18 -70.37 5.05
N CYS A 689 -8.99 -70.16 6.11
CA CYS A 689 -10.44 -70.29 6.38
C CYS A 689 -10.80 -69.48 7.66
N ASP A 690 -12.00 -68.89 7.77
CA ASP A 690 -13.07 -69.34 8.70
C ASP A 690 -14.36 -68.46 8.71
N ASN A 691 -15.51 -69.14 8.49
CA ASN A 691 -16.90 -68.97 8.97
C ASN A 691 -17.51 -67.63 9.54
N PRO A 692 -18.87 -67.43 9.53
CA PRO A 692 -19.94 -68.13 8.78
C PRO A 692 -21.16 -67.29 8.24
N LYS A 693 -21.59 -67.61 7.00
CA LYS A 693 -22.99 -67.90 6.56
C LYS A 693 -24.03 -66.76 6.27
N LYS A 694 -25.16 -67.22 5.66
CA LYS A 694 -26.22 -66.56 4.83
C LYS A 694 -27.63 -66.91 5.40
N PRO A 695 -28.80 -66.35 4.96
CA PRO A 695 -29.37 -66.26 3.59
C PRO A 695 -29.80 -64.82 3.20
N THR A 696 -30.48 -64.42 2.10
CA THR A 696 -30.98 -64.99 0.80
C THR A 696 -32.14 -65.99 0.70
N ALA A 697 -33.37 -65.50 0.42
CA ALA A 697 -34.49 -66.18 -0.27
C ALA A 697 -35.44 -65.16 -0.97
N GLU A 698 -36.02 -65.53 -2.12
CA GLU A 698 -37.35 -65.21 -2.71
C GLU A 698 -37.97 -63.76 -2.71
N ASP A 699 -38.82 -63.34 -3.68
CA ASP A 699 -38.92 -63.70 -5.12
C ASP A 699 -39.78 -62.69 -5.95
N ASN A 700 -39.63 -62.72 -7.28
CA ASN A 700 -40.58 -62.38 -8.37
C ASN A 700 -41.65 -61.25 -8.27
N LYS A 701 -41.43 -60.16 -9.04
CA LYS A 701 -42.28 -59.66 -10.19
C LYS A 701 -41.66 -58.37 -10.81
N TYR A 702 -41.51 -58.17 -12.14
CA TYR A 702 -42.45 -58.17 -13.28
C TYR A 702 -43.56 -57.08 -13.20
N ILE A 703 -43.98 -56.40 -14.28
CA ILE A 703 -43.37 -56.03 -15.59
C ILE A 703 -44.26 -54.92 -16.21
N ASP A 704 -43.74 -54.08 -17.12
CA ASP A 704 -44.51 -53.05 -17.89
C ASP A 704 -45.25 -51.98 -17.00
N GLN A 705 -45.97 -50.96 -17.50
CA GLN A 705 -46.43 -50.70 -18.86
C GLN A 705 -46.32 -49.25 -19.35
N LYS A 706 -46.19 -49.15 -20.68
CA LYS A 706 -46.12 -47.94 -21.52
C LYS A 706 -47.37 -47.03 -21.51
N LEU A 707 -47.12 -45.72 -21.41
CA LEU A 707 -47.62 -44.67 -22.34
C LEU A 707 -49.11 -44.24 -22.30
N ARG A 708 -49.35 -43.01 -22.82
CA ARG A 708 -50.61 -42.37 -23.31
C ARG A 708 -51.59 -41.67 -22.33
N LYS A 709 -51.51 -40.33 -22.42
CA LYS A 709 -52.57 -39.39 -22.90
C LYS A 709 -53.93 -39.27 -22.16
N SER A 710 -54.14 -38.02 -21.70
CA SER A 710 -55.23 -37.08 -22.08
C SER A 710 -56.62 -37.05 -21.40
N VAL A 711 -56.83 -35.92 -20.69
CA VAL A 711 -57.90 -34.90 -20.94
C VAL A 711 -59.35 -35.13 -20.40
N PHE A 712 -59.94 -34.02 -19.89
CA PHE A 712 -61.31 -33.83 -19.37
C PHE A 712 -61.69 -34.63 -18.09
N SER A 713 -62.64 -34.23 -17.22
CA SER A 713 -63.57 -33.07 -17.19
C SER A 713 -63.85 -32.54 -15.76
N ILE A 714 -64.01 -31.21 -15.66
CA ILE A 714 -64.97 -30.40 -14.86
C ILE A 714 -66.07 -31.25 -14.12
N ARG A 715 -66.41 -31.06 -12.82
CA ARG A 715 -67.19 -29.93 -12.23
C ARG A 715 -67.38 -30.01 -10.69
N ALA A 716 -67.45 -28.85 -10.01
CA ALA A 716 -68.06 -28.59 -8.67
C ALA A 716 -67.48 -29.32 -7.42
N ARG A 717 -67.61 -28.82 -6.17
CA ARG A 717 -68.33 -27.63 -5.63
C ARG A 717 -67.40 -26.68 -4.84
N ASN A 718 -67.80 -25.39 -4.83
CA ASN A 718 -67.35 -24.31 -3.94
C ASN A 718 -67.59 -24.68 -2.45
N LEU A 719 -67.07 -24.00 -1.40
CA LEU A 719 -67.38 -22.59 -1.06
C LEU A 719 -66.56 -21.99 0.12
N LEU A 720 -65.22 -22.08 0.21
CA LEU A 720 -64.49 -21.41 1.33
C LEU A 720 -63.03 -20.91 1.11
N GLU A 721 -62.50 -20.82 -0.11
CA GLU A 721 -61.07 -20.48 -0.32
C GLU A 721 -60.73 -18.99 -0.59
N LYS A 722 -61.71 -18.08 -0.54
CA LYS A 722 -61.55 -16.72 -1.10
C LYS A 722 -60.60 -15.80 -0.31
N GLU A 723 -60.44 -15.95 1.01
CA GLU A 723 -59.53 -15.09 1.80
C GLU A 723 -58.08 -15.57 1.84
N THR A 724 -57.86 -16.89 1.85
CA THR A 724 -56.51 -17.48 1.99
C THR A 724 -55.74 -17.46 0.68
N ALA A 725 -56.43 -17.57 -0.47
CA ALA A 725 -55.86 -17.30 -1.78
C ALA A 725 -55.48 -15.82 -1.93
N VAL A 726 -56.40 -14.90 -1.60
CA VAL A 726 -56.16 -13.45 -1.67
C VAL A 726 -55.01 -13.03 -0.76
N THR A 727 -54.90 -13.52 0.48
CA THR A 727 -53.78 -13.19 1.38
C THR A 727 -52.45 -13.87 1.01
N LYS A 728 -52.44 -15.00 0.29
CA LYS A 728 -51.21 -15.56 -0.32
C LYS A 728 -50.77 -14.75 -1.54
N ILE A 729 -51.69 -14.38 -2.42
CA ILE A 729 -51.43 -13.53 -3.59
C ILE A 729 -50.98 -12.14 -3.12
N LEU A 730 -51.62 -11.54 -2.11
CA LEU A 730 -51.14 -10.31 -1.48
C LEU A 730 -49.73 -10.46 -0.90
N ARG A 731 -49.39 -11.54 -0.19
CA ARG A 731 -48.01 -11.74 0.33
C ARG A 731 -46.97 -11.94 -0.79
N ALA A 732 -47.35 -12.58 -1.90
CA ALA A 732 -46.50 -12.70 -3.09
C ALA A 732 -46.32 -11.33 -3.79
N CYS A 733 -47.43 -10.63 -4.08
CA CYS A 733 -47.43 -9.28 -4.64
C CYS A 733 -46.77 -8.26 -3.72
N THR A 734 -46.77 -8.43 -2.39
CA THR A 734 -46.03 -7.56 -1.45
C THR A 734 -44.53 -7.82 -1.57
N ARG A 735 -44.09 -9.08 -1.67
CA ARG A 735 -42.68 -9.43 -1.93
C ARG A 735 -42.20 -8.97 -3.31
N GLN A 736 -43.06 -8.91 -4.32
CA GLN A 736 -42.70 -8.37 -5.64
C GLN A 736 -42.81 -6.83 -5.72
N ARG A 737 -43.78 -6.19 -5.05
CA ARG A 737 -43.85 -4.72 -4.92
C ARG A 737 -42.64 -4.14 -4.19
N MET A 738 -42.09 -4.85 -3.20
CA MET A 738 -40.81 -4.50 -2.55
C MET A 738 -39.58 -4.55 -3.48
N LEU A 739 -39.75 -4.86 -4.77
CA LEU A 739 -38.67 -4.99 -5.77
C LEU A 739 -38.94 -4.23 -7.09
N SER A 740 -40.05 -3.49 -7.23
CA SER A 740 -40.38 -2.77 -8.48
C SER A 740 -41.18 -1.48 -8.25
N GLY A 741 -40.47 -0.34 -8.24
CA GLY A 741 -41.02 1.02 -8.13
C GLY A 741 -41.70 1.33 -6.79
N SER A 742 -42.12 2.57 -6.52
CA SER A 742 -41.73 3.87 -7.08
C SER A 742 -42.35 4.99 -6.22
N PHE A 743 -41.76 6.19 -6.23
CA PHE A 743 -42.26 7.43 -5.61
C PHE A 743 -42.30 7.55 -4.07
N GLU A 744 -41.67 8.64 -3.60
CA GLU A 744 -42.05 9.55 -2.49
C GLU A 744 -42.19 9.06 -1.03
N GLY A 745 -41.65 9.89 -0.11
CA GLY A 745 -42.46 10.32 1.04
C GLY A 745 -42.01 10.01 2.47
N GLN A 746 -40.82 9.47 2.75
CA GLN A 746 -40.35 9.38 4.15
C GLN A 746 -38.82 9.26 4.31
N PRO A 747 -38.20 9.99 5.28
CA PRO A 747 -36.79 9.79 5.61
C PRO A 747 -36.61 8.44 6.29
N ALA A 748 -35.81 7.56 5.68
CA ALA A 748 -35.49 6.26 6.25
C ALA A 748 -34.69 6.46 7.55
N LYS A 749 -35.32 6.22 8.72
CA LYS A 749 -34.63 6.22 10.01
C LYS A 749 -33.44 5.25 9.95
N GLU A 750 -32.24 5.82 10.07
CA GLU A 750 -30.97 5.11 10.04
C GLU A 750 -30.99 3.99 11.09
N ARG A 751 -30.76 2.75 10.66
CA ARG A 751 -30.67 1.60 11.57
C ARG A 751 -29.24 1.52 12.10
N SER A 752 -29.08 1.26 13.39
CA SER A 752 -27.75 1.09 13.98
C SER A 752 -27.04 -0.12 13.38
N ILE A 753 -25.71 -0.04 13.27
CA ILE A 753 -24.90 -1.14 12.70
C ILE A 753 -25.04 -2.41 13.55
N LEU A 754 -25.18 -2.22 14.87
CA LEU A 754 -25.39 -3.28 15.84
C LEU A 754 -26.72 -4.03 15.59
N SER A 755 -27.80 -3.31 15.27
CA SER A 755 -29.10 -3.88 14.91
C SER A 755 -29.03 -4.66 13.58
N VAL A 756 -28.43 -4.05 12.54
CA VAL A 756 -28.26 -4.68 11.22
C VAL A 756 -27.46 -5.98 11.32
N GLN A 757 -26.32 -5.97 12.02
CA GLN A 757 -25.50 -7.17 12.18
C GLN A 757 -26.08 -8.21 13.15
N HIS A 758 -26.96 -7.80 14.07
CA HIS A 758 -27.74 -8.73 14.90
C HIS A 758 -28.80 -9.46 14.07
N HIS A 759 -29.53 -8.77 13.19
CA HIS A 759 -30.46 -9.41 12.25
C HIS A 759 -29.74 -10.41 11.32
N ILE A 760 -28.59 -10.03 10.73
CA ILE A 760 -27.80 -10.93 9.87
C ILE A 760 -27.31 -12.19 10.61
N ARG A 761 -27.01 -12.09 11.91
CA ARG A 761 -26.72 -13.26 12.77
C ARG A 761 -27.97 -14.12 13.03
N GLN A 762 -29.12 -13.51 13.29
CA GLN A 762 -30.38 -14.24 13.51
C GLN A 762 -30.85 -14.99 12.27
N GLU A 763 -30.86 -14.36 11.09
CA GLU A 763 -31.29 -15.01 9.84
C GLU A 763 -30.44 -16.24 9.52
N ARG A 764 -29.12 -16.12 9.69
CA ARG A 764 -28.11 -17.19 9.55
C ARG A 764 -28.41 -18.40 10.45
N ARG A 765 -28.82 -18.15 11.71
CA ARG A 765 -29.23 -19.19 12.66
C ARG A 765 -30.61 -19.78 12.29
N SER A 766 -31.57 -18.94 11.88
CA SER A 766 -32.89 -19.41 11.44
C SER A 766 -32.84 -20.26 10.18
N LEU A 767 -31.89 -20.02 9.26
CA LEU A 767 -31.71 -20.84 8.05
C LEU A 767 -31.25 -22.27 8.37
N ARG A 768 -30.45 -22.47 9.44
CA ARG A 768 -30.06 -23.80 9.91
C ARG A 768 -31.24 -24.60 10.49
N HIS A 769 -32.23 -23.94 11.12
CA HIS A 769 -33.41 -24.63 11.70
C HIS A 769 -34.65 -24.66 10.79
N GLY A 770 -34.85 -23.64 9.95
CA GLY A 770 -36.08 -23.41 9.17
C GLY A 770 -36.38 -24.48 8.12
N SER A 771 -35.36 -25.18 7.63
CA SER A 771 -35.47 -26.28 6.66
C SER A 771 -36.39 -27.42 7.14
N ASN A 772 -36.51 -27.63 8.46
CA ASN A 772 -37.38 -28.67 9.02
C ASN A 772 -38.84 -28.19 9.18
N SER A 773 -39.07 -26.92 9.58
CA SER A 773 -40.40 -26.50 10.05
C SER A 773 -41.48 -26.41 8.96
N GLN A 774 -41.12 -26.13 7.71
CA GLN A 774 -42.11 -25.99 6.63
C GLN A 774 -42.51 -27.31 5.93
N ARG A 775 -41.83 -28.44 6.23
CA ARG A 775 -42.21 -29.76 5.70
C ARG A 775 -43.21 -30.52 6.58
N ILE A 776 -43.24 -30.24 7.89
CA ILE A 776 -44.02 -31.01 8.88
C ILE A 776 -45.55 -30.80 8.76
N SER A 777 -46.02 -29.77 8.04
CA SER A 777 -47.45 -29.51 7.83
C SER A 777 -48.09 -30.20 6.60
N ARG A 778 -47.33 -31.00 5.84
CA ARG A 778 -47.82 -31.73 4.65
C ARG A 778 -47.23 -33.14 4.61
N GLY A 779 -47.78 -34.03 5.44
CA GLY A 779 -47.31 -35.42 5.58
C GLY A 779 -48.04 -36.22 6.66
N LYS A 780 -49.36 -36.08 6.79
CA LYS A 780 -50.21 -36.91 7.68
C LYS A 780 -50.91 -38.03 6.90
N SER A 781 -50.11 -38.79 6.18
CA SER A 781 -50.44 -40.10 5.59
C SER A 781 -49.12 -40.74 5.15
N LEU A 782 -49.08 -42.08 5.08
CA LEU A 782 -47.87 -42.88 4.84
C LEU A 782 -46.85 -42.87 6.00
N GLU A 783 -47.33 -42.99 7.24
CA GLU A 783 -46.52 -43.47 8.36
C GLU A 783 -46.43 -44.99 8.31
N THR A 784 -45.41 -45.54 7.62
CA THR A 784 -44.92 -46.92 7.78
C THR A 784 -43.61 -47.10 7.00
N LEU A 785 -42.69 -47.93 7.52
CA LEU A 785 -41.49 -48.43 6.80
C LEU A 785 -40.54 -47.36 6.21
N THR A 786 -39.77 -46.63 7.05
CA THR A 786 -38.36 -46.16 6.79
C THR A 786 -37.76 -45.26 7.90
N GLN A 787 -37.94 -45.63 9.17
CA GLN A 787 -37.00 -45.26 10.25
C GLN A 787 -35.91 -46.37 10.26
N ASP A 788 -34.60 -46.16 10.46
CA ASP A 788 -33.95 -45.42 11.55
C ASP A 788 -32.58 -44.75 11.22
N HIS A 789 -32.12 -44.72 9.96
CA HIS A 789 -30.71 -44.39 9.63
C HIS A 789 -30.40 -42.94 9.20
N SER A 790 -31.39 -42.05 9.07
CA SER A 790 -31.18 -40.67 8.59
C SER A 790 -30.97 -39.62 9.68
N ASN A 791 -31.54 -39.81 10.87
CA ASN A 791 -31.53 -38.81 11.96
C ASN A 791 -30.31 -38.94 12.88
N THR A 792 -29.80 -40.16 13.09
CA THR A 792 -28.62 -40.44 13.92
C THR A 792 -27.33 -39.87 13.34
N VAL A 793 -27.20 -39.82 12.00
CA VAL A 793 -26.02 -39.25 11.30
C VAL A 793 -25.89 -37.74 11.54
N ARG A 794 -27.00 -36.98 11.56
CA ARG A 794 -26.96 -35.53 11.77
C ARG A 794 -26.58 -35.14 13.20
N TYR A 795 -27.07 -35.88 14.19
CA TYR A 795 -26.64 -35.68 15.58
C TYR A 795 -25.17 -36.08 15.80
N ARG A 796 -24.73 -37.20 15.20
CA ARG A 796 -23.31 -37.59 15.25
C ARG A 796 -22.38 -36.56 14.61
N ASN A 797 -22.75 -35.95 13.48
CA ASN A 797 -21.90 -34.95 12.82
C ASN A 797 -21.71 -33.68 13.67
N ALA A 798 -22.75 -33.17 14.33
CA ALA A 798 -22.62 -32.01 15.22
C ALA A 798 -21.71 -32.32 16.44
N GLN A 799 -21.86 -33.49 17.07
CA GLN A 799 -20.93 -33.94 18.10
C GLN A 799 -19.51 -34.20 17.58
N ARG A 800 -19.35 -34.46 16.28
CA ARG A 800 -18.05 -34.69 15.65
C ARG A 800 -17.25 -33.40 15.55
N GLU A 801 -17.87 -32.32 15.07
CA GLU A 801 -17.23 -30.99 14.95
C GLU A 801 -16.66 -30.50 16.29
N ASP A 802 -17.44 -30.57 17.39
CA ASP A 802 -16.97 -30.21 18.73
C ASP A 802 -15.87 -31.15 19.28
N SER A 803 -15.93 -32.44 18.96
CA SER A 803 -14.93 -33.44 19.42
C SER A 803 -13.61 -33.32 18.66
N GLU A 804 -13.67 -33.05 17.35
CA GLU A 804 -12.49 -32.91 16.48
C GLU A 804 -11.70 -31.64 16.82
N ILE A 805 -12.35 -30.51 17.14
CA ILE A 805 -11.67 -29.28 17.60
C ILE A 805 -10.85 -29.53 18.87
N LYS A 806 -11.42 -30.22 19.86
CA LYS A 806 -10.72 -30.51 21.12
C LYS A 806 -9.56 -31.49 20.92
N MET A 807 -9.76 -32.51 20.08
CA MET A 807 -8.72 -33.45 19.67
C MET A 807 -7.58 -32.76 18.90
N ILE A 808 -7.87 -31.72 18.09
CA ILE A 808 -6.86 -30.92 17.38
C ILE A 808 -5.99 -30.11 18.35
N GLN A 809 -6.57 -29.56 19.42
CA GLN A 809 -5.81 -28.86 20.47
C GLN A 809 -4.94 -29.84 21.27
N GLU A 810 -5.50 -30.95 21.74
CA GLU A 810 -4.74 -32.00 22.46
C GLU A 810 -3.63 -32.61 21.57
N LYS A 811 -3.90 -32.83 20.26
CA LYS A 811 -2.86 -33.25 19.28
C LYS A 811 -1.74 -32.21 19.11
N LYS A 812 -2.04 -30.91 19.16
CA LYS A 812 -1.02 -29.84 19.05
C LYS A 812 -0.04 -29.92 20.24
N GLU A 813 -0.57 -29.96 21.46
CA GLU A 813 0.24 -30.03 22.69
C GLU A 813 1.06 -31.34 22.74
N GLN A 814 0.46 -32.48 22.38
CA GLN A 814 1.16 -33.76 22.31
C GLN A 814 2.27 -33.79 21.23
N ALA A 815 2.10 -33.09 20.11
CA ALA A 815 3.12 -32.98 19.07
C ALA A 815 4.29 -32.09 19.50
N GLU A 816 4.01 -30.94 20.14
CA GLU A 816 5.02 -30.03 20.67
C GLU A 816 5.85 -30.70 21.79
N MET A 817 5.21 -31.45 22.69
CA MET A 817 5.93 -32.18 23.75
C MET A 817 6.80 -33.32 23.19
N LYS A 818 6.29 -34.10 22.21
CA LYS A 818 7.09 -35.14 21.53
C LYS A 818 8.31 -34.57 20.80
N ARG A 819 8.16 -33.41 20.15
CA ARG A 819 9.26 -32.72 19.46
C ARG A 819 10.38 -32.35 20.43
N LYS A 820 10.06 -31.77 21.60
CA LYS A 820 11.06 -31.40 22.62
C LYS A 820 11.86 -32.61 23.11
N VAL A 821 11.18 -33.68 23.50
CA VAL A 821 11.83 -34.91 24.00
C VAL A 821 12.76 -35.52 22.94
N GLN A 822 12.35 -35.56 21.67
CA GLN A 822 13.21 -36.08 20.59
C GLN A 822 14.40 -35.15 20.26
N GLU A 823 14.26 -33.84 20.41
CA GLU A 823 15.38 -32.90 20.27
C GLU A 823 16.39 -33.00 21.43
N GLU A 824 15.95 -33.40 22.63
CA GLU A 824 16.81 -33.70 23.79
C GLU A 824 17.52 -35.06 23.63
N GLU A 825 16.79 -36.15 23.30
CA GLU A 825 17.39 -37.47 23.04
C GLU A 825 18.48 -37.41 21.94
N LEU A 826 18.27 -36.59 20.90
CA LEU A 826 19.25 -36.41 19.82
C LEU A 826 20.46 -35.53 20.21
N ARG A 827 20.35 -34.68 21.24
CA ARG A 827 21.48 -33.91 21.82
C ARG A 827 22.39 -34.78 22.68
N GLU A 828 21.83 -35.78 23.37
CA GLU A 828 22.57 -36.66 24.29
C GLU A 828 23.27 -37.81 23.54
N ASN A 829 22.57 -38.47 22.61
CA ASN A 829 23.03 -39.74 22.03
C ASN A 829 24.12 -39.63 20.93
N HIS A 830 24.46 -38.42 20.43
CA HIS A 830 25.47 -38.26 19.38
C HIS A 830 26.80 -37.63 19.88
N PRO A 831 27.86 -38.41 20.17
CA PRO A 831 29.14 -37.93 20.70
C PRO A 831 30.02 -37.15 19.69
N TYR A 832 29.51 -36.88 18.48
CA TYR A 832 30.12 -36.01 17.48
C TYR A 832 29.37 -34.67 17.31
N PHE A 833 28.22 -34.50 17.95
CA PHE A 833 27.49 -33.24 17.97
C PHE A 833 28.24 -32.20 18.84
N ASP A 834 28.29 -30.94 18.41
CA ASP A 834 28.94 -29.81 19.11
C ASP A 834 30.48 -29.91 19.32
N LYS A 835 31.21 -30.62 18.44
CA LYS A 835 32.68 -30.52 18.32
C LYS A 835 33.07 -29.38 17.35
N PRO A 836 33.72 -28.29 17.79
CA PRO A 836 33.92 -27.07 16.98
C PRO A 836 35.16 -27.11 16.06
N LEU A 837 36.20 -27.80 16.49
CA LEU A 837 37.46 -28.09 15.80
C LEU A 837 37.97 -29.42 16.35
N PHE A 838 38.63 -30.24 15.52
CA PHE A 838 39.18 -31.54 15.93
C PHE A 838 40.23 -31.44 17.05
N ILE A 839 40.83 -30.26 17.24
CA ILE A 839 41.93 -29.99 18.18
C ILE A 839 41.42 -29.69 19.61
N VAL A 840 40.16 -29.26 19.79
CA VAL A 840 39.66 -28.75 21.08
C VAL A 840 38.47 -29.57 21.59
N GLY A 841 38.67 -30.27 22.71
CA GLY A 841 37.65 -31.10 23.35
C GLY A 841 36.41 -30.32 23.83
N ARG A 842 35.26 -31.00 23.85
CA ARG A 842 33.91 -30.43 24.14
C ARG A 842 33.86 -29.68 25.49
N GLU A 843 34.62 -30.14 26.47
CA GLU A 843 34.62 -29.67 27.87
C GLU A 843 35.79 -28.73 28.22
N HIS A 844 36.62 -28.34 27.23
CA HIS A 844 37.85 -27.60 27.51
C HIS A 844 37.58 -26.28 28.25
N ARG A 845 38.29 -26.03 29.36
CA ARG A 845 38.08 -24.87 30.26
C ARG A 845 38.07 -23.54 29.51
N PHE A 846 38.94 -23.37 28.52
CA PHE A 846 38.99 -22.16 27.68
C PHE A 846 37.77 -22.02 26.74
N ARG A 847 37.20 -23.12 26.21
CA ARG A 847 35.95 -23.09 25.43
C ARG A 847 34.78 -22.63 26.29
N ASN A 848 34.72 -23.06 27.55
CA ASN A 848 33.70 -22.57 28.50
C ASN A 848 33.90 -21.09 28.85
N PHE A 849 35.15 -20.62 29.05
CA PHE A 849 35.44 -19.19 29.21
C PHE A 849 34.98 -18.37 28.00
N CYS A 850 35.39 -18.75 26.77
CA CYS A 850 34.98 -18.06 25.55
C CYS A 850 33.45 -18.09 25.36
N ARG A 851 32.78 -19.21 25.67
CA ARG A 851 31.30 -19.30 25.66
C ARG A 851 30.65 -18.32 26.62
N VAL A 852 31.17 -18.18 27.84
CA VAL A 852 30.65 -17.21 28.83
C VAL A 852 30.82 -15.78 28.31
N VAL A 853 32.00 -15.42 27.79
CA VAL A 853 32.26 -14.06 27.26
C VAL A 853 31.42 -13.75 26.03
N VAL A 854 31.37 -14.66 25.04
CA VAL A 854 30.61 -14.47 23.78
C VAL A 854 29.10 -14.39 24.04
N ARG A 855 28.57 -15.14 25.01
CA ARG A 855 27.11 -15.19 25.29
C ARG A 855 26.66 -14.24 26.40
N ALA A 856 27.57 -13.45 26.97
CA ALA A 856 27.24 -12.48 28.01
C ALA A 856 26.38 -11.33 27.45
N ARG A 857 25.19 -11.15 28.04
CA ARG A 857 24.20 -10.11 27.71
C ARG A 857 23.57 -9.53 28.97
N PHE A 858 22.90 -8.38 28.84
CA PHE A 858 22.14 -7.79 29.94
C PHE A 858 20.76 -8.47 30.06
N ASN A 859 20.54 -9.24 31.14
CA ASN A 859 19.22 -9.83 31.41
C ASN A 859 18.26 -8.75 31.96
N ALA A 860 17.37 -8.24 31.11
CA ALA A 860 16.39 -7.20 31.46
C ALA A 860 15.32 -7.66 32.48
N SER A 861 15.12 -8.96 32.66
CA SER A 861 14.20 -9.57 33.60
C SER A 861 14.89 -9.96 34.92
N LYS A 862 14.56 -9.24 35.99
CA LYS A 862 14.60 -9.79 37.35
C LYS A 862 13.20 -10.26 37.71
N THR A 863 12.99 -11.57 37.71
CA THR A 863 11.84 -12.23 38.32
C THR A 863 12.00 -12.19 39.84
N ASP A 864 10.96 -11.76 40.57
CA ASP A 864 10.97 -11.90 42.03
C ASP A 864 10.78 -13.41 42.37
N PRO A 865 11.74 -14.08 43.05
CA PRO A 865 11.80 -15.55 43.15
C PRO A 865 10.67 -16.17 43.99
N VAL A 866 9.85 -15.35 44.65
CA VAL A 866 8.72 -15.79 45.49
C VAL A 866 7.39 -15.75 44.72
N THR A 867 7.31 -14.95 43.64
CA THR A 867 6.04 -14.69 42.92
C THR A 867 6.06 -15.02 41.44
N GLY A 868 7.24 -15.22 40.83
CA GLY A 868 7.40 -15.38 39.38
C GLY A 868 7.10 -14.11 38.55
N ALA A 869 6.46 -13.10 39.16
CA ALA A 869 6.13 -11.84 38.51
C ALA A 869 7.37 -11.09 37.99
N VAL A 870 7.33 -10.70 36.72
CA VAL A 870 8.35 -9.83 36.11
C VAL A 870 8.18 -8.41 36.65
N LYS A 871 9.15 -7.95 37.43
CA LYS A 871 9.11 -6.65 38.10
C LYS A 871 9.28 -5.52 37.08
N ASN A 872 8.15 -4.97 36.60
CA ASN A 872 8.07 -4.00 35.50
C ASN A 872 8.75 -2.64 35.79
N THR A 873 10.08 -2.61 35.73
CA THR A 873 10.93 -1.44 36.00
C THR A 873 10.55 -0.23 35.12
N LYS A 874 10.74 0.98 35.66
CA LYS A 874 10.38 2.24 35.00
C LYS A 874 11.11 2.46 33.66
N TYR A 875 12.23 1.79 33.47
CA TYR A 875 13.13 1.91 32.32
C TYR A 875 13.30 0.59 31.53
N HIS A 876 12.32 -0.32 31.59
CA HIS A 876 12.40 -1.64 30.94
C HIS A 876 12.83 -1.57 29.46
N GLN A 877 12.34 -0.61 28.67
CA GLN A 877 12.76 -0.37 27.28
C GLN A 877 14.28 -0.08 27.12
N LEU A 878 14.91 0.57 28.10
CA LEU A 878 16.36 0.83 28.09
C LEU A 878 17.15 -0.45 28.44
N TYR A 879 16.61 -1.29 29.33
CA TYR A 879 17.22 -2.58 29.67
C TYR A 879 17.08 -3.60 28.53
N ASP A 880 15.96 -3.57 27.82
CA ASP A 880 15.71 -4.36 26.61
C ASP A 880 16.64 -3.91 25.47
N LEU A 881 16.82 -2.60 25.27
CA LEU A 881 17.83 -2.05 24.36
C LEU A 881 19.24 -2.52 24.74
N LEU A 882 19.64 -2.42 26.02
CA LEU A 882 20.95 -2.90 26.49
C LEU A 882 21.12 -4.43 26.30
N GLY A 883 20.05 -5.21 26.41
CA GLY A 883 20.03 -6.66 26.21
C GLY A 883 19.92 -7.12 24.74
N LEU A 884 19.73 -6.20 23.79
CA LEU A 884 19.46 -6.48 22.37
C LEU A 884 20.57 -7.28 21.67
N VAL A 885 21.82 -7.10 22.09
CA VAL A 885 22.99 -7.83 21.59
C VAL A 885 23.94 -8.18 22.75
N THR A 886 24.94 -9.02 22.49
CA THR A 886 25.94 -9.40 23.51
C THR A 886 26.86 -8.22 23.84
N TYR A 887 27.54 -8.24 24.99
CA TYR A 887 28.52 -7.19 25.30
C TYR A 887 29.67 -7.15 24.28
N LEU A 888 30.05 -8.31 23.73
CA LEU A 888 31.02 -8.39 22.64
C LEU A 888 30.51 -7.70 21.37
N ASP A 889 29.26 -7.95 20.97
CA ASP A 889 28.66 -7.29 19.80
C ASP A 889 28.51 -5.77 20.03
N TRP A 890 28.18 -5.32 21.26
CA TRP A 890 28.12 -3.90 21.62
C TRP A 890 29.48 -3.20 21.45
N VAL A 891 30.56 -3.83 21.89
CA VAL A 891 31.93 -3.34 21.66
C VAL A 891 32.21 -3.27 20.16
N MET A 892 31.84 -4.29 19.39
CA MET A 892 32.13 -4.32 17.95
C MET A 892 31.26 -3.38 17.11
N ILE A 893 30.03 -3.07 17.53
CA ILE A 893 29.23 -1.97 16.98
C ILE A 893 29.95 -0.64 17.23
N THR A 894 30.40 -0.40 18.47
CA THR A 894 31.08 0.84 18.87
C THR A 894 32.40 1.03 18.10
N VAL A 895 33.23 -0.02 18.02
CA VAL A 895 34.48 -0.03 17.26
C VAL A 895 34.24 0.17 15.76
N THR A 896 33.21 -0.45 15.18
CA THR A 896 32.83 -0.24 13.77
C THR A 896 32.42 1.21 13.53
N ILE A 897 31.60 1.81 14.40
CA ILE A 897 31.18 3.21 14.30
C ILE A 897 32.38 4.15 14.40
N CYS A 898 33.28 3.96 15.37
CA CYS A 898 34.49 4.77 15.51
C CYS A 898 35.40 4.67 14.28
N SER A 899 35.52 3.46 13.71
CA SER A 899 36.28 3.24 12.47
C SER A 899 35.64 3.95 11.27
N CYS A 900 34.31 3.88 11.11
CA CYS A 900 33.58 4.62 10.08
C CYS A 900 33.72 6.14 10.25
N ILE A 901 33.70 6.66 11.49
CA ILE A 901 33.93 8.09 11.76
C ILE A 901 35.36 8.49 11.36
N SER A 902 36.36 7.65 11.63
CA SER A 902 37.74 7.89 11.15
C SER A 902 37.82 7.92 9.62
N MET A 903 37.11 7.01 8.93
CA MET A 903 37.05 6.99 7.46
C MET A 903 36.35 8.22 6.87
N MET A 904 35.47 8.90 7.60
CA MET A 904 34.89 10.19 7.16
C MET A 904 35.92 11.33 7.08
N PHE A 905 37.06 11.20 7.76
CA PHE A 905 38.18 12.15 7.71
C PHE A 905 39.28 11.76 6.72
N GLU A 906 39.12 10.63 6.00
CA GLU A 906 40.00 10.27 4.89
C GLU A 906 39.66 11.10 3.64
N SER A 907 40.68 11.56 2.93
CA SER A 907 40.58 12.24 1.64
C SER A 907 41.80 11.90 0.78
N PRO A 908 41.80 12.21 -0.54
CA PRO A 908 42.97 11.96 -1.40
C PRO A 908 44.25 12.63 -0.88
N PHE A 909 44.12 13.76 -0.17
CA PHE A 909 45.22 14.49 0.43
C PHE A 909 45.51 14.07 1.89
N ARG A 910 44.49 13.74 2.68
CA ARG A 910 44.62 13.25 4.07
C ARG A 910 44.39 11.74 4.14
N ARG A 911 45.41 10.98 3.75
CA ARG A 911 45.37 9.52 3.59
C ARG A 911 45.71 8.78 4.89
N VAL A 912 44.99 7.71 5.20
CA VAL A 912 45.27 6.87 6.39
C VAL A 912 46.70 6.31 6.41
N MET A 913 47.28 6.00 5.24
CA MET A 913 48.64 5.47 5.12
C MET A 913 49.72 6.46 5.58
N HIS A 914 49.42 7.76 5.58
CA HIS A 914 50.34 8.85 5.93
C HIS A 914 49.98 9.57 7.26
N ALA A 915 48.74 9.42 7.77
CA ALA A 915 48.22 10.18 8.90
C ALA A 915 47.99 9.27 10.14
N PRO A 916 48.91 9.22 11.12
CA PRO A 916 48.81 8.32 12.28
C PRO A 916 47.50 8.45 13.07
N THR A 917 46.91 9.65 13.13
CA THR A 917 45.62 9.90 13.79
C THR A 917 44.48 9.04 13.26
N LEU A 918 44.51 8.71 11.96
CA LEU A 918 43.49 7.85 11.32
C LEU A 918 43.83 6.37 11.47
N GLN A 919 45.12 6.03 11.58
CA GLN A 919 45.61 4.66 11.77
C GLN A 919 45.17 4.07 13.11
N ILE A 920 45.04 4.89 14.16
CA ILE A 920 44.55 4.47 15.49
C ILE A 920 43.24 3.68 15.36
N ALA A 921 42.27 4.19 14.58
CA ALA A 921 40.98 3.53 14.40
C ALA A 921 41.06 2.28 13.50
N GLU A 922 42.07 2.18 12.64
CA GLU A 922 42.35 0.99 11.82
C GLU A 922 42.94 -0.14 12.68
N TYR A 923 43.97 0.16 13.47
CA TYR A 923 44.56 -0.78 14.43
C TYR A 923 43.52 -1.27 15.45
N VAL A 924 42.75 -0.36 16.05
CA VAL A 924 41.67 -0.73 17.00
C VAL A 924 40.63 -1.60 16.32
N PHE A 925 40.20 -1.29 15.09
CA PHE A 925 39.24 -2.12 14.35
C PHE A 925 39.78 -3.54 14.10
N VAL A 926 41.00 -3.68 13.57
CA VAL A 926 41.59 -4.99 13.27
C VAL A 926 41.85 -5.80 14.54
N ILE A 927 42.45 -5.22 15.58
CA ILE A 927 42.75 -5.91 16.84
C ILE A 927 41.47 -6.42 17.52
N PHE A 928 40.46 -5.57 17.66
CA PHE A 928 39.20 -5.98 18.29
C PHE A 928 38.44 -7.00 17.44
N MET A 929 38.54 -6.94 16.10
CA MET A 929 37.97 -7.94 15.21
C MET A 929 38.71 -9.29 15.26
N SER A 930 40.05 -9.29 15.39
CA SER A 930 40.83 -10.50 15.66
C SER A 930 40.38 -11.15 16.97
N ILE A 931 40.15 -10.36 18.02
CA ILE A 931 39.64 -10.84 19.31
C ILE A 931 38.21 -11.40 19.16
N GLU A 932 37.30 -10.65 18.52
CA GLU A 932 35.91 -11.09 18.29
C GLU A 932 35.85 -12.44 17.56
N LEU A 933 36.55 -12.56 16.43
CA LEU A 933 36.54 -13.78 15.63
C LEU A 933 37.15 -14.96 16.39
N ASN A 934 38.29 -14.79 17.06
CA ASN A 934 38.90 -15.88 17.83
C ASN A 934 38.00 -16.34 18.98
N LEU A 935 37.39 -15.42 19.73
CA LEU A 935 36.44 -15.76 20.79
C LEU A 935 35.24 -16.54 20.24
N LYS A 936 34.61 -16.07 19.16
CA LYS A 936 33.44 -16.73 18.55
C LYS A 936 33.80 -18.09 17.92
N ILE A 937 34.94 -18.21 17.24
CA ILE A 937 35.43 -19.48 16.68
C ILE A 937 35.70 -20.52 17.78
N MET A 938 36.26 -20.13 18.93
CA MET A 938 36.49 -21.04 20.05
C MET A 938 35.21 -21.37 20.82
N ALA A 939 34.30 -20.41 21.00
CA ALA A 939 33.04 -20.55 21.74
C ALA A 939 31.99 -21.39 21.01
N ASP A 940 31.84 -21.17 19.71
CA ASP A 940 30.74 -21.73 18.90
C ASP A 940 31.25 -22.58 17.72
N GLY A 941 32.40 -22.28 17.13
CA GLY A 941 33.00 -23.03 16.01
C GLY A 941 33.01 -22.27 14.69
N LEU A 942 33.94 -22.62 13.80
CA LEU A 942 34.05 -21.98 12.47
C LEU A 942 32.98 -22.50 11.49
N PHE A 943 32.84 -23.83 11.43
CA PHE A 943 31.89 -24.58 10.61
C PHE A 943 31.24 -25.70 11.44
N PHE A 944 30.24 -26.39 10.88
CA PHE A 944 29.62 -27.63 11.38
C PHE A 944 28.87 -27.58 12.73
N THR A 945 28.75 -26.43 13.39
CA THR A 945 27.92 -26.24 14.60
C THR A 945 26.65 -25.41 14.31
N PRO A 946 25.58 -25.48 15.14
CA PRO A 946 24.33 -24.74 14.90
C PRO A 946 24.48 -23.20 14.93
N THR A 947 25.48 -22.71 15.68
CA THR A 947 25.82 -21.31 15.90
C THR A 947 27.16 -20.92 15.26
N ALA A 948 27.66 -21.71 14.29
CA ALA A 948 28.94 -21.50 13.63
C ALA A 948 29.10 -20.08 13.05
N VAL A 949 30.32 -19.54 13.13
CA VAL A 949 30.64 -18.20 12.62
C VAL A 949 30.36 -18.08 11.12
N ILE A 950 30.65 -19.14 10.35
CA ILE A 950 30.33 -19.24 8.91
C ILE A 950 29.11 -20.14 8.72
N ARG A 951 27.94 -19.62 9.10
CA ARG A 951 26.63 -20.24 8.82
C ARG A 951 25.84 -19.48 7.73
N ASP A 952 25.82 -18.16 7.84
CA ASP A 952 25.01 -17.26 6.99
C ASP A 952 25.92 -16.35 6.15
N PHE A 953 25.39 -15.68 5.11
CA PHE A 953 26.15 -14.72 4.29
C PHE A 953 26.83 -13.61 5.12
N GLY A 954 26.17 -13.11 6.18
CA GLY A 954 26.78 -12.16 7.12
C GLY A 954 27.94 -12.74 7.93
N GLY A 955 28.04 -14.07 8.05
CA GLY A 955 29.23 -14.75 8.58
C GLY A 955 30.44 -14.58 7.65
N VAL A 956 30.23 -14.86 6.36
CA VAL A 956 31.25 -14.68 5.30
C VAL A 956 31.67 -13.22 5.17
N MET A 957 30.72 -12.29 5.13
CA MET A 957 30.97 -10.85 4.98
C MET A 957 31.86 -10.27 6.09
N ASP A 958 31.64 -10.69 7.34
CA ASP A 958 32.47 -10.24 8.47
C ASP A 958 33.93 -10.70 8.34
N ILE A 959 34.15 -11.96 7.94
CA ILE A 959 35.49 -12.50 7.73
C ILE A 959 36.14 -11.86 6.51
N PHE A 960 35.38 -11.58 5.45
CA PHE A 960 35.88 -10.84 4.29
C PHE A 960 36.35 -9.42 4.66
N ILE A 961 35.52 -8.65 5.38
CA ILE A 961 35.88 -7.30 5.86
C ILE A 961 37.09 -7.35 6.81
N TYR A 962 37.18 -8.37 7.67
CA TYR A 962 38.35 -8.60 8.52
C TYR A 962 39.62 -8.86 7.70
N LEU A 963 39.59 -9.80 6.77
CA LEU A 963 40.75 -10.15 5.94
C LEU A 963 41.21 -8.97 5.08
N VAL A 964 40.27 -8.24 4.45
CA VAL A 964 40.59 -7.01 3.71
C VAL A 964 41.25 -5.95 4.60
N SER A 965 40.72 -5.73 5.81
CA SER A 965 41.29 -4.76 6.76
C SER A 965 42.66 -5.20 7.30
N LEU A 966 42.85 -6.50 7.53
CA LEU A 966 44.12 -7.08 7.98
C LEU A 966 45.19 -7.00 6.89
N ILE A 967 44.87 -7.36 5.64
CA ILE A 967 45.78 -7.25 4.50
C ILE A 967 46.15 -5.77 4.26
N PHE A 968 45.17 -4.86 4.34
CA PHE A 968 45.42 -3.42 4.22
C PHE A 968 46.36 -2.90 5.32
N LEU A 969 46.13 -3.29 6.58
CA LEU A 969 46.97 -2.88 7.71
C LEU A 969 48.38 -3.48 7.68
N CYS A 970 48.53 -4.72 7.21
CA CYS A 970 49.83 -5.39 7.08
C CYS A 970 50.65 -4.91 5.88
N TRP A 971 50.00 -4.47 4.79
CA TRP A 971 50.69 -3.97 3.59
C TRP A 971 50.94 -2.45 3.64
N MET A 972 49.95 -1.70 4.15
CA MET A 972 49.92 -0.23 4.30
C MET A 972 50.61 0.54 3.14
N PRO A 973 50.17 0.32 1.89
CA PRO A 973 50.90 0.77 0.69
C PRO A 973 50.99 2.31 0.65
N GLN A 974 52.23 2.81 0.64
CA GLN A 974 52.50 4.25 0.61
C GLN A 974 52.21 4.88 -0.76
N ASN A 975 52.46 4.14 -1.84
CA ASN A 975 52.05 4.50 -3.20
C ASN A 975 50.89 3.59 -3.63
N VAL A 976 49.84 4.19 -4.19
CA VAL A 976 48.64 3.48 -4.67
C VAL A 976 48.26 4.05 -6.03
N PRO A 977 48.70 3.42 -7.14
CA PRO A 977 48.33 3.84 -8.49
C PRO A 977 46.82 3.76 -8.73
N ALA A 978 46.31 4.57 -9.65
CA ALA A 978 44.94 4.43 -10.13
C ALA A 978 44.73 3.06 -10.80
N GLU A 979 43.50 2.54 -10.71
CA GLU A 979 43.04 1.24 -11.25
C GLU A 979 43.81 0.00 -10.72
N SER A 980 44.68 0.19 -9.71
CA SER A 980 45.51 -0.87 -9.14
C SER A 980 44.78 -1.78 -8.14
N GLY A 981 45.35 -2.97 -7.92
CA GLY A 981 44.91 -3.87 -6.85
C GLY A 981 44.99 -3.26 -5.44
N ALA A 982 45.85 -2.25 -5.23
CA ALA A 982 45.92 -1.50 -3.97
C ALA A 982 44.74 -0.52 -3.84
N GLN A 983 44.34 0.16 -4.91
CA GLN A 983 43.13 1.00 -4.91
C GLN A 983 41.88 0.14 -4.73
N LEU A 984 41.81 -1.03 -5.38
CA LEU A 984 40.74 -2.00 -5.18
C LEU A 984 40.66 -2.48 -3.72
N LEU A 985 41.79 -2.74 -3.06
CA LEU A 985 41.82 -3.10 -1.63
C LEU A 985 41.26 -1.97 -0.75
N MET A 986 41.56 -0.71 -1.05
CA MET A 986 40.97 0.46 -0.39
C MET A 986 39.45 0.57 -0.64
N VAL A 987 38.99 0.30 -1.86
CA VAL A 987 37.54 0.27 -2.18
C VAL A 987 36.83 -0.87 -1.44
N LEU A 988 37.43 -2.06 -1.34
CA LEU A 988 36.86 -3.17 -0.57
C LEU A 988 36.84 -2.89 0.95
N ARG A 989 37.82 -2.14 1.47
CA ARG A 989 37.84 -1.65 2.87
C ARG A 989 36.66 -0.71 3.17
N CYS A 990 36.14 0.00 2.16
CA CYS A 990 34.96 0.87 2.29
C CYS A 990 33.66 0.13 2.62
N LEU A 991 33.61 -1.20 2.51
CA LEU A 991 32.46 -2.03 2.89
C LEU A 991 32.29 -2.20 4.41
N ARG A 992 33.19 -1.65 5.23
CA ARG A 992 33.17 -1.73 6.70
C ARG A 992 31.84 -1.35 7.37
N PRO A 993 31.08 -0.33 6.95
CA PRO A 993 29.77 -0.02 7.54
C PRO A 993 28.76 -1.17 7.41
N LEU A 994 28.92 -2.08 6.44
CA LEU A 994 28.00 -3.20 6.24
C LEU A 994 27.97 -4.16 7.44
N ARG A 995 29.01 -4.20 8.29
CA ARG A 995 29.00 -4.98 9.53
C ARG A 995 27.80 -4.66 10.43
N ILE A 996 27.32 -3.41 10.41
CA ILE A 996 26.14 -2.99 11.19
C ILE A 996 24.87 -3.74 10.75
N PHE A 997 24.73 -4.11 9.46
CA PHE A 997 23.61 -4.95 8.98
C PHE A 997 23.61 -6.34 9.61
N LYS A 998 24.79 -6.89 9.94
CA LYS A 998 24.92 -8.17 10.63
C LYS A 998 24.76 -8.02 12.14
N LEU A 999 25.39 -7.03 12.75
CA LEU A 999 25.45 -6.90 14.21
C LEU A 999 24.08 -6.54 14.81
N VAL A 1000 23.34 -5.62 14.19
CA VAL A 1000 22.04 -5.14 14.70
C VAL A 1000 20.89 -6.06 14.26
N PRO A 1001 20.10 -6.68 15.18
CA PRO A 1001 19.07 -7.65 14.83
C PRO A 1001 17.97 -7.10 13.89
N GLN A 1002 17.56 -5.84 14.07
CA GLN A 1002 16.54 -5.19 13.24
C GLN A 1002 17.05 -4.95 11.81
N MET A 1003 18.34 -4.65 11.64
CA MET A 1003 18.95 -4.52 10.31
C MET A 1003 19.00 -5.89 9.60
N ARG A 1004 19.26 -6.98 10.33
CA ARG A 1004 19.12 -8.35 9.81
C ARG A 1004 17.69 -8.68 9.39
N LYS A 1005 16.67 -8.17 10.10
CA LYS A 1005 15.24 -8.33 9.74
C LYS A 1005 14.95 -7.62 8.41
N VAL A 1006 15.28 -6.32 8.30
CA VAL A 1006 15.11 -5.54 7.06
C VAL A 1006 15.79 -6.17 5.85
N VAL A 1007 17.04 -6.64 5.98
CA VAL A 1007 17.75 -7.30 4.87
C VAL A 1007 17.11 -8.63 4.49
N ARG A 1008 16.65 -9.43 5.46
CA ARG A 1008 15.95 -10.69 5.18
C ARG A 1008 14.62 -10.46 4.45
N GLU A 1009 13.85 -9.47 4.90
CA GLU A 1009 12.57 -9.08 4.31
C GLU A 1009 12.73 -8.46 2.92
N LEU A 1010 13.83 -7.78 2.64
CA LEU A 1010 14.14 -7.33 1.29
C LEU A 1010 14.49 -8.51 0.36
N PHE A 1011 15.40 -9.39 0.79
CA PHE A 1011 15.91 -10.48 -0.06
C PHE A 1011 14.93 -11.66 -0.25
N SER A 1012 13.85 -11.78 0.52
CA SER A 1012 12.80 -12.78 0.27
C SER A 1012 12.17 -12.62 -1.12
N GLY A 1013 11.95 -11.37 -1.56
CA GLY A 1013 11.38 -11.03 -2.87
C GLY A 1013 12.40 -10.96 -4.00
N PHE A 1014 13.66 -11.35 -3.76
CA PHE A 1014 14.73 -11.22 -4.75
C PHE A 1014 14.44 -11.96 -6.06
N LYS A 1015 13.72 -13.09 -6.00
CA LYS A 1015 13.30 -13.84 -7.21
C LYS A 1015 12.41 -12.99 -8.11
N GLU A 1016 11.38 -12.37 -7.57
CA GLU A 1016 10.44 -11.53 -8.31
C GLU A 1016 11.11 -10.23 -8.79
N ILE A 1017 11.99 -9.63 -7.99
CA ILE A 1017 12.83 -8.48 -8.39
C ILE A 1017 13.76 -8.84 -9.57
N PHE A 1018 14.36 -10.03 -9.54
CA PHE A 1018 15.20 -10.55 -10.62
C PHE A 1018 14.41 -10.84 -11.90
N LEU A 1019 13.18 -11.35 -11.80
CA LEU A 1019 12.29 -11.53 -12.94
C LEU A 1019 11.88 -10.19 -13.58
N VAL A 1020 11.58 -9.16 -12.78
CA VAL A 1020 11.36 -7.78 -13.30
C VAL A 1020 12.63 -7.24 -13.98
N SER A 1021 13.80 -7.47 -13.38
CA SER A 1021 15.08 -7.05 -13.95
C SER A 1021 15.34 -7.70 -15.33
N ILE A 1022 15.01 -8.98 -15.50
CA ILE A 1022 15.08 -9.67 -16.80
C ILE A 1022 14.11 -9.05 -17.82
N LEU A 1023 12.88 -8.70 -17.42
CA LEU A 1023 11.92 -8.06 -18.34
C LEU A 1023 12.40 -6.69 -18.80
N LEU A 1024 12.95 -5.88 -17.91
CA LEU A 1024 13.54 -4.58 -18.24
C LEU A 1024 14.79 -4.70 -19.11
N LEU A 1025 15.71 -5.63 -18.80
CA LEU A 1025 16.88 -5.90 -19.65
C LEU A 1025 16.47 -6.42 -21.04
N THR A 1026 15.41 -7.22 -21.13
CA THR A 1026 14.86 -7.68 -22.43
C THR A 1026 14.30 -6.51 -23.23
N LEU A 1027 13.54 -5.61 -22.59
CA LEU A 1027 13.04 -4.38 -23.22
C LEU A 1027 14.18 -3.46 -23.69
N MET A 1028 15.21 -3.27 -22.85
CA MET A 1028 16.40 -2.51 -23.20
C MET A 1028 17.15 -3.14 -24.38
N LEU A 1029 17.26 -4.47 -24.45
CA LEU A 1029 17.91 -5.18 -25.56
C LEU A 1029 17.13 -5.02 -26.88
N VAL A 1030 15.79 -5.12 -26.86
CA VAL A 1030 14.93 -4.84 -28.04
C VAL A 1030 15.23 -3.46 -28.61
N PHE A 1031 15.18 -2.43 -27.75
CA PHE A 1031 15.36 -1.06 -28.18
C PHE A 1031 16.83 -0.73 -28.47
N ALA A 1032 17.80 -1.36 -27.81
CA ALA A 1032 19.22 -1.19 -28.09
C ALA A 1032 19.58 -1.75 -29.48
N SER A 1033 19.13 -2.97 -29.82
CA SER A 1033 19.37 -3.56 -31.14
C SER A 1033 18.77 -2.72 -32.26
N PHE A 1034 17.53 -2.24 -32.09
CA PHE A 1034 16.89 -1.32 -33.04
C PHE A 1034 17.66 0.01 -33.16
N GLY A 1035 18.08 0.58 -32.02
CA GLY A 1035 18.84 1.83 -31.98
C GLY A 1035 20.23 1.72 -32.62
N VAL A 1036 20.93 0.59 -32.46
CA VAL A 1036 22.21 0.33 -33.14
C VAL A 1036 22.00 0.23 -34.65
N GLN A 1037 21.09 -0.64 -35.10
CA GLN A 1037 20.78 -0.82 -36.52
C GLN A 1037 20.41 0.51 -37.20
N LEU A 1038 19.63 1.36 -36.52
CA LEU A 1038 19.05 2.56 -37.12
C LEU A 1038 19.88 3.84 -36.90
N PHE A 1039 20.60 4.00 -35.79
CA PHE A 1039 21.25 5.27 -35.39
C PHE A 1039 22.78 5.23 -35.32
N ALA A 1040 23.42 4.05 -35.27
CA ALA A 1040 24.87 3.94 -35.14
C ALA A 1040 25.62 4.74 -36.23
N GLY A 1041 26.51 5.66 -35.83
CA GLY A 1041 27.25 6.58 -36.71
C GLY A 1041 26.46 7.81 -37.18
N LYS A 1042 25.12 7.85 -37.03
CA LYS A 1042 24.27 8.98 -37.46
C LYS A 1042 24.12 10.08 -36.40
N LEU A 1043 24.57 9.85 -35.16
CA LEU A 1043 24.48 10.83 -34.08
C LEU A 1043 25.65 11.81 -34.04
N ALA A 1044 26.70 11.62 -34.83
CA ALA A 1044 27.78 12.58 -34.93
C ALA A 1044 27.37 13.81 -35.77
N LYS A 1045 27.74 15.01 -35.33
CA LYS A 1045 27.60 16.27 -36.07
C LYS A 1045 28.85 17.12 -35.83
N CYS A 1046 29.12 18.07 -36.72
CA CYS A 1046 30.01 19.18 -36.40
C CYS A 1046 29.54 19.95 -35.15
N ASN A 1047 30.50 20.34 -34.31
CA ASN A 1047 30.27 21.20 -33.14
C ASN A 1047 30.00 22.67 -33.51
N ASP A 1048 30.40 23.13 -34.71
CA ASP A 1048 29.95 24.40 -35.28
C ASP A 1048 28.51 24.25 -35.82
N PRO A 1049 27.50 24.95 -35.26
CA PRO A 1049 26.10 24.79 -35.68
C PRO A 1049 25.86 25.12 -37.16
N ASN A 1050 26.69 26.01 -37.73
CA ASN A 1050 26.60 26.48 -39.12
C ASN A 1050 27.06 25.43 -40.14
N ILE A 1051 27.80 24.41 -39.69
CA ILE A 1051 28.37 23.38 -40.56
C ILE A 1051 27.49 22.14 -40.55
N ILE A 1052 27.02 21.76 -41.75
CA ILE A 1052 26.11 20.62 -41.96
C ILE A 1052 26.87 19.36 -42.39
N ARG A 1053 27.82 19.50 -43.32
CA ARG A 1053 28.59 18.40 -43.90
C ARG A 1053 29.85 18.07 -43.08
N ARG A 1054 30.39 16.87 -43.25
CA ARG A 1054 31.57 16.41 -42.48
C ARG A 1054 32.87 16.95 -43.07
N GLU A 1055 32.93 17.08 -44.38
CA GLU A 1055 34.06 17.59 -45.16
C GLU A 1055 34.38 19.05 -44.78
N ASP A 1056 33.34 19.86 -44.61
CA ASP A 1056 33.42 21.26 -44.18
C ASP A 1056 33.74 21.41 -42.67
N CYS A 1057 33.70 20.33 -41.88
CA CYS A 1057 33.91 20.36 -40.43
C CYS A 1057 35.40 20.38 -40.05
N ASN A 1058 36.12 21.38 -40.56
CA ASN A 1058 37.55 21.58 -40.35
C ASN A 1058 37.87 23.04 -39.95
N GLY A 1059 39.11 23.29 -39.50
CA GLY A 1059 39.54 24.61 -39.02
C GLY A 1059 39.01 24.95 -37.62
N ILE A 1060 38.75 26.23 -37.35
CA ILE A 1060 38.27 26.74 -36.06
C ILE A 1060 36.98 27.56 -36.19
N PHE A 1061 36.19 27.64 -35.12
CA PHE A 1061 35.04 28.52 -34.99
C PHE A 1061 34.93 29.08 -33.56
N ARG A 1062 34.13 30.13 -33.36
CA ARG A 1062 33.88 30.69 -32.02
C ARG A 1062 32.66 30.02 -31.40
N ILE A 1063 32.87 29.20 -30.37
CA ILE A 1063 31.78 28.62 -29.58
C ILE A 1063 31.29 29.64 -28.54
N ASN A 1064 29.98 29.74 -28.35
CA ASN A 1064 29.38 30.52 -27.26
C ASN A 1064 29.32 29.64 -25.99
N VAL A 1065 29.71 30.18 -24.84
CA VAL A 1065 29.67 29.42 -23.57
C VAL A 1065 28.33 29.58 -22.85
N SER A 1066 27.92 28.55 -22.11
CA SER A 1066 26.77 28.60 -21.22
C SER A 1066 27.15 29.38 -19.95
N VAL A 1067 26.86 30.68 -19.97
CA VAL A 1067 27.10 31.59 -18.83
C VAL A 1067 26.12 31.23 -17.70
N SER A 1068 24.83 31.43 -17.94
CA SER A 1068 23.74 31.03 -17.04
C SER A 1068 22.70 30.25 -17.84
N LYS A 1069 22.02 29.29 -17.20
CA LYS A 1069 20.83 28.61 -17.76
C LYS A 1069 19.50 29.23 -17.29
N ASN A 1070 19.54 30.02 -16.21
CA ASN A 1070 18.35 30.58 -15.55
C ASN A 1070 18.09 32.04 -15.95
N LEU A 1071 19.13 32.85 -16.19
CA LEU A 1071 18.97 34.24 -16.60
C LEU A 1071 18.53 34.35 -18.07
N ASN A 1072 17.44 35.07 -18.32
CA ASN A 1072 16.84 35.33 -19.64
C ASN A 1072 17.22 36.69 -20.22
N LEU A 1073 18.40 37.22 -19.86
CA LEU A 1073 18.90 38.53 -20.31
C LEU A 1073 18.92 38.63 -21.84
N LYS A 1074 18.17 39.57 -22.43
CA LYS A 1074 18.16 39.76 -23.89
C LYS A 1074 19.50 40.34 -24.37
N LEU A 1075 20.04 39.78 -25.46
CA LEU A 1075 21.32 40.21 -26.03
C LEU A 1075 21.16 41.59 -26.68
N ARG A 1076 21.99 42.57 -26.29
CA ARG A 1076 21.90 43.94 -26.83
C ARG A 1076 22.39 43.99 -28.29
N PRO A 1077 21.80 44.81 -29.18
CA PRO A 1077 22.27 44.98 -30.55
C PRO A 1077 23.76 45.33 -30.60
N GLY A 1078 24.55 44.54 -31.35
CA GLY A 1078 26.00 44.69 -31.46
C GLY A 1078 26.81 43.92 -30.40
N GLU A 1079 26.21 43.46 -29.30
CA GLU A 1079 26.88 42.58 -28.34
C GLU A 1079 27.02 41.15 -28.89
N LYS A 1080 28.13 40.48 -28.55
CA LYS A 1080 28.32 39.05 -28.77
C LYS A 1080 28.29 38.32 -27.43
N LYS A 1081 27.54 37.23 -27.31
CA LYS A 1081 27.59 36.36 -26.11
C LYS A 1081 29.03 35.92 -25.81
N PRO A 1082 29.44 35.74 -24.54
CA PRO A 1082 30.74 35.20 -24.18
C PRO A 1082 31.07 33.90 -24.92
N GLY A 1083 32.33 33.73 -25.30
CA GLY A 1083 32.73 32.65 -26.19
C GLY A 1083 34.15 32.80 -26.73
N PHE A 1084 34.78 31.67 -27.04
CA PHE A 1084 36.18 31.55 -27.44
C PHE A 1084 36.34 30.66 -28.68
N TRP A 1085 37.53 30.66 -29.28
CA TRP A 1085 37.79 29.87 -30.48
C TRP A 1085 38.15 28.43 -30.13
N VAL A 1086 37.54 27.47 -30.82
CA VAL A 1086 37.74 26.03 -30.68
C VAL A 1086 37.86 25.36 -32.05
N PRO A 1087 38.53 24.19 -32.16
CA PRO A 1087 38.55 23.42 -33.39
C PRO A 1087 37.16 22.93 -33.78
N ARG A 1088 36.89 22.87 -35.09
CA ARG A 1088 35.77 22.11 -35.62
C ARG A 1088 36.05 20.62 -35.47
N VAL A 1089 35.09 19.89 -34.90
CA VAL A 1089 35.18 18.45 -34.65
C VAL A 1089 33.84 17.82 -34.97
N TRP A 1090 33.86 16.75 -35.77
CA TRP A 1090 32.70 15.92 -36.06
C TRP A 1090 32.54 14.87 -34.95
N ALA A 1091 31.61 15.09 -34.01
CA ALA A 1091 31.52 14.34 -32.77
C ALA A 1091 30.08 13.91 -32.41
N ASN A 1092 29.97 12.73 -31.79
CA ASN A 1092 28.80 12.30 -31.05
C ASN A 1092 28.52 13.21 -29.85
N PRO A 1093 27.30 13.17 -29.26
CA PRO A 1093 27.10 13.64 -27.89
C PRO A 1093 28.04 12.88 -26.94
N ARG A 1094 28.66 13.58 -25.99
CA ARG A 1094 29.59 12.97 -25.01
C ARG A 1094 28.89 11.88 -24.18
N ASN A 1095 27.68 12.19 -23.72
CA ASN A 1095 26.97 11.40 -22.71
C ASN A 1095 26.25 10.18 -23.30
N PHE A 1096 25.95 10.15 -24.60
CA PHE A 1096 25.28 9.00 -25.22
C PHE A 1096 25.56 8.87 -26.72
N ASN A 1097 25.64 7.63 -27.19
CA ASN A 1097 25.64 7.26 -28.60
C ASN A 1097 25.08 5.84 -28.75
N PHE A 1098 24.73 5.45 -29.97
CA PHE A 1098 24.15 4.13 -30.28
C PHE A 1098 25.09 3.31 -31.19
N ASP A 1099 26.40 3.60 -31.17
CA ASP A 1099 27.35 3.05 -32.15
C ASP A 1099 27.65 1.57 -31.93
N ASN A 1100 27.39 1.06 -30.73
CA ASN A 1100 27.42 -0.35 -30.36
C ASN A 1100 26.32 -0.66 -29.32
N VAL A 1101 26.01 -1.94 -29.12
CA VAL A 1101 24.92 -2.38 -28.22
C VAL A 1101 25.16 -2.03 -26.74
N GLY A 1102 26.42 -1.93 -26.29
CA GLY A 1102 26.74 -1.55 -24.91
C GLY A 1102 26.40 -0.08 -24.64
N ASN A 1103 26.84 0.82 -25.52
CA ASN A 1103 26.53 2.25 -25.45
C ASN A 1103 25.03 2.50 -25.60
N ALA A 1104 24.36 1.77 -26.50
CA ALA A 1104 22.91 1.84 -26.67
C ALA A 1104 22.14 1.36 -25.42
N MET A 1105 22.57 0.26 -24.78
CA MET A 1105 21.98 -0.19 -23.51
C MET A 1105 22.24 0.79 -22.36
N LEU A 1106 23.42 1.43 -22.30
CA LEU A 1106 23.72 2.46 -21.31
C LEU A 1106 22.85 3.70 -21.51
N ALA A 1107 22.75 4.23 -22.73
CA ALA A 1107 21.88 5.35 -23.07
C ALA A 1107 20.40 5.05 -22.73
N LEU A 1108 19.93 3.82 -22.98
CA LEU A 1108 18.58 3.39 -22.61
C LEU A 1108 18.41 3.17 -21.10
N PHE A 1109 19.47 2.83 -20.36
CA PHE A 1109 19.45 2.78 -18.89
C PHE A 1109 19.37 4.18 -18.27
N GLU A 1110 20.08 5.15 -18.83
CA GLU A 1110 19.96 6.57 -18.47
C GLU A 1110 18.56 7.09 -18.75
N VAL A 1111 18.02 6.88 -19.97
CA VAL A 1111 16.64 7.22 -20.34
C VAL A 1111 15.61 6.54 -19.41
N LEU A 1112 15.84 5.29 -19.01
CA LEU A 1112 14.95 4.56 -18.10
C LEU A 1112 14.86 5.23 -16.72
N SER A 1113 15.88 5.98 -16.30
CA SER A 1113 15.86 6.75 -15.06
C SER A 1113 15.02 8.04 -15.13
N LEU A 1114 14.45 8.36 -16.31
CA LEU A 1114 13.79 9.62 -16.66
C LEU A 1114 14.68 10.86 -16.58
N LYS A 1115 16.01 10.72 -16.55
CA LYS A 1115 16.95 11.85 -16.43
C LYS A 1115 17.83 12.00 -17.67
N GLY A 1116 17.97 13.23 -18.17
CA GLY A 1116 18.62 13.55 -19.45
C GLY A 1116 17.87 13.06 -20.70
N TRP A 1117 16.73 12.38 -20.56
CA TRP A 1117 16.04 11.72 -21.68
C TRP A 1117 15.52 12.71 -22.74
N VAL A 1118 15.25 13.95 -22.33
CA VAL A 1118 14.87 15.07 -23.20
C VAL A 1118 16.00 15.44 -24.16
N GLU A 1119 17.25 15.44 -23.70
CA GLU A 1119 18.43 15.65 -24.56
C GLU A 1119 18.58 14.52 -25.59
N VAL A 1120 18.34 13.27 -25.17
CA VAL A 1120 18.33 12.09 -26.06
C VAL A 1120 17.24 12.20 -27.12
N ARG A 1121 16.02 12.57 -26.72
CA ARG A 1121 14.86 12.80 -27.61
C ARG A 1121 15.19 13.84 -28.68
N ASP A 1122 15.66 15.01 -28.27
CA ASP A 1122 15.83 16.15 -29.17
C ASP A 1122 17.04 15.96 -30.09
N VAL A 1123 18.11 15.29 -29.62
CA VAL A 1123 19.23 14.87 -30.46
C VAL A 1123 18.82 13.84 -31.52
N ILE A 1124 18.01 12.82 -31.17
CA ILE A 1124 17.52 11.83 -32.14
C ILE A 1124 16.64 12.50 -33.20
N ILE A 1125 15.71 13.37 -32.78
CA ILE A 1125 14.83 14.12 -33.67
C ILE A 1125 15.61 15.03 -34.62
N HIS A 1126 16.62 15.76 -34.13
CA HIS A 1126 17.39 16.71 -34.93
C HIS A 1126 18.46 16.05 -35.82
N ARG A 1127 19.14 15.00 -35.34
CA ARG A 1127 20.26 14.36 -36.08
C ARG A 1127 19.85 13.19 -36.97
N VAL A 1128 18.74 12.49 -36.65
CA VAL A 1128 18.26 11.34 -37.44
C VAL A 1128 16.90 11.61 -38.11
N GLY A 1129 16.05 12.44 -37.50
CA GLY A 1129 14.79 12.90 -38.08
C GLY A 1129 13.56 12.61 -37.21
N PRO A 1130 12.46 13.38 -37.38
CA PRO A 1130 11.37 13.47 -36.41
C PRO A 1130 10.57 12.19 -36.20
N ILE A 1131 10.49 11.30 -37.19
CA ILE A 1131 9.82 9.99 -37.06
C ILE A 1131 10.43 9.13 -35.93
N HIS A 1132 11.74 9.29 -35.68
CA HIS A 1132 12.46 8.59 -34.63
C HIS A 1132 12.12 9.12 -33.22
N GLY A 1133 11.37 10.22 -33.11
CA GLY A 1133 10.71 10.61 -31.87
C GLY A 1133 9.77 9.52 -31.33
N ILE A 1134 9.17 8.69 -32.18
CA ILE A 1134 8.28 7.59 -31.73
C ILE A 1134 9.06 6.56 -30.90
N TYR A 1135 10.28 6.20 -31.31
CA TYR A 1135 11.14 5.22 -30.62
C TYR A 1135 11.33 5.57 -29.14
N ILE A 1136 11.76 6.81 -28.87
CA ILE A 1136 12.08 7.24 -27.50
C ILE A 1136 10.83 7.38 -26.63
N HIS A 1137 9.70 7.88 -27.17
CA HIS A 1137 8.44 7.99 -26.41
C HIS A 1137 7.83 6.62 -26.08
N VAL A 1138 7.89 5.66 -27.01
CA VAL A 1138 7.42 4.29 -26.76
C VAL A 1138 8.32 3.58 -25.74
N PHE A 1139 9.65 3.76 -25.82
CA PHE A 1139 10.55 3.23 -24.81
C PHE A 1139 10.28 3.82 -23.41
N VAL A 1140 10.15 5.14 -23.29
CA VAL A 1140 9.87 5.80 -22.01
C VAL A 1140 8.52 5.35 -21.44
N PHE A 1141 7.49 5.19 -22.28
CA PHE A 1141 6.19 4.69 -21.83
C PHE A 1141 6.25 3.24 -21.33
N LEU A 1142 6.88 2.33 -22.07
CA LEU A 1142 6.97 0.91 -21.69
C LEU A 1142 7.95 0.67 -20.53
N GLY A 1143 9.10 1.35 -20.54
CA GLY A 1143 10.15 1.20 -19.54
C GLY A 1143 9.84 1.89 -18.22
N CYS A 1144 9.37 3.15 -18.26
CA CYS A 1144 9.20 3.96 -17.05
C CYS A 1144 7.79 3.81 -16.48
N MET A 1145 6.76 4.09 -17.28
CA MET A 1145 5.35 4.10 -16.82
C MET A 1145 4.80 2.71 -16.52
N ILE A 1146 5.36 1.66 -17.13
CA ILE A 1146 5.04 0.27 -16.83
C ILE A 1146 6.22 -0.40 -16.13
N GLY A 1147 7.37 -0.52 -16.79
CA GLY A 1147 8.52 -1.31 -16.33
C GLY A 1147 9.03 -0.98 -14.93
N LEU A 1148 9.29 0.29 -14.59
CA LEU A 1148 9.70 0.67 -13.23
C LEU A 1148 8.59 0.47 -12.20
N THR A 1149 7.31 0.65 -12.57
CA THR A 1149 6.19 0.37 -11.66
C THR A 1149 6.07 -1.12 -11.30
N LEU A 1150 6.67 -2.02 -12.11
CA LEU A 1150 6.80 -3.44 -11.76
C LEU A 1150 7.68 -3.66 -10.53
N PHE A 1151 8.79 -2.91 -10.38
CA PHE A 1151 9.61 -2.95 -9.16
C PHE A 1151 8.81 -2.45 -7.95
N VAL A 1152 8.11 -1.31 -8.09
CA VAL A 1152 7.26 -0.75 -7.02
C VAL A 1152 6.22 -1.78 -6.55
N GLY A 1153 5.49 -2.37 -7.49
CA GLY A 1153 4.46 -3.38 -7.20
C GLY A 1153 5.03 -4.65 -6.54
N VAL A 1154 6.17 -5.15 -7.01
CA VAL A 1154 6.83 -6.33 -6.43
C VAL A 1154 7.36 -6.07 -5.03
N VAL A 1155 8.00 -4.92 -4.77
CA VAL A 1155 8.55 -4.58 -3.45
C VAL A 1155 7.42 -4.44 -2.42
N ILE A 1156 6.32 -3.76 -2.76
CA ILE A 1156 5.16 -3.65 -1.86
C ILE A 1156 4.47 -5.02 -1.65
N ALA A 1157 4.33 -5.84 -2.70
CA ALA A 1157 3.75 -7.18 -2.57
C ALA A 1157 4.57 -8.08 -1.63
N ASN A 1158 5.89 -8.09 -1.77
CA ASN A 1158 6.80 -8.83 -0.90
C ASN A 1158 6.81 -8.30 0.55
N PHE A 1159 6.72 -6.98 0.75
CA PHE A 1159 6.56 -6.39 2.09
C PHE A 1159 5.25 -6.86 2.76
N ASN A 1160 4.13 -6.84 2.02
CA ASN A 1160 2.83 -7.31 2.51
C ASN A 1160 2.80 -8.83 2.76
N GLU A 1161 3.60 -9.62 2.03
CA GLU A 1161 3.76 -11.07 2.24
C GLU A 1161 4.59 -11.37 3.49
N ASN A 1162 5.72 -10.68 3.71
CA ASN A 1162 6.50 -10.78 4.94
C ASN A 1162 5.74 -10.32 6.19
N LYS A 1163 4.83 -9.34 6.07
CA LYS A 1163 3.92 -8.93 7.15
C LYS A 1163 2.74 -9.91 7.35
N GLY A 1164 2.62 -10.98 6.54
CA GLY A 1164 1.48 -11.93 6.58
C GLY A 1164 0.16 -11.42 5.99
N THR A 1165 0.04 -10.11 5.74
CA THR A 1165 -1.21 -9.45 5.29
C THR A 1165 -1.60 -9.69 3.82
N ALA A 1166 -0.74 -10.33 3.02
CA ALA A 1166 -1.02 -10.63 1.60
C ALA A 1166 -2.06 -11.76 1.40
N LEU A 1167 -2.15 -12.72 2.32
CA LEU A 1167 -3.15 -13.80 2.26
C LEU A 1167 -4.49 -13.44 2.90
N LEU A 1168 -4.57 -12.32 3.63
CA LEU A 1168 -5.80 -11.82 4.22
C LEU A 1168 -6.70 -11.15 3.17
N THR A 1169 -8.02 -11.31 3.33
CA THR A 1169 -9.00 -10.55 2.55
C THR A 1169 -8.96 -9.07 2.92
N VAL A 1170 -9.50 -8.19 2.08
CA VAL A 1170 -9.62 -6.76 2.44
C VAL A 1170 -10.48 -6.56 3.70
N ASP A 1171 -11.55 -7.33 3.84
CA ASP A 1171 -12.42 -7.33 5.04
C ASP A 1171 -11.66 -7.75 6.31
N GLN A 1172 -10.71 -8.70 6.21
CA GLN A 1172 -9.82 -9.12 7.31
C GLN A 1172 -8.72 -8.09 7.61
N ARG A 1173 -8.09 -7.51 6.59
CA ARG A 1173 -7.07 -6.46 6.74
C ARG A 1173 -7.64 -5.24 7.48
N ARG A 1174 -8.84 -4.78 7.09
CA ARG A 1174 -9.57 -3.69 7.77
C ARG A 1174 -9.97 -4.03 9.21
N TRP A 1175 -10.20 -5.31 9.53
CA TRP A 1175 -10.46 -5.76 10.90
C TRP A 1175 -9.23 -5.67 11.79
N GLU A 1176 -8.06 -6.15 11.34
CA GLU A 1176 -6.82 -6.04 12.11
C GLU A 1176 -6.37 -4.56 12.27
N ASP A 1177 -6.56 -3.73 11.24
CA ASP A 1177 -6.32 -2.28 11.32
C ASP A 1177 -7.30 -1.59 12.29
N LEU A 1178 -8.56 -2.03 12.38
CA LEU A 1178 -9.51 -1.54 13.37
C LEU A 1178 -9.11 -1.99 14.79
N LYS A 1179 -8.85 -3.28 14.99
CA LYS A 1179 -8.40 -3.89 16.25
C LYS A 1179 -7.16 -3.20 16.79
N SER A 1180 -6.21 -2.87 15.91
CA SER A 1180 -5.04 -2.05 16.21
C SER A 1180 -5.41 -0.61 16.62
N ARG A 1181 -6.28 0.09 15.87
CA ARG A 1181 -6.80 1.42 16.26
C ARG A 1181 -7.51 1.41 17.62
N LEU A 1182 -8.29 0.39 17.94
CA LEU A 1182 -9.01 0.28 19.21
C LEU A 1182 -8.05 0.05 20.39
N LYS A 1183 -6.98 -0.75 20.20
CA LYS A 1183 -5.85 -0.89 21.14
C LYS A 1183 -5.08 0.43 21.38
N ILE A 1184 -5.18 1.39 20.43
CA ILE A 1184 -4.63 2.76 20.50
C ILE A 1184 -5.63 3.77 21.10
N ALA A 1185 -6.92 3.48 21.07
CA ALA A 1185 -7.93 4.30 21.73
C ALA A 1185 -7.74 4.30 23.24
N GLN A 1186 -8.10 5.40 23.88
CA GLN A 1186 -8.10 5.60 25.33
C GLN A 1186 -9.36 6.39 25.72
N PRO A 1187 -9.76 6.41 27.01
CA PRO A 1187 -10.77 7.36 27.51
C PRO A 1187 -10.40 8.81 27.17
N LEU A 1188 -11.39 9.69 27.01
CA LEU A 1188 -11.13 11.06 26.57
C LEU A 1188 -10.62 11.91 27.75
N HIS A 1189 -9.44 12.52 27.60
CA HIS A 1189 -8.84 13.41 28.61
C HIS A 1189 -9.54 14.79 28.64
N LEU A 1190 -10.81 14.81 29.02
CA LEU A 1190 -11.61 16.02 29.23
C LEU A 1190 -12.28 15.94 30.62
N PRO A 1191 -12.06 16.93 31.51
CA PRO A 1191 -12.76 16.98 32.80
C PRO A 1191 -14.26 17.23 32.59
N PRO A 1192 -15.11 16.91 33.59
CA PRO A 1192 -16.51 17.33 33.56
C PRO A 1192 -16.65 18.86 33.59
N ARG A 1193 -17.82 19.35 33.20
CA ARG A 1193 -18.22 20.75 33.36
C ARG A 1193 -18.26 21.08 34.87
N PRO A 1194 -17.71 22.23 35.34
CA PRO A 1194 -17.83 22.61 36.74
C PRO A 1194 -19.24 23.09 37.04
N ASP A 1195 -19.99 22.40 37.91
CA ASP A 1195 -21.37 22.77 38.23
C ASP A 1195 -21.45 23.88 39.31
N ASN A 1196 -20.55 23.86 40.30
CA ASN A 1196 -20.56 24.82 41.42
C ASN A 1196 -20.14 26.24 41.01
N ASP A 1197 -19.24 26.36 40.02
CA ASP A 1197 -18.56 27.61 39.67
C ASP A 1197 -19.19 28.24 38.42
N GLY A 1198 -20.27 29.01 38.56
CA GLY A 1198 -21.01 29.58 37.42
C GLY A 1198 -20.15 30.37 36.41
N PHE A 1199 -19.05 30.99 36.85
CA PHE A 1199 -18.05 31.61 35.97
C PHE A 1199 -17.25 30.59 35.16
N ARG A 1200 -16.75 29.53 35.81
CA ARG A 1200 -15.99 28.47 35.14
C ARG A 1200 -16.88 27.59 34.27
N ALA A 1201 -18.15 27.41 34.62
CA ALA A 1201 -19.17 26.79 33.77
C ALA A 1201 -19.33 27.54 32.44
N LYS A 1202 -19.60 28.86 32.49
CA LYS A 1202 -19.68 29.72 31.29
C LYS A 1202 -18.38 29.68 30.48
N MET A 1203 -17.22 29.75 31.13
CA MET A 1203 -15.92 29.67 30.45
C MET A 1203 -15.65 28.30 29.80
N TYR A 1204 -16.11 27.21 30.43
CA TYR A 1204 -16.05 25.86 29.88
C TYR A 1204 -16.94 25.73 28.64
N ASP A 1205 -18.17 26.24 28.69
CA ASP A 1205 -19.10 26.22 27.57
C ASP A 1205 -18.55 27.01 26.37
N ILE A 1206 -18.02 28.21 26.60
CA ILE A 1206 -17.36 29.05 25.58
C ILE A 1206 -16.16 28.33 24.98
N THR A 1207 -15.20 27.88 25.79
CA THR A 1207 -13.96 27.23 25.29
C THR A 1207 -14.23 25.87 24.64
N GLN A 1208 -15.32 25.19 24.99
CA GLN A 1208 -15.73 23.96 24.31
C GLN A 1208 -16.57 24.18 23.06
N HIS A 1209 -17.09 25.38 22.82
CA HIS A 1209 -17.97 25.63 21.68
C HIS A 1209 -17.27 25.38 20.32
N PRO A 1210 -17.94 24.75 19.33
CA PRO A 1210 -17.36 24.54 18.00
C PRO A 1210 -16.92 25.83 17.29
N PHE A 1211 -17.64 26.95 17.50
CA PHE A 1211 -17.21 28.25 16.96
C PHE A 1211 -15.88 28.71 17.54
N PHE A 1212 -15.70 28.72 18.86
CA PHE A 1212 -14.43 29.11 19.50
C PHE A 1212 -13.25 28.32 18.93
N LYS A 1213 -13.42 27.00 18.79
CA LYS A 1213 -12.40 26.09 18.21
C LYS A 1213 -12.10 26.38 16.73
N ARG A 1214 -13.08 26.85 15.95
CA ARG A 1214 -12.90 27.31 14.56
C ARG A 1214 -12.22 28.68 14.51
N THR A 1215 -12.66 29.64 15.31
CA THR A 1215 -12.07 30.99 15.39
C THR A 1215 -10.58 30.93 15.71
N ILE A 1216 -10.18 30.11 16.70
CA ILE A 1216 -8.76 29.91 17.02
C ILE A 1216 -7.99 29.27 15.85
N ALA A 1217 -8.57 28.33 15.11
CA ALA A 1217 -7.90 27.76 13.94
C ALA A 1217 -7.72 28.79 12.81
N LEU A 1218 -8.70 29.67 12.59
CA LEU A 1218 -8.61 30.78 11.63
C LEU A 1218 -7.58 31.83 12.07
N LEU A 1219 -7.51 32.17 13.36
CA LEU A 1219 -6.50 33.09 13.90
C LEU A 1219 -5.07 32.53 13.76
N VAL A 1220 -4.88 31.20 13.87
CA VAL A 1220 -3.58 30.56 13.61
C VAL A 1220 -3.19 30.67 12.13
N LEU A 1221 -4.13 30.50 11.19
CA LEU A 1221 -3.88 30.75 9.77
C LEU A 1221 -3.55 32.23 9.51
N ALA A 1222 -4.34 33.16 10.07
CA ALA A 1222 -4.12 34.59 9.90
C ALA A 1222 -2.74 35.04 10.45
N GLN A 1223 -2.28 34.50 11.58
CA GLN A 1223 -0.93 34.80 12.07
C GLN A 1223 0.17 34.25 11.15
N SER A 1224 -0.03 33.09 10.51
CA SER A 1224 0.97 32.53 9.57
C SER A 1224 1.15 33.36 8.30
N VAL A 1225 0.12 34.11 7.88
CA VAL A 1225 0.21 35.06 6.74
C VAL A 1225 1.11 36.27 7.06
N LEU A 1226 1.37 36.58 8.34
CA LEU A 1226 2.31 37.65 8.72
C LEU A 1226 3.77 37.34 8.35
N LEU A 1227 4.09 36.10 7.96
CA LEU A 1227 5.42 35.69 7.46
C LEU A 1227 5.48 35.60 5.93
N SER A 1228 4.56 36.24 5.21
CA SER A 1228 4.51 36.19 3.73
C SER A 1228 5.61 37.02 3.04
N VAL A 1229 6.25 37.91 3.80
CA VAL A 1229 7.44 38.69 3.45
C VAL A 1229 8.50 38.40 4.53
N LYS A 1230 9.78 38.37 4.15
CA LYS A 1230 10.91 38.13 5.05
C LYS A 1230 10.93 39.21 6.15
N TRP A 1231 11.03 38.80 7.41
CA TRP A 1231 11.17 39.75 8.51
C TRP A 1231 12.63 40.17 8.66
N ASP A 1232 12.98 41.28 8.02
CA ASP A 1232 14.32 41.89 8.14
C ASP A 1232 14.32 43.16 8.99
N VAL A 1233 15.50 43.56 9.48
CA VAL A 1233 15.65 44.78 10.31
C VAL A 1233 15.48 46.05 9.47
N ASP A 1234 15.98 46.03 8.24
CA ASP A 1234 16.01 47.19 7.34
C ASP A 1234 14.71 47.39 6.55
N ASP A 1235 13.81 46.39 6.52
CA ASP A 1235 12.50 46.49 5.86
C ASP A 1235 11.45 47.15 6.79
N PRO A 1236 10.92 48.35 6.44
CA PRO A 1236 9.89 49.02 7.24
C PRO A 1236 8.57 48.22 7.34
N VAL A 1237 8.31 47.25 6.45
CA VAL A 1237 7.13 46.37 6.49
C VAL A 1237 7.21 45.37 7.66
N THR A 1238 8.41 45.02 8.13
CA THR A 1238 8.60 44.12 9.27
C THR A 1238 7.96 44.66 10.56
N VAL A 1239 8.06 45.97 10.82
CA VAL A 1239 7.60 46.56 12.09
C VAL A 1239 6.07 46.46 12.27
N PRO A 1240 5.21 46.79 11.27
CA PRO A 1240 3.79 46.48 11.30
C PRO A 1240 3.48 44.98 11.45
N LEU A 1241 4.18 44.09 10.74
CA LEU A 1241 3.94 42.65 10.81
C LEU A 1241 4.27 42.07 12.20
N ALA A 1242 5.40 42.48 12.76
CA ALA A 1242 5.80 42.13 14.13
C ALA A 1242 4.76 42.64 15.14
N THR A 1243 4.39 43.92 15.06
CA THR A 1243 3.37 44.56 15.92
C THR A 1243 2.02 43.83 15.86
N MET A 1244 1.54 43.45 14.67
CA MET A 1244 0.31 42.65 14.54
C MET A 1244 0.46 41.27 15.17
N SER A 1245 1.63 40.64 15.08
CA SER A 1245 1.88 39.33 15.68
C SER A 1245 1.97 39.37 17.23
N VAL A 1246 2.30 40.53 17.82
CA VAL A 1246 2.14 40.80 19.27
C VAL A 1246 0.65 40.71 19.65
N VAL A 1247 -0.23 41.38 18.89
CA VAL A 1247 -1.69 41.36 19.12
C VAL A 1247 -2.24 39.94 19.04
N PHE A 1248 -1.86 39.17 18.00
CA PHE A 1248 -2.20 37.75 17.91
C PHE A 1248 -1.72 36.96 19.14
N THR A 1249 -0.50 37.20 19.59
CA THR A 1249 0.08 36.48 20.74
C THR A 1249 -0.67 36.77 22.04
N PHE A 1250 -1.13 38.01 22.29
CA PHE A 1250 -2.03 38.32 23.40
C PHE A 1250 -3.40 37.61 23.29
N ILE A 1251 -3.97 37.50 22.09
CA ILE A 1251 -5.22 36.74 21.87
C ILE A 1251 -5.02 35.25 22.21
N PHE A 1252 -3.85 34.66 21.92
CA PHE A 1252 -3.54 33.29 22.33
C PHE A 1252 -3.25 33.13 23.84
N VAL A 1253 -2.71 34.15 24.51
CA VAL A 1253 -2.62 34.20 25.98
C VAL A 1253 -4.02 34.18 26.61
N LEU A 1254 -4.96 34.96 26.07
CA LEU A 1254 -6.36 34.93 26.50
C LEU A 1254 -6.97 33.53 26.28
N GLU A 1255 -6.78 32.89 25.13
CA GLU A 1255 -7.31 31.53 24.90
C GLU A 1255 -6.76 30.50 25.90
N VAL A 1256 -5.45 30.51 26.15
CA VAL A 1256 -4.80 29.56 27.06
C VAL A 1256 -5.26 29.80 28.51
N THR A 1257 -5.35 31.05 28.95
CA THR A 1257 -5.84 31.38 30.30
C THR A 1257 -7.33 31.03 30.49
N MET A 1258 -8.19 31.31 29.51
CA MET A 1258 -9.60 30.89 29.49
C MET A 1258 -9.72 29.36 29.64
N LYS A 1259 -8.93 28.57 28.89
CA LYS A 1259 -8.90 27.11 29.01
C LYS A 1259 -8.44 26.63 30.38
N ILE A 1260 -7.40 27.24 30.97
CA ILE A 1260 -6.85 26.86 32.29
C ILE A 1260 -7.90 27.10 33.38
N ILE A 1261 -8.58 28.25 33.35
CA ILE A 1261 -9.67 28.61 34.28
C ILE A 1261 -10.85 27.64 34.14
N ALA A 1262 -11.29 27.36 32.92
CA ALA A 1262 -12.38 26.41 32.66
C ALA A 1262 -12.07 24.99 33.15
N MET A 1263 -10.95 24.42 32.70
CA MET A 1263 -10.62 23.00 32.89
C MET A 1263 -9.97 22.66 34.24
N SER A 1264 -9.57 23.67 35.03
CA SER A 1264 -8.52 23.58 36.06
C SER A 1264 -7.13 23.27 35.46
N PRO A 1265 -6.02 23.80 36.02
CA PRO A 1265 -4.66 23.51 35.55
C PRO A 1265 -4.36 22.01 35.40
N ALA A 1266 -4.87 21.19 36.33
CA ALA A 1266 -4.71 19.73 36.27
C ALA A 1266 -5.41 19.12 35.04
N GLY A 1267 -6.66 19.52 34.76
CA GLY A 1267 -7.41 19.06 33.58
C GLY A 1267 -6.80 19.55 32.27
N PHE A 1268 -6.36 20.81 32.24
CA PHE A 1268 -5.64 21.39 31.09
C PHE A 1268 -4.38 20.57 30.76
N TRP A 1269 -3.58 20.20 31.77
CA TRP A 1269 -2.33 19.46 31.60
C TRP A 1269 -2.50 17.99 31.16
N GLN A 1270 -3.71 17.41 31.22
CA GLN A 1270 -3.96 16.04 30.72
C GLN A 1270 -3.91 15.96 29.18
N SER A 1271 -4.17 17.06 28.46
CA SER A 1271 -4.15 17.12 27.00
C SER A 1271 -2.76 17.48 26.47
N ARG A 1272 -2.13 16.57 25.71
CA ARG A 1272 -0.83 16.82 25.06
C ARG A 1272 -0.85 18.05 24.13
N ARG A 1273 -1.99 18.32 23.46
CA ARG A 1273 -2.15 19.51 22.61
C ARG A 1273 -2.18 20.79 23.42
N ASN A 1274 -2.82 20.78 24.60
CA ASN A 1274 -2.86 21.94 25.48
C ASN A 1274 -1.46 22.27 26.02
N ARG A 1275 -0.62 21.26 26.30
CA ARG A 1275 0.80 21.48 26.64
C ARG A 1275 1.57 22.15 25.51
N TYR A 1276 1.30 21.79 24.25
CA TYR A 1276 1.93 22.42 23.09
C TYR A 1276 1.42 23.85 22.86
N ASP A 1277 0.09 24.07 22.89
CA ASP A 1277 -0.51 25.41 22.81
C ASP A 1277 0.05 26.33 23.92
N LEU A 1278 0.22 25.83 25.15
CA LEU A 1278 0.85 26.56 26.27
C LEU A 1278 2.34 26.84 26.02
N LEU A 1279 3.12 25.85 25.56
CA LEU A 1279 4.54 26.01 25.26
C LEU A 1279 4.76 27.12 24.23
N VAL A 1280 4.07 27.05 23.08
CA VAL A 1280 4.20 28.05 22.01
C VAL A 1280 3.67 29.43 22.45
N THR A 1281 2.67 29.48 23.34
CA THR A 1281 2.20 30.74 23.92
C THR A 1281 3.19 31.33 24.92
N SER A 1282 3.85 30.52 25.74
CA SER A 1282 4.92 30.97 26.63
C SER A 1282 6.15 31.48 25.88
N LEU A 1283 6.59 30.78 24.82
CA LEU A 1283 7.64 31.28 23.91
C LEU A 1283 7.22 32.59 23.23
N GLY A 1284 5.94 32.73 22.88
CA GLY A 1284 5.39 33.99 22.35
C GLY A 1284 5.45 35.14 23.35
N VAL A 1285 5.13 34.91 24.63
CA VAL A 1285 5.24 35.96 25.67
C VAL A 1285 6.71 36.35 25.90
N VAL A 1286 7.62 35.38 25.96
CA VAL A 1286 9.07 35.66 26.06
C VAL A 1286 9.53 36.45 24.84
N TRP A 1287 9.11 36.07 23.63
CA TRP A 1287 9.39 36.82 22.41
C TRP A 1287 8.86 38.26 22.47
N VAL A 1288 7.62 38.51 22.88
CA VAL A 1288 7.05 39.86 23.01
C VAL A 1288 7.91 40.72 23.96
N VAL A 1289 8.31 40.17 25.11
CA VAL A 1289 9.17 40.88 26.09
C VAL A 1289 10.55 41.18 25.49
N LEU A 1290 11.20 40.21 24.86
CA LEU A 1290 12.51 40.41 24.22
C LEU A 1290 12.45 41.38 23.02
N HIS A 1291 11.38 41.33 22.23
CA HIS A 1291 11.20 42.18 21.06
C HIS A 1291 11.11 43.66 21.45
N PHE A 1292 10.27 44.02 22.43
CA PHE A 1292 10.19 45.40 22.93
C PHE A 1292 11.40 45.82 23.79
N ALA A 1293 12.18 44.88 24.33
CA ALA A 1293 13.37 45.20 25.13
C ALA A 1293 14.67 45.33 24.31
N LEU A 1294 14.76 44.69 23.14
CA LEU A 1294 16.01 44.58 22.36
C LEU A 1294 15.88 45.00 20.88
N LEU A 1295 14.72 44.81 20.24
CA LEU A 1295 14.43 45.14 18.83
C LEU A 1295 15.44 44.64 17.75
N ASN A 1296 16.27 43.65 18.08
CA ASN A 1296 17.32 43.14 17.18
C ASN A 1296 16.82 42.07 16.18
N ALA A 1297 17.60 41.78 15.14
CA ALA A 1297 17.38 40.71 14.16
C ALA A 1297 17.01 39.34 14.80
N TYR A 1298 17.71 38.97 15.88
CA TYR A 1298 17.41 37.74 16.63
C TYR A 1298 15.99 37.73 17.24
N THR A 1299 15.42 38.89 17.55
CA THR A 1299 14.03 39.00 18.03
C THR A 1299 13.03 38.75 16.90
N TYR A 1300 13.29 39.25 15.68
CA TYR A 1300 12.47 38.95 14.51
C TYR A 1300 12.53 37.46 14.15
N MET A 1301 13.73 36.87 14.12
CA MET A 1301 13.92 35.43 13.92
C MET A 1301 13.17 34.60 14.98
N MET A 1302 13.25 34.98 16.25
CA MET A 1302 12.49 34.30 17.33
C MET A 1302 10.97 34.42 17.12
N GLY A 1303 10.48 35.58 16.70
CA GLY A 1303 9.07 35.80 16.38
C GLY A 1303 8.58 34.92 15.23
N ALA A 1304 9.36 34.86 14.14
CA ALA A 1304 9.10 33.95 13.03
C ALA A 1304 9.05 32.48 13.49
N CYS A 1305 10.00 32.03 14.31
CA CYS A 1305 9.96 30.68 14.89
C CYS A 1305 8.70 30.43 15.73
N VAL A 1306 8.27 31.38 16.57
CA VAL A 1306 7.03 31.26 17.36
C VAL A 1306 5.81 31.11 16.46
N ILE A 1307 5.74 31.90 15.37
CA ILE A 1307 4.62 31.85 14.42
C ILE A 1307 4.62 30.51 13.66
N VAL A 1308 5.78 30.01 13.21
CA VAL A 1308 5.91 28.68 12.56
C VAL A 1308 5.48 27.55 13.49
N PHE A 1309 5.91 27.55 14.76
CA PHE A 1309 5.43 26.57 15.74
C PHE A 1309 3.92 26.71 16.01
N ARG A 1310 3.36 27.92 15.99
CA ARG A 1310 1.92 28.10 16.17
C ARG A 1310 1.12 27.62 14.96
N PHE A 1311 1.61 27.86 13.74
CA PHE A 1311 1.06 27.28 12.51
C PHE A 1311 1.02 25.74 12.60
N PHE A 1312 2.10 25.09 13.05
CA PHE A 1312 2.16 23.63 13.24
C PHE A 1312 1.12 23.08 14.23
N SER A 1313 0.58 23.90 15.16
CA SER A 1313 -0.54 23.50 16.02
C SER A 1313 -1.82 23.16 15.23
N ILE A 1314 -2.01 23.67 14.01
CA ILE A 1314 -3.24 23.47 13.23
C ILE A 1314 -3.50 21.99 12.89
N CYS A 1315 -2.45 21.19 12.70
CA CYS A 1315 -2.54 19.73 12.50
C CYS A 1315 -3.21 19.03 13.70
N GLY A 1316 -3.07 19.59 14.90
CA GLY A 1316 -3.74 19.11 16.10
C GLY A 1316 -5.23 19.51 16.20
N LYS A 1317 -5.70 20.43 15.36
CA LYS A 1317 -7.05 21.01 15.40
C LYS A 1317 -7.98 20.41 14.32
N HIS A 1318 -7.49 20.13 13.11
CA HIS A 1318 -8.26 19.45 12.05
C HIS A 1318 -8.14 17.91 12.11
N VAL A 1319 -9.23 17.17 11.88
CA VAL A 1319 -9.26 15.69 12.11
C VAL A 1319 -8.43 14.94 11.07
N THR A 1320 -8.60 15.21 9.78
CA THR A 1320 -7.88 14.47 8.72
C THR A 1320 -6.40 14.85 8.68
N LEU A 1321 -6.03 16.12 8.89
CA LEU A 1321 -4.62 16.53 9.04
C LEU A 1321 -3.95 15.82 10.23
N LYS A 1322 -4.67 15.62 11.34
CA LYS A 1322 -4.15 14.83 12.47
C LYS A 1322 -3.93 13.36 12.10
N MET A 1323 -4.85 12.74 11.35
CA MET A 1323 -4.70 11.34 10.91
C MET A 1323 -3.52 11.19 9.95
N LEU A 1324 -3.40 12.08 8.95
CA LEU A 1324 -2.33 12.05 7.95
C LEU A 1324 -0.95 12.39 8.54
N LEU A 1325 -0.86 13.37 9.45
CA LEU A 1325 0.38 13.63 10.19
C LEU A 1325 0.77 12.44 11.07
N LEU A 1326 -0.20 11.74 11.67
CA LEU A 1326 0.06 10.54 12.45
C LEU A 1326 0.56 9.39 11.55
N THR A 1327 -0.03 9.18 10.36
CA THR A 1327 0.50 8.27 9.34
C THR A 1327 1.95 8.61 9.02
N VAL A 1328 2.26 9.83 8.58
CA VAL A 1328 3.62 10.24 8.19
C VAL A 1328 4.64 10.09 9.33
N VAL A 1329 4.31 10.53 10.55
CA VAL A 1329 5.24 10.46 11.68
C VAL A 1329 5.44 9.02 12.17
N VAL A 1330 4.41 8.16 12.14
CA VAL A 1330 4.57 6.74 12.51
C VAL A 1330 5.26 5.95 11.38
N SER A 1331 5.02 6.27 10.11
CA SER A 1331 5.80 5.72 8.98
C SER A 1331 7.27 6.08 9.07
N MET A 1332 7.61 7.34 9.36
CA MET A 1332 9.00 7.77 9.62
C MET A 1332 9.62 6.98 10.78
N TYR A 1333 8.84 6.68 11.81
CA TYR A 1333 9.32 5.91 12.96
C TYR A 1333 9.51 4.41 12.65
N LYS A 1334 8.55 3.75 11.98
CA LYS A 1334 8.70 2.35 11.52
C LYS A 1334 9.85 2.19 10.52
N SER A 1335 10.01 3.14 9.60
CA SER A 1335 11.05 3.10 8.55
C SER A 1335 12.46 3.48 9.03
N PHE A 1336 12.64 3.85 10.31
CA PHE A 1336 13.95 4.27 10.87
C PHE A 1336 15.10 3.32 10.49
N PHE A 1337 14.92 2.00 10.66
CA PHE A 1337 15.95 1.01 10.30
C PHE A 1337 16.20 0.91 8.79
N ILE A 1338 15.20 1.20 7.95
CA ILE A 1338 15.36 1.24 6.48
C ILE A 1338 16.13 2.49 6.07
N ILE A 1339 15.83 3.63 6.68
CA ILE A 1339 16.55 4.90 6.46
C ILE A 1339 18.01 4.77 6.91
N VAL A 1340 18.27 4.16 8.07
CA VAL A 1340 19.62 3.80 8.52
C VAL A 1340 20.30 2.84 7.54
N GLY A 1341 19.57 1.89 6.96
CA GLY A 1341 20.10 0.99 5.93
C GLY A 1341 20.51 1.72 4.66
N MET A 1342 19.68 2.63 4.14
CA MET A 1342 20.01 3.47 3.00
C MET A 1342 21.21 4.38 3.31
N PHE A 1343 21.28 4.96 4.51
CA PHE A 1343 22.41 5.79 4.94
C PHE A 1343 23.71 4.97 5.07
N LEU A 1344 23.67 3.74 5.59
CA LEU A 1344 24.84 2.86 5.65
C LEU A 1344 25.35 2.46 4.26
N LEU A 1345 24.44 2.17 3.31
CA LEU A 1345 24.80 1.93 1.91
C LEU A 1345 25.42 3.19 1.29
N LEU A 1346 24.75 4.34 1.44
CA LEU A 1346 25.24 5.64 0.96
C LEU A 1346 26.62 5.97 1.54
N LEU A 1347 26.90 5.62 2.81
CA LEU A 1347 28.21 5.79 3.43
C LEU A 1347 29.29 4.86 2.83
N CYS A 1348 28.98 3.58 2.57
CA CYS A 1348 29.90 2.66 1.88
C CYS A 1348 30.28 3.19 0.49
N TYR A 1349 29.27 3.64 -0.28
CA TYR A 1349 29.50 4.26 -1.58
C TYR A 1349 30.27 5.57 -1.44
N ALA A 1350 29.94 6.44 -0.47
CA ALA A 1350 30.65 7.71 -0.26
C ALA A 1350 32.15 7.50 -0.04
N PHE A 1351 32.55 6.55 0.81
CA PHE A 1351 33.96 6.20 1.02
C PHE A 1351 34.61 5.67 -0.27
N ALA A 1352 33.95 4.76 -1.00
CA ALA A 1352 34.46 4.25 -2.27
C ALA A 1352 34.61 5.37 -3.33
N GLY A 1353 33.67 6.31 -3.38
CA GLY A 1353 33.70 7.47 -4.28
C GLY A 1353 34.84 8.45 -3.96
N VAL A 1354 35.18 8.64 -2.68
CA VAL A 1354 36.36 9.45 -2.27
C VAL A 1354 37.67 8.78 -2.71
N VAL A 1355 37.72 7.44 -2.71
CA VAL A 1355 38.90 6.66 -3.15
C VAL A 1355 39.00 6.58 -4.69
N LEU A 1356 37.87 6.55 -5.41
CA LEU A 1356 37.84 6.40 -6.87
C LEU A 1356 37.83 7.73 -7.64
N PHE A 1357 37.13 8.76 -7.14
CA PHE A 1357 36.82 9.99 -7.88
C PHE A 1357 37.23 11.27 -7.15
N GLY A 1358 37.99 11.16 -6.06
CA GLY A 1358 38.26 12.28 -5.15
C GLY A 1358 39.06 13.46 -5.74
N THR A 1359 39.83 13.22 -6.81
CA THR A 1359 40.62 14.23 -7.54
C THR A 1359 40.17 14.46 -8.99
N VAL A 1360 39.05 13.88 -9.40
CA VAL A 1360 38.54 13.97 -10.79
C VAL A 1360 38.36 15.42 -11.22
N LYS A 1361 38.90 15.73 -12.40
CA LYS A 1361 38.79 17.02 -13.09
C LYS A 1361 37.34 17.50 -13.17
N TYR A 1362 37.11 18.80 -12.96
CA TYR A 1362 35.78 19.40 -13.08
C TYR A 1362 35.25 19.32 -14.53
N GLY A 1363 33.95 19.06 -14.66
CA GLY A 1363 33.30 18.69 -15.92
C GLY A 1363 31.96 19.41 -16.15
N GLU A 1364 30.93 18.71 -16.63
CA GLU A 1364 29.60 19.31 -16.83
C GLU A 1364 28.86 19.52 -15.50
N ASN A 1365 28.98 18.56 -14.58
CA ASN A 1365 28.30 18.56 -13.28
C ASN A 1365 29.24 18.34 -12.09
N ILE A 1366 30.41 17.73 -12.27
CA ILE A 1366 31.45 17.72 -11.23
C ILE A 1366 32.08 19.12 -11.12
N ASN A 1367 31.94 19.76 -9.96
CA ASN A 1367 32.32 21.16 -9.72
C ASN A 1367 32.56 21.45 -8.21
N ARG A 1368 32.69 22.73 -7.81
CA ARG A 1368 32.91 23.14 -6.40
C ARG A 1368 31.81 22.69 -5.42
N HIS A 1369 30.59 22.48 -5.91
CA HIS A 1369 29.47 21.96 -5.11
C HIS A 1369 29.50 20.43 -5.07
N ALA A 1370 29.47 19.80 -6.25
CA ALA A 1370 29.42 18.36 -6.44
C ALA A 1370 30.81 17.79 -6.77
N ASN A 1371 31.47 17.21 -5.78
CA ASN A 1371 32.73 16.47 -5.96
C ASN A 1371 32.90 15.41 -4.86
N PHE A 1372 33.86 14.51 -5.04
CA PHE A 1372 34.17 13.43 -4.10
C PHE A 1372 35.42 13.72 -3.25
N SER A 1373 35.85 14.98 -3.13
CA SER A 1373 37.08 15.37 -2.40
C SER A 1373 37.09 15.02 -0.91
N SER A 1374 35.92 14.80 -0.32
CA SER A 1374 35.73 14.46 1.10
C SER A 1374 34.43 13.68 1.29
N ALA A 1375 34.36 12.85 2.34
CA ALA A 1375 33.18 12.01 2.60
C ALA A 1375 31.89 12.84 2.76
N GLY A 1376 31.95 14.02 3.38
CA GLY A 1376 30.79 14.91 3.51
C GLY A 1376 30.25 15.41 2.16
N LYS A 1377 31.14 15.82 1.25
CA LYS A 1377 30.77 16.21 -0.12
C LYS A 1377 30.20 15.02 -0.90
N ALA A 1378 30.88 13.86 -0.85
CA ALA A 1378 30.43 12.61 -1.46
C ALA A 1378 29.02 12.18 -0.98
N ILE A 1379 28.73 12.32 0.32
CA ILE A 1379 27.39 12.05 0.89
C ILE A 1379 26.33 12.98 0.27
N THR A 1380 26.61 14.28 0.13
CA THR A 1380 25.66 15.22 -0.50
C THR A 1380 25.45 14.97 -1.98
N VAL A 1381 26.50 14.56 -2.72
CA VAL A 1381 26.40 14.17 -4.14
C VAL A 1381 25.59 12.89 -4.31
N LEU A 1382 25.80 11.89 -3.45
CA LEU A 1382 24.98 10.68 -3.48
C LEU A 1382 23.53 10.95 -3.10
N PHE A 1383 23.24 11.86 -2.17
CA PHE A 1383 21.87 12.27 -1.86
C PHE A 1383 21.17 12.94 -3.06
N ARG A 1384 21.88 13.80 -3.83
CA ARG A 1384 21.39 14.30 -5.13
C ARG A 1384 21.05 13.15 -6.08
N ILE A 1385 21.97 12.21 -6.26
CA ILE A 1385 21.80 11.05 -7.15
C ILE A 1385 20.59 10.17 -6.76
N VAL A 1386 20.26 10.05 -5.47
CA VAL A 1386 19.04 9.34 -5.02
C VAL A 1386 17.74 10.05 -5.45
N THR A 1387 17.78 11.36 -5.70
CA THR A 1387 16.65 12.09 -6.33
C THR A 1387 16.71 12.11 -7.86
N GLY A 1388 17.72 11.49 -8.46
CA GLY A 1388 17.91 11.40 -9.91
C GLY A 1388 18.58 12.63 -10.56
N GLU A 1389 18.62 13.79 -9.92
CA GLU A 1389 19.03 15.04 -10.59
C GLU A 1389 20.46 14.96 -11.19
N ASP A 1390 20.56 14.98 -12.52
CA ASP A 1390 21.79 14.94 -13.34
C ASP A 1390 22.80 13.80 -12.99
N TRP A 1391 22.31 12.67 -12.46
CA TRP A 1391 23.18 11.58 -11.99
C TRP A 1391 24.06 10.96 -13.08
N ASN A 1392 23.55 10.87 -14.32
CA ASN A 1392 24.28 10.32 -15.46
C ASN A 1392 25.39 11.25 -15.94
N LYS A 1393 25.19 12.57 -15.87
CA LYS A 1393 26.23 13.56 -16.20
C LYS A 1393 27.38 13.52 -15.18
N ILE A 1394 27.07 13.32 -13.91
CA ILE A 1394 28.06 13.05 -12.85
C ILE A 1394 28.85 11.75 -13.15
N MET A 1395 28.16 10.71 -13.63
CA MET A 1395 28.82 9.47 -14.06
C MET A 1395 29.77 9.70 -15.24
N HIS A 1396 29.35 10.41 -16.30
CA HIS A 1396 30.18 10.71 -17.47
C HIS A 1396 31.38 11.63 -17.18
N ASP A 1397 31.29 12.48 -16.14
CA ASP A 1397 32.45 13.21 -15.59
C ASP A 1397 33.42 12.27 -14.87
N CYS A 1398 32.93 11.36 -14.02
CA CYS A 1398 33.75 10.33 -13.37
C CYS A 1398 34.34 9.28 -14.35
N MET A 1399 33.88 9.25 -15.60
CA MET A 1399 34.40 8.42 -16.69
C MET A 1399 35.51 9.12 -17.51
N VAL A 1400 35.96 10.33 -17.14
CA VAL A 1400 37.00 11.08 -17.88
C VAL A 1400 38.32 10.30 -17.98
N GLN A 1401 38.91 10.28 -19.17
CA GLN A 1401 40.15 9.58 -19.54
C GLN A 1401 41.04 10.48 -20.43
N PRO A 1402 42.34 10.16 -20.60
CA PRO A 1402 43.22 10.88 -21.51
C PRO A 1402 42.63 10.88 -22.94
N PRO A 1403 42.75 11.99 -23.71
CA PRO A 1403 43.58 13.18 -23.45
C PRO A 1403 42.91 14.29 -22.62
N PHE A 1404 41.72 14.07 -22.04
CA PHE A 1404 41.00 15.12 -21.30
C PHE A 1404 41.53 15.34 -19.87
N CYS A 1405 42.31 14.39 -19.37
CA CYS A 1405 42.96 14.41 -18.06
C CYS A 1405 44.42 13.95 -18.16
N THR A 1406 45.17 14.20 -17.09
CA THR A 1406 46.60 13.96 -16.90
C THR A 1406 46.77 12.76 -15.96
N PRO A 1407 47.18 11.59 -16.47
CA PRO A 1407 47.40 10.42 -15.64
C PRO A 1407 48.70 10.55 -14.82
N ASP A 1408 48.72 9.89 -13.66
CA ASP A 1408 49.93 9.62 -12.87
C ASP A 1408 50.06 8.10 -12.68
N GLU A 1409 51.27 7.58 -12.86
CA GLU A 1409 51.58 6.15 -12.75
C GLU A 1409 51.78 5.70 -11.29
N PHE A 1410 52.09 6.62 -10.37
CA PHE A 1410 52.44 6.27 -8.99
C PHE A 1410 51.27 6.32 -8.01
N THR A 1411 50.36 7.29 -8.18
CA THR A 1411 49.39 7.68 -7.14
C THR A 1411 48.05 8.17 -7.67
N TYR A 1412 46.95 7.61 -7.15
CA TYR A 1412 45.58 7.98 -7.56
C TYR A 1412 45.20 9.44 -7.18
N TRP A 1413 45.99 10.13 -6.36
CA TRP A 1413 45.73 11.50 -5.89
C TRP A 1413 46.54 12.58 -6.61
N ALA A 1414 47.47 12.22 -7.50
CA ALA A 1414 48.15 13.18 -8.37
C ALA A 1414 47.56 13.21 -9.80
N THR A 1415 46.82 12.17 -10.19
CA THR A 1415 45.99 12.16 -11.41
C THR A 1415 44.67 12.95 -11.22
N ASP A 1416 44.26 13.67 -12.26
CA ASP A 1416 42.92 14.27 -12.39
C ASP A 1416 41.96 13.42 -13.25
N CYS A 1417 42.38 12.22 -13.66
CA CYS A 1417 41.55 11.26 -14.38
C CYS A 1417 40.52 10.54 -13.49
N GLY A 1418 39.45 10.06 -14.13
CA GLY A 1418 38.48 9.16 -13.52
C GLY A 1418 38.80 7.69 -13.75
N ASN A 1419 37.80 6.83 -13.56
CA ASN A 1419 37.88 5.39 -13.83
C ASN A 1419 36.61 4.96 -14.56
N TYR A 1420 36.75 4.58 -15.84
CA TYR A 1420 35.61 4.34 -16.74
C TYR A 1420 34.71 3.20 -16.25
N ALA A 1421 35.29 2.02 -15.99
CA ALA A 1421 34.52 0.84 -15.56
C ALA A 1421 34.02 0.98 -14.12
N GLY A 1422 34.83 1.58 -13.25
CA GLY A 1422 34.51 1.89 -11.85
C GLY A 1422 33.33 2.83 -11.73
N ALA A 1423 33.28 3.92 -12.52
CA ALA A 1423 32.14 4.83 -12.57
C ALA A 1423 30.85 4.10 -13.01
N LEU A 1424 30.88 3.37 -14.12
CA LEU A 1424 29.73 2.61 -14.61
C LEU A 1424 29.19 1.62 -13.57
N MET A 1425 30.07 0.85 -12.93
CA MET A 1425 29.65 -0.09 -11.87
C MET A 1425 29.13 0.66 -10.63
N TYR A 1426 29.76 1.75 -10.23
CA TYR A 1426 29.42 2.53 -9.04
C TYR A 1426 28.04 3.21 -9.18
N PHE A 1427 27.85 4.05 -10.20
CA PHE A 1427 26.63 4.86 -10.33
C PHE A 1427 25.41 4.00 -10.69
N CYS A 1428 25.53 3.07 -11.63
CA CYS A 1428 24.41 2.21 -12.03
C CYS A 1428 23.96 1.27 -10.90
N SER A 1429 24.90 0.68 -10.13
CA SER A 1429 24.52 -0.19 -8.99
C SER A 1429 23.89 0.62 -7.85
N PHE A 1430 24.44 1.79 -7.52
CA PHE A 1430 23.88 2.68 -6.51
C PHE A 1430 22.44 3.10 -6.85
N TYR A 1431 22.19 3.51 -8.10
CA TYR A 1431 20.87 3.97 -8.53
C TYR A 1431 19.83 2.84 -8.49
N VAL A 1432 20.14 1.64 -9.01
CA VAL A 1432 19.22 0.49 -8.94
C VAL A 1432 18.91 0.10 -7.49
N ILE A 1433 19.93 0.02 -6.63
CA ILE A 1433 19.75 -0.44 -5.24
C ILE A 1433 18.94 0.59 -4.43
N ILE A 1434 19.23 1.89 -4.54
CA ILE A 1434 18.54 2.88 -3.71
C ILE A 1434 17.20 3.31 -4.34
N ALA A 1435 17.18 3.73 -5.61
CA ALA A 1435 16.00 4.32 -6.23
C ALA A 1435 14.92 3.28 -6.59
N TYR A 1436 15.30 2.19 -7.26
CA TYR A 1436 14.32 1.19 -7.72
C TYR A 1436 13.93 0.16 -6.66
N ILE A 1437 14.72 0.00 -5.59
CA ILE A 1437 14.50 -1.02 -4.56
C ILE A 1437 14.26 -0.41 -3.17
N MET A 1438 15.23 0.29 -2.57
CA MET A 1438 15.12 0.71 -1.17
C MET A 1438 14.07 1.80 -0.92
N LEU A 1439 13.96 2.81 -1.79
CA LEU A 1439 12.91 3.86 -1.67
C LEU A 1439 11.49 3.27 -1.75
N ASN A 1440 11.30 2.17 -2.50
CA ASN A 1440 10.00 1.51 -2.62
C ASN A 1440 9.54 0.80 -1.32
N LEU A 1441 10.45 0.54 -0.37
CA LEU A 1441 10.07 0.12 0.97
C LEU A 1441 9.42 1.25 1.79
N LEU A 1442 9.78 2.51 1.55
CA LEU A 1442 9.10 3.65 2.18
C LEU A 1442 7.66 3.79 1.66
N VAL A 1443 7.42 3.51 0.37
CA VAL A 1443 6.07 3.46 -0.21
C VAL A 1443 5.23 2.42 0.54
N ALA A 1444 5.75 1.19 0.71
CA ALA A 1444 5.05 0.12 1.40
C ALA A 1444 4.66 0.48 2.86
N ILE A 1445 5.58 1.08 3.61
CA ILE A 1445 5.33 1.54 5.00
C ILE A 1445 4.34 2.71 5.04
N ILE A 1446 4.29 3.59 4.04
CA ILE A 1446 3.28 4.66 3.96
C ILE A 1446 1.90 4.06 3.66
N VAL A 1447 1.78 3.10 2.74
CA VAL A 1447 0.52 2.39 2.44
C VAL A 1447 -0.03 1.69 3.68
N GLU A 1448 0.82 0.95 4.40
CA GLU A 1448 0.48 0.24 5.63
C GLU A 1448 -0.04 1.17 6.74
N ASN A 1449 0.66 2.28 7.01
CA ASN A 1449 0.25 3.21 8.07
C ASN A 1449 -0.87 4.17 7.61
N PHE A 1450 -1.17 4.22 6.31
CA PHE A 1450 -2.36 4.90 5.81
C PHE A 1450 -3.63 4.11 6.13
N SER A 1451 -3.70 2.80 5.82
CA SER A 1451 -4.88 1.98 6.16
C SER A 1451 -5.08 1.86 7.69
N LEU A 1452 -3.97 1.80 8.45
CA LEU A 1452 -4.00 1.76 9.91
C LEU A 1452 -4.58 3.03 10.56
N PHE A 1453 -4.23 4.24 10.08
CA PHE A 1453 -4.63 5.50 10.75
C PHE A 1453 -5.70 6.32 10.04
N TYR A 1454 -5.84 6.24 8.72
CA TYR A 1454 -6.84 6.99 7.97
C TYR A 1454 -8.13 6.18 7.83
N SER A 1455 -9.11 6.45 8.68
CA SER A 1455 -10.44 5.84 8.59
C SER A 1455 -11.46 6.77 7.97
N THR A 1456 -12.02 6.39 6.83
CA THR A 1456 -13.30 6.92 6.34
C THR A 1456 -14.47 6.36 7.15
N GLU A 1457 -15.64 6.99 7.05
CA GLU A 1457 -16.89 6.45 7.58
C GLU A 1457 -17.35 5.27 6.71
N GLU A 1458 -17.24 4.02 7.21
CA GLU A 1458 -17.70 2.81 6.50
C GLU A 1458 -18.97 2.24 7.13
N ASP A 1459 -19.93 1.76 6.34
CA ASP A 1459 -21.22 1.24 6.82
C ASP A 1459 -21.10 0.03 7.77
N GLN A 1460 -20.08 -0.82 7.54
CA GLN A 1460 -19.94 -2.15 8.14
C GLN A 1460 -18.87 -2.25 9.25
N LEU A 1461 -18.18 -1.14 9.56
CA LEU A 1461 -17.08 -1.05 10.53
C LEU A 1461 -17.25 0.18 11.43
N LEU A 1462 -16.65 0.15 12.61
CA LEU A 1462 -16.78 1.20 13.62
C LEU A 1462 -15.95 2.45 13.22
N SER A 1463 -16.64 3.58 12.99
CA SER A 1463 -16.06 4.85 12.51
C SER A 1463 -15.24 5.56 13.59
N TYR A 1464 -14.34 6.47 13.20
CA TYR A 1464 -13.74 7.44 14.13
C TYR A 1464 -14.80 8.27 14.86
N ASN A 1465 -15.92 8.56 14.20
CA ASN A 1465 -17.06 9.26 14.81
C ASN A 1465 -17.74 8.40 15.88
N ASP A 1466 -17.95 7.11 15.62
CA ASP A 1466 -18.51 6.14 16.58
C ASP A 1466 -17.62 5.97 17.80
N LEU A 1467 -16.30 5.82 17.59
CA LEU A 1467 -15.31 5.72 18.66
C LEU A 1467 -15.31 6.97 19.54
N ARG A 1468 -15.39 8.15 18.92
CA ARG A 1468 -15.44 9.43 19.62
C ARG A 1468 -16.74 9.62 20.40
N HIS A 1469 -17.87 9.15 19.86
CA HIS A 1469 -19.15 9.13 20.57
C HIS A 1469 -19.08 8.19 21.78
N PHE A 1470 -18.59 6.96 21.59
CA PHE A 1470 -18.34 6.02 22.69
C PHE A 1470 -17.45 6.60 23.79
N GLN A 1471 -16.36 7.30 23.43
CA GLN A 1471 -15.51 8.01 24.39
C GLN A 1471 -16.26 9.10 25.19
N ILE A 1472 -17.17 9.84 24.55
CA ILE A 1472 -17.99 10.87 25.23
C ILE A 1472 -19.00 10.22 26.17
N ILE A 1473 -19.65 9.14 25.75
CA ILE A 1473 -20.60 8.39 26.58
C ILE A 1473 -19.88 7.68 27.75
N TRP A 1474 -18.71 7.08 27.53
CA TRP A 1474 -17.87 6.54 28.61
C TRP A 1474 -17.53 7.62 29.64
N ASN A 1475 -17.10 8.80 29.18
CA ASN A 1475 -16.80 9.95 30.03
C ASN A 1475 -18.02 10.52 30.81
N MET A 1476 -19.24 10.12 30.45
CA MET A 1476 -20.47 10.46 31.17
C MET A 1476 -20.90 9.36 32.16
N VAL A 1477 -20.20 8.21 32.18
CA VAL A 1477 -20.50 7.05 33.03
C VAL A 1477 -19.33 6.70 33.97
N ASP A 1478 -18.09 7.06 33.61
CA ASP A 1478 -16.89 7.00 34.45
C ASP A 1478 -16.64 8.38 35.09
N ASP A 1479 -17.41 8.70 36.13
CA ASP A 1479 -17.39 9.99 36.84
C ASP A 1479 -16.00 10.37 37.36
N LYS A 1480 -15.19 9.36 37.72
CA LYS A 1480 -13.89 9.52 38.37
C LYS A 1480 -12.69 9.52 37.43
N ARG A 1481 -12.86 9.08 36.18
CA ARG A 1481 -11.77 8.77 35.22
C ARG A 1481 -10.86 7.61 35.69
N GLU A 1482 -11.45 6.58 36.31
CA GLU A 1482 -10.71 5.37 36.72
C GLU A 1482 -10.37 4.45 35.53
N GLY A 1483 -11.01 4.62 34.35
CA GLY A 1483 -10.76 3.81 33.15
C GLY A 1483 -11.41 2.41 33.20
N VAL A 1484 -12.10 2.11 34.29
CA VAL A 1484 -12.91 0.91 34.54
C VAL A 1484 -14.32 1.33 34.96
N ILE A 1485 -15.32 0.49 34.68
CA ILE A 1485 -16.68 0.64 35.23
C ILE A 1485 -17.19 -0.69 35.79
N PRO A 1486 -17.97 -0.67 36.89
CA PRO A 1486 -18.66 -1.87 37.36
C PRO A 1486 -19.64 -2.43 36.33
N THR A 1487 -19.81 -3.76 36.29
CA THR A 1487 -20.72 -4.48 35.37
C THR A 1487 -22.15 -3.95 35.34
N PHE A 1488 -22.66 -3.39 36.45
CA PHE A 1488 -23.99 -2.77 36.47
C PHE A 1488 -24.06 -1.43 35.71
N ARG A 1489 -22.97 -0.64 35.66
CA ARG A 1489 -22.92 0.62 34.89
C ARG A 1489 -22.82 0.38 33.37
N VAL A 1490 -22.32 -0.78 32.92
CA VAL A 1490 -22.40 -1.21 31.51
C VAL A 1490 -23.85 -1.17 31.00
N LYS A 1491 -24.80 -1.61 31.83
CA LYS A 1491 -26.24 -1.68 31.52
C LYS A 1491 -26.88 -0.28 31.40
N PHE A 1492 -26.23 0.75 31.94
CA PHE A 1492 -26.58 2.16 31.75
C PHE A 1492 -25.88 2.74 30.51
N LEU A 1493 -24.57 2.50 30.34
CA LEU A 1493 -23.79 2.90 29.16
C LEU A 1493 -24.46 2.46 27.85
N LEU A 1494 -24.86 1.19 27.75
CA LEU A 1494 -25.50 0.64 26.55
C LEU A 1494 -26.88 1.25 26.23
N ARG A 1495 -27.55 1.90 27.19
CA ARG A 1495 -28.80 2.67 26.96
C ARG A 1495 -28.55 4.12 26.54
N LEU A 1496 -27.32 4.60 26.75
CA LEU A 1496 -26.89 5.98 26.51
C LEU A 1496 -26.15 6.14 25.17
N LEU A 1497 -25.74 5.02 24.55
CA LEU A 1497 -25.31 4.98 23.14
C LEU A 1497 -26.47 5.36 22.21
N ARG A 1498 -26.14 6.12 21.15
CA ARG A 1498 -27.09 6.68 20.17
C ARG A 1498 -26.52 6.68 18.77
N GLY A 1499 -27.37 6.87 17.76
CA GLY A 1499 -26.97 6.89 16.36
C GLY A 1499 -26.53 5.50 15.88
N ARG A 1500 -25.40 5.42 15.18
CA ARG A 1500 -24.91 4.15 14.59
C ARG A 1500 -24.63 3.05 15.64
N LEU A 1501 -24.36 3.41 16.89
CA LEU A 1501 -24.14 2.49 18.03
C LEU A 1501 -25.40 2.27 18.90
N GLU A 1502 -26.58 2.74 18.49
CA GLU A 1502 -27.80 2.65 19.30
C GLU A 1502 -28.33 1.22 19.45
N VAL A 1503 -28.60 0.80 20.67
CA VAL A 1503 -29.27 -0.48 20.96
C VAL A 1503 -30.70 -0.18 21.39
N ASP A 1504 -31.62 -0.13 20.43
CA ASP A 1504 -33.04 0.12 20.65
C ASP A 1504 -33.66 -1.02 21.49
N LEU A 1505 -34.11 -0.70 22.71
CA LEU A 1505 -34.67 -1.70 23.64
C LEU A 1505 -36.00 -2.32 23.18
N ASP A 1506 -36.71 -1.69 22.24
CA ASP A 1506 -37.99 -2.17 21.73
C ASP A 1506 -37.81 -3.21 20.62
N LYS A 1507 -36.73 -3.10 19.83
CA LYS A 1507 -36.38 -4.02 18.74
C LYS A 1507 -35.31 -5.03 19.13
N ASP A 1508 -34.20 -4.55 19.70
CA ASP A 1508 -32.95 -5.27 19.91
C ASP A 1508 -32.72 -5.70 21.37
N LYS A 1509 -33.82 -5.95 22.09
CA LYS A 1509 -33.85 -6.43 23.47
C LYS A 1509 -33.03 -7.70 23.73
N LEU A 1510 -32.88 -8.56 22.71
CA LEU A 1510 -32.04 -9.76 22.78
C LEU A 1510 -30.55 -9.42 22.67
N LEU A 1511 -30.17 -8.53 21.75
CA LEU A 1511 -28.81 -8.01 21.61
C LEU A 1511 -28.35 -7.30 22.90
N PHE A 1512 -29.21 -6.47 23.48
CA PHE A 1512 -28.96 -5.82 24.78
C PHE A 1512 -28.65 -6.85 25.87
N LYS A 1513 -29.43 -7.95 25.96
CA LYS A 1513 -29.15 -9.05 26.90
C LYS A 1513 -27.81 -9.74 26.61
N HIS A 1514 -27.54 -10.08 25.35
CA HIS A 1514 -26.31 -10.77 24.95
C HIS A 1514 -25.06 -9.93 25.31
N MET A 1515 -25.08 -8.63 25.03
CA MET A 1515 -23.99 -7.70 25.36
C MET A 1515 -23.81 -7.53 26.88
N CYS A 1516 -24.92 -7.42 27.63
CA CYS A 1516 -24.85 -7.36 29.10
C CYS A 1516 -24.22 -8.64 29.70
N TYR A 1517 -24.59 -9.81 29.20
CA TYR A 1517 -24.06 -11.09 29.70
C TYR A 1517 -22.62 -11.36 29.27
N GLU A 1518 -22.22 -10.89 28.08
CA GLU A 1518 -20.83 -10.94 27.59
C GLU A 1518 -19.88 -10.24 28.56
N MET A 1519 -20.25 -9.03 29.02
CA MET A 1519 -19.47 -8.24 29.99
C MET A 1519 -19.56 -8.77 31.43
N GLU A 1520 -20.69 -9.36 31.83
CA GLU A 1520 -20.84 -9.99 33.15
C GLU A 1520 -20.02 -11.29 33.26
N ARG A 1521 -19.88 -12.04 32.15
CA ARG A 1521 -19.08 -13.27 32.05
C ARG A 1521 -17.57 -13.01 32.06
N LEU A 1522 -17.10 -11.97 31.36
CA LEU A 1522 -15.67 -11.79 31.03
C LEU A 1522 -14.75 -11.83 32.27
N HIS A 1523 -15.08 -11.06 33.31
CA HIS A 1523 -14.32 -10.98 34.57
C HIS A 1523 -15.07 -11.59 35.76
N ASN A 1524 -15.94 -12.59 35.52
CA ASN A 1524 -16.79 -13.24 36.54
C ASN A 1524 -17.56 -12.24 37.44
N GLY A 1525 -18.09 -11.17 36.84
CA GLY A 1525 -18.82 -10.09 37.53
C GLY A 1525 -17.98 -8.91 38.03
N GLY A 1526 -16.63 -9.00 38.00
CA GLY A 1526 -15.71 -7.92 38.35
C GLY A 1526 -15.73 -6.73 37.38
N ASP A 1527 -15.07 -5.62 37.75
CA ASP A 1527 -15.06 -4.38 36.97
C ASP A 1527 -14.52 -4.58 35.53
N VAL A 1528 -15.15 -3.95 34.54
CA VAL A 1528 -14.75 -4.03 33.13
C VAL A 1528 -13.99 -2.78 32.69
N THR A 1529 -12.98 -2.96 31.84
CA THR A 1529 -12.17 -1.86 31.31
C THR A 1529 -12.84 -1.16 30.13
N PHE A 1530 -12.38 0.05 29.81
CA PHE A 1530 -12.71 0.76 28.56
C PHE A 1530 -12.55 -0.14 27.31
N HIS A 1531 -11.49 -0.97 27.27
CA HIS A 1531 -11.15 -1.82 26.14
C HIS A 1531 -12.06 -3.04 26.00
N ASP A 1532 -12.53 -3.62 27.11
CA ASP A 1532 -13.43 -4.78 27.09
C ASP A 1532 -14.77 -4.43 26.42
N VAL A 1533 -15.37 -3.31 26.83
CA VAL A 1533 -16.65 -2.82 26.29
C VAL A 1533 -16.50 -2.38 24.82
N LEU A 1534 -15.35 -1.77 24.47
CA LEU A 1534 -15.06 -1.35 23.10
C LEU A 1534 -14.83 -2.53 22.16
N SER A 1535 -14.17 -3.60 22.62
CA SER A 1535 -13.95 -4.82 21.84
C SER A 1535 -15.25 -5.60 21.64
N MET A 1536 -16.12 -5.66 22.65
CA MET A 1536 -17.49 -6.18 22.47
C MET A 1536 -18.24 -5.40 21.38
N LEU A 1537 -18.20 -4.07 21.41
CA LEU A 1537 -18.87 -3.23 20.40
C LEU A 1537 -18.33 -3.49 18.99
N SER A 1538 -17.02 -3.61 18.82
CA SER A 1538 -16.43 -3.89 17.50
C SER A 1538 -16.82 -5.28 16.98
N TYR A 1539 -16.66 -6.36 17.75
CA TYR A 1539 -17.09 -7.71 17.33
C TYR A 1539 -18.58 -7.76 16.98
N ARG A 1540 -19.45 -7.08 17.75
CA ARG A 1540 -20.90 -7.06 17.47
C ARG A 1540 -21.22 -6.25 16.20
N SER A 1541 -20.47 -5.20 15.89
CA SER A 1541 -20.68 -4.35 14.70
C SER A 1541 -20.35 -4.99 13.33
N VAL A 1542 -19.42 -5.97 13.27
CA VAL A 1542 -18.91 -6.55 12.01
C VAL A 1542 -19.56 -7.89 11.63
N ASP A 1543 -19.49 -8.27 10.34
CA ASP A 1543 -19.77 -9.66 9.92
C ASP A 1543 -18.54 -10.54 10.11
N ILE A 1544 -18.51 -11.22 11.25
CA ILE A 1544 -17.46 -12.13 11.67
C ILE A 1544 -16.99 -13.10 10.56
N ARG A 1545 -17.88 -13.64 9.72
CA ARG A 1545 -17.51 -14.59 8.65
C ARG A 1545 -16.76 -13.96 7.46
N LYS A 1546 -16.69 -12.63 7.37
CA LYS A 1546 -15.90 -11.90 6.38
C LYS A 1546 -14.64 -11.30 7.00
N SER A 1547 -14.77 -10.79 8.22
CA SER A 1547 -13.79 -9.93 8.88
C SER A 1547 -12.79 -10.69 9.76
N LEU A 1548 -13.15 -11.85 10.31
CA LEU A 1548 -12.25 -12.61 11.18
C LEU A 1548 -11.47 -13.67 10.37
N GLN A 1549 -10.29 -14.02 10.87
CA GLN A 1549 -9.53 -15.20 10.43
C GLN A 1549 -10.20 -16.48 10.97
N LEU A 1550 -9.90 -17.65 10.41
CA LEU A 1550 -10.63 -18.89 10.75
C LEU A 1550 -10.58 -19.25 12.24
N GLU A 1551 -9.42 -19.07 12.90
CA GLU A 1551 -9.26 -19.34 14.34
C GLU A 1551 -10.05 -18.34 15.22
N GLU A 1552 -9.90 -17.03 14.97
CA GLU A 1552 -10.66 -15.99 15.69
C GLU A 1552 -12.18 -16.13 15.44
N LEU A 1553 -12.57 -16.52 14.22
CA LEU A 1553 -13.97 -16.77 13.84
C LEU A 1553 -14.57 -17.93 14.63
N LEU A 1554 -13.88 -19.08 14.70
CA LEU A 1554 -14.37 -20.25 15.44
C LEU A 1554 -14.48 -19.94 16.94
N ALA A 1555 -13.45 -19.33 17.53
CA ALA A 1555 -13.49 -18.90 18.93
C ALA A 1555 -14.62 -17.89 19.21
N ARG A 1556 -14.87 -16.95 18.28
CA ARG A 1556 -15.93 -15.94 18.42
C ARG A 1556 -17.33 -16.51 18.21
N GLU A 1557 -17.55 -17.41 17.24
CA GLU A 1557 -18.84 -18.08 17.07
C GLU A 1557 -19.16 -19.01 18.25
N GLN A 1558 -18.17 -19.74 18.79
CA GLN A 1558 -18.33 -20.55 20.00
C GLN A 1558 -18.71 -19.67 21.21
N LEU A 1559 -18.00 -18.55 21.43
CA LEU A 1559 -18.30 -17.61 22.52
C LEU A 1559 -19.68 -16.96 22.39
N GLU A 1560 -20.08 -16.53 21.17
CA GLU A 1560 -21.42 -15.99 20.94
C GLU A 1560 -22.53 -17.04 21.12
N TYR A 1561 -22.27 -18.31 20.80
CA TYR A 1561 -23.20 -19.41 21.03
C TYR A 1561 -23.38 -19.71 22.52
N THR A 1562 -22.29 -19.81 23.31
CA THR A 1562 -22.39 -19.99 24.78
C THR A 1562 -23.18 -18.84 25.44
N ILE A 1563 -23.01 -17.61 24.95
CA ILE A 1563 -23.75 -16.43 25.45
C ILE A 1563 -25.25 -16.55 25.14
N GLU A 1564 -25.62 -16.94 23.91
CA GLU A 1564 -27.02 -17.14 23.52
C GLU A 1564 -27.66 -18.29 24.31
N GLU A 1565 -26.95 -19.41 24.49
CA GLU A 1565 -27.41 -20.57 25.24
C GLU A 1565 -27.65 -20.25 26.73
N GLU A 1566 -26.71 -19.57 27.40
CA GLU A 1566 -26.89 -19.19 28.80
C GLU A 1566 -27.93 -18.08 28.98
N VAL A 1567 -28.04 -17.11 28.06
CA VAL A 1567 -29.13 -16.12 28.12
C VAL A 1567 -30.50 -16.77 27.86
N ALA A 1568 -30.56 -17.83 27.04
CA ALA A 1568 -31.75 -18.66 26.88
C ALA A 1568 -32.05 -19.45 28.17
N LYS A 1569 -31.08 -20.17 28.75
CA LYS A 1569 -31.21 -20.88 30.05
C LYS A 1569 -31.65 -19.93 31.16
N GLN A 1570 -31.08 -18.74 31.28
CA GLN A 1570 -31.50 -17.71 32.25
C GLN A 1570 -32.93 -17.23 31.97
N THR A 1571 -33.30 -17.04 30.70
CA THR A 1571 -34.67 -16.62 30.33
C THR A 1571 -35.69 -17.71 30.64
N ILE A 1572 -35.36 -18.99 30.41
CA ILE A 1572 -36.17 -20.15 30.81
C ILE A 1572 -36.24 -20.24 32.33
N ARG A 1573 -35.12 -20.12 33.07
CA ARG A 1573 -35.10 -20.08 34.55
C ARG A 1573 -35.94 -18.92 35.10
N MET A 1574 -35.92 -17.73 34.47
CA MET A 1574 -36.76 -16.60 34.85
C MET A 1574 -38.24 -16.82 34.53
N TRP A 1575 -38.56 -17.40 33.36
CA TRP A 1575 -39.93 -17.77 32.99
C TRP A 1575 -40.47 -18.84 33.95
N LEU A 1576 -39.67 -19.87 34.26
CA LEU A 1576 -40.02 -20.95 35.17
C LEU A 1576 -40.09 -20.46 36.62
N LYS A 1577 -39.25 -19.52 37.07
CA LYS A 1577 -39.43 -18.81 38.34
C LYS A 1577 -40.70 -17.93 38.35
N LYS A 1578 -41.07 -17.26 37.25
CA LYS A 1578 -42.36 -16.55 37.11
C LYS A 1578 -43.56 -17.49 36.94
N CYS A 1579 -43.34 -18.73 36.51
CA CYS A 1579 -44.36 -19.77 36.42
C CYS A 1579 -44.57 -20.38 37.80
N LEU A 1580 -43.51 -20.84 38.48
CA LEU A 1580 -43.53 -21.29 39.88
C LEU A 1580 -43.99 -20.19 40.85
N LYS A 1581 -43.66 -18.90 40.66
CA LYS A 1581 -44.23 -17.81 41.49
C LYS A 1581 -45.71 -17.58 41.18
N ARG A 1582 -46.18 -17.80 39.95
CA ARG A 1582 -47.63 -17.79 39.63
C ARG A 1582 -48.35 -19.06 40.05
N ILE A 1583 -47.68 -20.21 40.09
CA ILE A 1583 -48.23 -21.48 40.59
C ILE A 1583 -48.26 -21.46 42.11
N ARG A 1584 -47.23 -20.93 42.80
CA ARG A 1584 -47.29 -20.66 44.25
C ARG A 1584 -48.28 -19.56 44.59
N ALA A 1585 -48.36 -18.45 43.84
CA ALA A 1585 -49.42 -17.45 44.06
C ALA A 1585 -50.81 -18.05 43.85
N LYS A 1586 -51.04 -18.79 42.76
CA LYS A 1586 -52.29 -19.51 42.53
C LYS A 1586 -52.54 -20.61 43.57
N GLN A 1587 -51.53 -21.34 44.05
CA GLN A 1587 -51.69 -22.34 45.10
C GLN A 1587 -51.87 -21.70 46.47
N GLN A 1588 -51.37 -20.50 46.74
CA GLN A 1588 -51.63 -19.78 47.98
C GLN A 1588 -53.02 -19.09 47.93
N GLN A 1589 -53.51 -18.71 46.73
CA GLN A 1589 -54.89 -18.27 46.53
C GLN A 1589 -55.88 -19.45 46.52
N SER A 1590 -55.52 -20.60 45.95
CA SER A 1590 -56.32 -21.83 46.02
C SER A 1590 -56.25 -22.47 47.40
N CYS A 1591 -55.12 -22.41 48.12
CA CYS A 1591 -55.07 -22.77 49.53
C CYS A 1591 -55.80 -21.75 50.38
N SER A 1592 -55.84 -20.45 50.04
CA SER A 1592 -56.72 -19.49 50.72
C SER A 1592 -58.19 -19.86 50.53
N ILE A 1593 -58.61 -20.27 49.32
CA ILE A 1593 -59.98 -20.73 49.06
C ILE A 1593 -60.28 -22.08 49.73
N ILE A 1594 -59.32 -23.03 49.76
CA ILE A 1594 -59.44 -24.31 50.44
C ILE A 1594 -59.33 -24.17 51.98
N HIS A 1595 -58.72 -23.09 52.48
CA HIS A 1595 -58.68 -22.73 53.90
C HIS A 1595 -59.99 -22.04 54.31
N SER A 1596 -60.49 -21.08 53.53
CA SER A 1596 -61.78 -20.44 53.80
C SER A 1596 -62.97 -21.40 53.62
N LEU A 1597 -62.90 -22.35 52.67
CA LEU A 1597 -63.86 -23.46 52.54
C LEU A 1597 -63.61 -24.61 53.53
N ARG A 1598 -62.55 -24.52 54.37
CA ARG A 1598 -62.41 -25.36 55.57
C ARG A 1598 -63.00 -24.63 56.77
N GLU A 1599 -62.58 -23.39 57.04
CA GLU A 1599 -63.14 -22.54 58.10
C GLU A 1599 -64.67 -22.43 58.01
N SER A 1600 -65.23 -22.17 56.82
CA SER A 1600 -66.69 -22.07 56.64
C SER A 1600 -67.43 -23.41 56.77
N GLN A 1601 -66.73 -24.54 56.69
CA GLN A 1601 -67.33 -25.89 56.65
C GLN A 1601 -67.02 -26.70 57.92
N GLU A 1602 -66.04 -26.26 58.71
CA GLU A 1602 -65.76 -26.68 60.09
C GLU A 1602 -66.71 -26.00 61.10
N GLN A 1603 -67.28 -24.84 60.73
CA GLN A 1603 -68.23 -24.09 61.56
C GLN A 1603 -69.63 -24.73 61.67
N GLU A 1604 -70.07 -25.53 60.68
CA GLU A 1604 -71.32 -26.32 60.78
C GLU A 1604 -71.12 -27.75 61.31
N ARG A 1605 -69.98 -28.38 61.00
CA ARG A 1605 -69.80 -29.82 61.23
C ARG A 1605 -69.43 -30.20 62.68
N SER A 1606 -69.08 -29.22 63.50
CA SER A 1606 -68.77 -29.38 64.93
C SER A 1606 -70.00 -29.64 65.83
N ARG A 1607 -71.22 -29.71 65.27
CA ARG A 1607 -72.45 -30.10 66.00
C ARG A 1607 -72.68 -31.61 66.14
N PHE A 1608 -71.83 -32.48 65.60
CA PHE A 1608 -71.97 -33.94 65.75
C PHE A 1608 -70.64 -34.66 66.06
N LEU A 1609 -70.47 -35.04 67.33
CA LEU A 1609 -69.71 -36.20 67.86
C LEU A 1609 -68.17 -36.20 67.67
N ASN A 1610 -67.34 -36.07 68.74
CA ASN A 1610 -66.96 -37.07 69.79
C ASN A 1610 -65.95 -38.14 69.33
N PRO A 1611 -65.06 -38.69 70.21
CA PRO A 1611 -64.87 -38.46 71.67
C PRO A 1611 -63.39 -38.01 72.00
N PRO A 1612 -62.71 -38.30 73.15
CA PRO A 1612 -62.26 -37.18 74.00
C PRO A 1612 -60.80 -37.17 74.56
N SER A 1613 -60.25 -35.95 74.72
CA SER A 1613 -59.45 -35.45 75.87
C SER A 1613 -58.01 -35.96 76.20
N ILE A 1614 -57.29 -35.10 76.96
CA ILE A 1614 -56.06 -35.30 77.79
C ILE A 1614 -54.67 -35.29 77.08
N GLU A 1615 -53.60 -34.63 77.56
CA GLU A 1615 -53.45 -33.26 78.16
C GLU A 1615 -51.96 -32.81 78.29
N THR A 1616 -51.71 -31.65 78.94
CA THR A 1616 -50.46 -30.85 79.15
C THR A 1616 -50.12 -29.88 77.99
N THR A 1617 -49.84 -28.57 78.13
CA THR A 1617 -49.60 -27.58 79.24
C THR A 1617 -48.23 -27.67 79.95
N GLN A 1618 -47.55 -26.62 80.44
CA GLN A 1618 -47.72 -25.13 80.43
C GLN A 1618 -46.27 -24.49 80.49
N PRO A 1619 -45.92 -23.24 80.96
CA PRO A 1619 -46.63 -22.12 81.60
C PRO A 1619 -46.44 -20.74 80.88
N SER A 1620 -46.39 -19.63 81.63
CA SER A 1620 -46.16 -18.22 81.26
C SER A 1620 -44.70 -17.76 81.62
N GLU A 1621 -44.21 -16.50 81.71
CA GLU A 1621 -44.69 -15.09 81.85
C GLU A 1621 -43.66 -14.14 81.12
N ASP A 1622 -43.54 -12.79 81.20
CA ASP A 1622 -44.21 -11.67 81.91
C ASP A 1622 -43.99 -10.28 81.19
N SER A 1623 -44.69 -9.23 81.66
CA SER A 1623 -44.33 -7.78 81.76
C SER A 1623 -43.89 -6.88 80.56
N ASN A 1624 -44.87 -6.06 80.13
CA ASN A 1624 -44.88 -4.57 80.16
C ASN A 1624 -44.13 -3.63 79.16
N ALA A 1625 -44.93 -2.70 78.58
CA ALA A 1625 -44.64 -1.34 78.06
C ALA A 1625 -43.66 -1.16 76.85
N ASN A 1626 -43.75 -0.16 75.94
CA ASN A 1626 -44.70 0.91 75.54
C ASN A 1626 -44.14 1.52 74.20
N SER A 1627 -44.78 2.36 73.35
CA SER A 1627 -46.18 2.73 73.04
C SER A 1627 -46.22 3.68 71.80
N GLN A 1628 -47.39 3.87 71.15
CA GLN A 1628 -47.76 4.94 70.19
C GLN A 1628 -47.03 4.99 68.80
N ASP A 1629 -47.60 5.47 67.67
CA ASP A 1629 -48.99 5.82 67.32
C ASP A 1629 -49.20 5.95 65.78
N HIS A 1630 -50.48 5.89 65.34
CA HIS A 1630 -51.12 6.51 64.14
C HIS A 1630 -50.49 6.42 62.69
N SER A 1631 -51.23 6.45 61.57
CA SER A 1631 -52.63 6.06 61.21
C SER A 1631 -52.93 6.28 59.70
N MET A 1632 -53.94 5.57 59.16
CA MET A 1632 -54.94 6.03 58.13
C MET A 1632 -54.45 6.44 56.71
N GLN A 1633 -54.81 5.75 55.61
CA GLN A 1633 -56.09 5.72 54.82
C GLN A 1633 -56.06 6.66 53.58
N PRO A 1634 -57.00 6.57 52.59
CA PRO A 1634 -57.69 5.39 52.01
C PRO A 1634 -57.80 5.44 50.43
N GLU A 1635 -58.56 4.50 49.84
CA GLU A 1635 -59.35 4.64 48.56
C GLU A 1635 -58.59 4.87 47.21
N THR A 1636 -59.13 4.63 45.98
CA THR A 1636 -60.44 4.09 45.51
C THR A 1636 -60.33 3.30 44.18
N SER A 1637 -61.16 2.26 44.02
CA SER A 1637 -61.85 1.74 42.81
C SER A 1637 -61.29 1.81 41.35
N SER A 1638 -61.06 0.61 40.78
CA SER A 1638 -61.77 0.04 39.59
C SER A 1638 -61.21 0.04 38.13
N GLN A 1639 -61.74 -0.94 37.38
CA GLN A 1639 -61.74 -1.19 35.91
C GLN A 1639 -60.48 -1.75 35.20
N GLN A 1640 -60.71 -2.29 34.00
CA GLN A 1640 -59.89 -3.33 33.34
C GLN A 1640 -59.74 -3.07 31.82
N GLN A 1641 -58.57 -3.36 31.23
CA GLN A 1641 -58.39 -4.46 30.24
C GLN A 1641 -56.97 -4.50 29.62
N LEU A 1642 -56.64 -5.66 29.04
CA LEU A 1642 -55.33 -6.17 28.59
C LEU A 1642 -54.38 -5.19 27.86
N LEU A 1643 -53.13 -5.05 28.35
CA LEU A 1643 -51.86 -5.18 27.56
C LEU A 1643 -50.57 -4.98 28.40
N SER A 1644 -49.57 -5.84 28.21
CA SER A 1644 -48.14 -5.63 28.58
C SER A 1644 -47.75 -5.54 30.10
N PRO A 1645 -46.66 -4.88 30.58
CA PRO A 1645 -45.49 -5.66 31.05
C PRO A 1645 -44.91 -5.36 32.49
N THR A 1646 -43.80 -6.07 32.83
CA THR A 1646 -42.65 -5.68 33.72
C THR A 1646 -42.32 -6.41 35.06
N LEU A 1647 -42.12 -5.70 36.21
CA LEU A 1647 -41.05 -5.96 37.21
C LEU A 1647 -41.37 -5.63 38.72
N SER A 1648 -40.41 -5.94 39.62
CA SER A 1648 -40.22 -5.48 41.03
C SER A 1648 -41.26 -5.93 42.12
N ASP A 1649 -40.97 -6.04 43.43
CA ASP A 1649 -39.67 -6.13 44.17
C ASP A 1649 -39.76 -6.93 45.52
N ARG A 1650 -38.76 -6.74 46.41
CA ARG A 1650 -38.55 -7.12 47.85
C ARG A 1650 -39.78 -7.03 48.81
N GLY A 1651 -39.76 -7.54 50.05
CA GLY A 1651 -38.75 -8.32 50.81
C GLY A 1651 -38.74 -8.05 52.34
N GLY A 1652 -37.99 -8.84 53.15
CA GLY A 1652 -37.79 -8.63 54.61
C GLY A 1652 -38.64 -9.53 55.54
N SER A 1653 -38.40 -9.63 56.86
CA SER A 1653 -37.29 -9.13 57.72
C SER A 1653 -37.40 -9.68 59.17
N ARG A 1654 -36.71 -9.04 60.15
CA ARG A 1654 -36.69 -9.31 61.61
C ARG A 1654 -35.90 -10.58 62.00
N GLN A 1655 -35.24 -10.70 63.16
CA GLN A 1655 -34.79 -9.78 64.24
C GLN A 1655 -33.68 -10.54 65.05
N ASP A 1656 -33.24 -10.19 66.26
CA ASP A 1656 -32.52 -9.03 66.86
C ASP A 1656 -31.99 -9.53 68.25
N ALA A 1657 -31.19 -8.85 69.08
CA ALA A 1657 -30.50 -7.54 69.02
C ALA A 1657 -28.97 -7.79 69.19
N ALA A 1658 -28.09 -7.10 69.92
CA ALA A 1658 -28.04 -5.85 70.73
C ALA A 1658 -26.52 -5.50 70.90
N ASP A 1659 -26.01 -4.34 71.33
CA ASP A 1659 -26.46 -2.95 71.55
C ASP A 1659 -25.16 -2.08 71.61
N THR A 1660 -25.03 -0.75 71.79
CA THR A 1660 -25.93 0.41 72.04
C THR A 1660 -25.42 1.60 71.19
N GLY A 1661 -24.97 2.71 71.81
CA GLY A 1661 -23.83 3.50 71.33
C GLY A 1661 -24.10 4.92 70.79
N LYS A 1662 -25.22 5.13 70.08
CA LYS A 1662 -25.63 6.41 69.43
C LYS A 1662 -24.69 6.96 68.33
N PRO A 1663 -25.17 7.86 67.43
CA PRO A 1663 -24.69 7.87 66.04
C PRO A 1663 -24.34 9.24 65.41
N GLN A 1664 -23.58 9.24 64.30
CA GLN A 1664 -23.94 10.02 63.09
C GLN A 1664 -23.21 9.60 61.78
N ARG A 1665 -24.00 9.10 60.82
CA ARG A 1665 -23.91 9.17 59.35
C ARG A 1665 -22.59 8.87 58.57
N LYS A 1666 -22.76 7.95 57.59
CA LYS A 1666 -22.02 7.72 56.32
C LYS A 1666 -20.70 6.91 56.39
N ILE A 1667 -20.86 5.59 56.22
CA ILE A 1667 -19.81 4.61 55.88
C ILE A 1667 -20.34 3.75 54.71
N GLY A 1668 -19.54 3.27 53.74
CA GLY A 1668 -18.10 3.48 53.56
C GLY A 1668 -17.22 2.22 53.62
N GLN A 1669 -17.50 1.22 52.78
CA GLN A 1669 -16.63 0.07 52.45
C GLN A 1669 -16.35 -1.02 53.52
N TRP A 1670 -16.53 -2.28 53.08
CA TRP A 1670 -15.68 -3.47 53.29
C TRP A 1670 -14.89 -3.69 54.62
N ARG A 1671 -15.01 -4.91 55.20
CA ARG A 1671 -13.90 -5.90 55.41
C ARG A 1671 -14.30 -7.14 56.25
N LEU A 1672 -14.01 -8.35 55.70
CA LEU A 1672 -13.42 -9.54 56.40
C LEU A 1672 -14.21 -10.20 57.58
N PRO A 1673 -13.78 -11.35 58.17
CA PRO A 1673 -13.08 -12.53 57.62
C PRO A 1673 -13.61 -13.94 58.08
N SER A 1674 -13.02 -15.01 57.51
CA SER A 1674 -12.59 -16.29 58.16
C SER A 1674 -13.46 -17.58 58.16
N ALA A 1675 -12.74 -18.72 58.10
CA ALA A 1675 -13.12 -20.14 58.34
C ALA A 1675 -14.06 -20.85 57.31
N PRO A 1676 -14.16 -22.21 57.30
CA PRO A 1676 -13.05 -23.14 56.96
C PRO A 1676 -13.43 -24.31 55.97
N LYS A 1677 -12.46 -25.22 55.72
CA LYS A 1677 -12.49 -26.69 55.41
C LYS A 1677 -13.83 -27.49 55.38
N PRO A 1678 -13.93 -28.74 54.80
CA PRO A 1678 -13.02 -29.54 53.93
C PRO A 1678 -13.68 -30.49 52.84
N ILE A 1679 -12.86 -31.34 52.18
CA ILE A 1679 -13.09 -32.77 51.72
C ILE A 1679 -14.32 -33.15 50.85
N SER A 1680 -14.08 -33.70 49.63
CA SER A 1680 -14.34 -35.13 49.27
C SER A 1680 -14.07 -35.50 47.78
N HIS A 1681 -13.29 -36.56 47.55
CA HIS A 1681 -13.18 -37.57 46.45
C HIS A 1681 -13.95 -37.40 45.10
N SER A 1682 -13.48 -37.91 43.94
CA SER A 1682 -12.85 -39.24 43.73
C SER A 1682 -12.08 -39.44 42.37
N VAL A 1683 -10.96 -40.19 42.41
CA VAL A 1683 -10.37 -41.05 41.31
C VAL A 1683 -9.82 -40.32 40.05
N SER A 1684 -8.65 -40.64 39.45
CA SER A 1684 -7.69 -41.77 39.56
C SER A 1684 -6.19 -41.36 39.60
N SER A 1685 -5.34 -42.34 39.95
CA SER A 1685 -3.85 -42.44 39.95
C SER A 1685 -3.10 -41.80 38.76
N VAL A 1686 -1.81 -41.42 38.85
CA VAL A 1686 -0.63 -42.17 39.39
C VAL A 1686 0.32 -41.32 40.28
N ASN A 1687 1.10 -41.98 41.15
CA ASN A 1687 1.96 -41.39 42.18
C ASN A 1687 3.40 -41.08 41.73
N LEU A 1688 4.01 -40.05 42.35
CA LEU A 1688 5.16 -40.23 43.27
C LEU A 1688 5.35 -38.99 44.18
N ARG A 1689 6.04 -39.16 45.33
CA ARG A 1689 6.20 -38.15 46.42
C ARG A 1689 7.65 -38.07 46.89
N PHE A 1690 8.09 -36.90 47.38
CA PHE A 1690 8.89 -36.62 48.61
C PHE A 1690 9.44 -35.17 48.54
N GLY A 1691 9.59 -34.36 49.62
CA GLY A 1691 8.99 -34.47 50.95
C GLY A 1691 9.63 -33.67 52.12
N GLY A 1692 9.30 -32.37 52.30
CA GLY A 1692 9.08 -31.75 53.64
C GLY A 1692 10.07 -30.75 54.28
N ARG A 1693 9.51 -29.91 55.19
CA ARG A 1693 10.11 -29.15 56.35
C ARG A 1693 10.98 -27.89 56.06
N THR A 1694 11.07 -26.82 56.88
CA THR A 1694 10.32 -26.36 58.11
C THR A 1694 10.56 -24.87 58.51
N THR A 1695 9.47 -24.09 58.75
CA THR A 1695 9.17 -23.12 59.87
C THR A 1695 10.00 -21.86 60.23
N MET A 1696 9.30 -20.92 60.93
CA MET A 1696 9.73 -19.74 61.76
C MET A 1696 9.76 -18.37 61.01
N LYS A 1697 8.90 -17.36 61.32
CA LYS A 1697 8.77 -16.43 62.49
C LYS A 1697 9.73 -15.20 62.37
N THR A 1698 9.42 -13.92 62.69
CA THR A 1698 8.20 -13.23 63.22
C THR A 1698 8.27 -11.66 63.12
N VAL A 1699 7.12 -10.97 63.20
CA VAL A 1699 6.86 -9.69 63.98
C VAL A 1699 7.36 -8.30 63.47
N VAL A 1700 6.39 -7.42 63.10
CA VAL A 1700 6.18 -5.98 63.52
C VAL A 1700 7.18 -4.90 63.00
N CYS A 1701 6.86 -3.59 62.80
CA CYS A 1701 5.70 -2.73 63.12
C CYS A 1701 5.22 -1.82 61.95
N LYS A 1702 4.22 -0.95 62.21
CA LYS A 1702 3.74 0.15 61.33
C LYS A 1702 4.38 1.50 61.71
N MET A 1703 4.45 2.44 60.77
CA MET A 1703 4.03 3.84 61.01
C MET A 1703 3.62 4.56 59.70
N ASN A 1704 3.09 5.78 59.83
CA ASN A 1704 2.14 6.41 58.88
C ASN A 1704 2.75 6.99 57.58
N PRO A 1705 1.93 7.18 56.52
CA PRO A 1705 2.34 7.84 55.27
C PRO A 1705 2.12 9.37 55.29
N MET A 1706 2.84 10.07 54.41
CA MET A 1706 2.49 11.43 53.93
C MET A 1706 2.54 11.43 52.37
N PRO A 1707 1.70 12.22 51.66
CA PRO A 1707 1.43 11.96 50.24
C PRO A 1707 2.16 12.92 49.29
N ASP A 1708 3.26 12.47 48.68
CA ASP A 1708 3.94 13.24 47.63
C ASP A 1708 3.38 12.99 46.22
N THR A 1709 3.31 14.07 45.45
CA THR A 1709 2.62 14.11 44.16
C THR A 1709 3.55 13.85 42.95
N ALA A 1710 2.93 13.66 41.78
CA ALA A 1710 3.51 13.76 40.44
C ALA A 1710 4.60 12.75 40.00
N SER A 1711 4.18 11.75 39.19
CA SER A 1711 4.82 11.50 37.88
C SER A 1711 3.95 10.67 36.91
N CYS A 1712 2.75 11.16 36.57
CA CYS A 1712 1.87 10.55 35.56
C CYS A 1712 2.42 10.73 34.12
N GLY A 1713 3.49 10.00 33.81
CA GLY A 1713 4.19 10.02 32.51
C GLY A 1713 4.79 8.68 32.08
N SER A 1714 4.81 7.66 32.95
CA SER A 1714 5.45 6.37 32.64
C SER A 1714 4.59 5.40 31.84
N GLU A 1715 3.27 5.44 32.01
CA GLU A 1715 2.34 4.39 31.53
C GLU A 1715 2.22 4.41 30.00
N VAL A 1716 2.05 5.59 29.40
CA VAL A 1716 1.95 5.69 27.95
C VAL A 1716 3.27 5.33 27.26
N LYS A 1717 4.43 5.49 27.92
CA LYS A 1717 5.71 4.99 27.38
C LYS A 1717 5.74 3.46 27.37
N LYS A 1718 5.28 2.79 28.44
CA LYS A 1718 5.10 1.32 28.48
C LYS A 1718 4.10 0.85 27.41
N TRP A 1719 3.02 1.60 27.17
CA TRP A 1719 2.05 1.31 26.11
C TRP A 1719 2.64 1.47 24.69
N TRP A 1720 3.44 2.52 24.42
CA TRP A 1720 4.18 2.64 23.15
C TRP A 1720 5.20 1.49 22.97
N THR A 1721 5.85 1.05 24.05
CA THR A 1721 6.74 -0.12 24.00
C THR A 1721 5.95 -1.38 23.62
N ARG A 1722 4.77 -1.59 24.21
CA ARG A 1722 3.80 -2.68 23.88
C ARG A 1722 3.14 -2.58 22.50
N GLN A 1723 3.49 -1.60 21.66
CA GLN A 1723 3.16 -1.60 20.23
C GLN A 1723 4.38 -1.93 19.36
N LEU A 1724 5.60 -1.71 19.85
CA LEU A 1724 6.84 -2.10 19.19
C LEU A 1724 7.19 -3.57 19.39
N THR A 1725 6.79 -4.16 20.51
CA THR A 1725 7.07 -5.57 20.86
C THR A 1725 5.93 -6.53 20.48
N VAL A 1726 5.00 -6.13 19.60
CA VAL A 1726 3.84 -6.97 19.23
C VAL A 1726 3.81 -7.33 17.73
N GLU A 1727 4.62 -6.70 16.88
CA GLU A 1727 4.96 -7.21 15.54
C GLU A 1727 6.15 -8.20 15.60
N SER A 1728 6.17 -9.03 16.65
CA SER A 1728 7.19 -10.03 16.97
C SER A 1728 6.67 -11.31 17.63
N ASP A 1729 5.40 -11.41 18.01
CA ASP A 1729 4.83 -12.61 18.67
C ASP A 1729 4.30 -13.67 17.66
N GLU A 1730 4.50 -13.48 16.36
CA GLU A 1730 4.41 -14.56 15.34
C GLU A 1730 5.79 -15.16 15.02
N SER A 1731 6.49 -15.62 16.06
CA SER A 1731 7.62 -16.54 15.92
C SER A 1731 7.47 -17.69 16.94
N GLY A 1732 6.49 -18.56 16.68
CA GLY A 1732 6.18 -19.74 17.47
C GLY A 1732 7.15 -20.90 17.28
N ASP A 1733 8.41 -20.70 17.64
CA ASP A 1733 9.43 -21.72 17.93
C ASP A 1733 10.48 -21.08 18.88
N ASP A 1734 11.10 -21.86 19.76
CA ASP A 1734 12.03 -21.46 20.85
C ASP A 1734 11.41 -20.82 22.12
N LEU A 1735 10.59 -21.60 22.84
CA LEU A 1735 10.49 -21.49 24.31
C LEU A 1735 10.99 -22.78 24.99
N LEU A 1736 12.30 -22.83 25.20
CA LEU A 1736 13.02 -23.75 26.09
C LEU A 1736 13.92 -22.91 27.03
N ASP A 1737 14.40 -23.52 28.11
CA ASP A 1737 15.33 -22.96 29.10
C ASP A 1737 14.79 -21.85 30.06
N ILE A 1738 13.59 -22.06 30.63
CA ILE A 1738 13.34 -22.02 32.09
C ILE A 1738 12.45 -23.22 32.46
#